data_AF-A0A3P7DG30-F1
#
_entry.id   AF-A0A3P7DG30-F1
#
_cell.length_a   1.000
_cell.length_b   1.000
_cell.length_c   1.000
_cell.angle_alpha   90.00
_cell.angle_beta   90.00
_cell.angle_gamma   90.00
#
_symmetry.space_group_name_H-M   'P 1'
#
loop_
_entity.id
_entity.type
_entity.pdbx_description
1 polymer ?
#
loop_
_entity_poly.entity_id
_entity_poly.type
_entity_poly.pdbx_seq_one_letter_code
_entity_poly.pdbx_strand_id
1 'polypeptide(L)'
;MEVVLNTILESLRDRHTDIRWAGAKGIGRILSRLPKHLASDVLCNIIKFNFNLRSGNAAWHGGCLAVAELARRGFLPLERLPDIVKILLIALVFEEPQGHHALGASVRDAACYICWSLARTFRPVDLEKYIEQIATSLVCVALFDREVNVRRAASAAFQEIVGRQGTFPNGIEILTKIDYFAVGQRCRTYLEISCQIARYSMYTQGIIEHLISFKIIHWDEEIRLLSAEALHRLCASDPSFVCAQVLKKLMPLISSESLIMRQGGVVALASTLSGLKRCGTLLDEELYENVTQIPSMVYPLCKKRTHSLGSKLMRRAMNVFIKSLSSVIPKGLIKTEDWLSCLELNFCDENEDIRKGACEAGKSFFKLYIDSSGAEFLMLRIRQVYLPQIIAAKVESDREGIAALLGVIPSEVLLLSTLSDSFAAEIIRTLTFTISGSSALDATWAYGRRSCVEAITRDIGRVLREEAMRALAIILPLAQSYSKIVDRISEAVCKIIQQSIEKIDATRECAALVMKRILQSGLKGIQEEEILRKIYLINGSNMDWRSPSCFKRLALLLKSSYYRYFALSGFIISAGGVTESTMRGASDALLSVISDIRGSRQELEIFLQCFTSILINNAGLLRVTQPLLRTLEQILSAQLLQCFEADPDSSPSLRKIVDRVAIVVRNLRSRYPIMRRNAAEQLYECLVSECDSSNEAERNKRVELLNLLSETKWNITGNEQYFVKISHSVAEIRMSSIDVTEILRASAEVKLKRPRIDISNLSTATTTPEDILAALERDESQAVVVDEATVKRIVMQLEKRCLKNREMRIKYGDEPAKFMESEIELNEAIQEMHALATQPDLYELLVDHGATTTLLQLLAHENSDVVGAVINLLQELTDVDTLNEGEDGAAKLIDVLVADQLIETLVQQSIERLDETIKDEADAIHNALSVVENVLDFRPSFSDICVEQGLFAWLLRRATQRGALDANKMFASELLSLLLQSTELARKRLTEKVDGFDLLLRALATYKRHDPGSADEREHMENLFNAVCAALMYAPNRQKFLDGEGLQLMNLMLRERKQSRESALKVLDYATNGVEGKSNCAKFIDILGELLFSGLRTIFPLFMRTPSKQKRKDSTPDEHEEHVCSVLSSLLRSCGEEGRSRIFSKFSEHEYEKVDQRVDRFDARQANLTQNNKLSDDEIEQLYLDKLDAGLYTLQRIILILADICSSAMLGCRNRAVKLFQMRTGNGKLSKHLVPVLEEYEINLGAEADEERRRTRQLIARVNGIDKN
;
A
#
# COMPACT_ATOMS: atom_id res chain seq x y z
N MET A 1 4.39 7.67 -57.75
CA MET A 1 4.71 6.41 -57.04
C MET A 1 5.63 6.69 -55.86
N GLU A 2 6.79 7.31 -56.07
CA GLU A 2 7.75 7.68 -55.02
C GLU A 2 7.13 8.40 -53.82
N VAL A 3 6.33 9.46 -54.03
CA VAL A 3 5.61 10.18 -52.95
C VAL A 3 4.78 9.23 -52.08
N VAL A 4 3.94 8.39 -52.70
CA VAL A 4 3.10 7.41 -51.99
C VAL A 4 3.96 6.40 -51.22
N LEU A 5 5.08 5.97 -51.81
CA LEU A 5 5.99 5.03 -51.17
C LEU A 5 6.73 5.66 -49.98
N ASN A 6 7.08 6.95 -50.05
CA ASN A 6 7.65 7.70 -48.93
C ASN A 6 6.64 7.84 -47.78
N THR A 7 5.39 8.21 -48.06
CA THR A 7 4.33 8.28 -47.02
C THR A 7 4.11 6.94 -46.32
N ILE A 8 4.17 5.82 -47.05
CA ILE A 8 4.04 4.47 -46.44
C ILE A 8 5.33 4.07 -45.68
N LEU A 9 6.52 4.52 -46.12
CA LEU A 9 7.76 4.32 -45.36
C LEU A 9 7.76 5.13 -44.05
N GLU A 10 7.22 6.35 -44.07
CA GLU A 10 7.03 7.20 -42.89
C GLU A 10 6.06 6.54 -41.89
N SER A 11 4.98 5.91 -42.38
CA SER A 11 4.01 5.20 -41.54
C SER A 11 4.59 3.99 -40.79
N LEU A 12 5.80 3.51 -41.13
CA LEU A 12 6.52 2.50 -40.33
C LEU A 12 7.05 3.05 -39.00
N ARG A 13 7.03 4.37 -38.79
CA ARG A 13 7.57 5.05 -37.61
C ARG A 13 6.49 5.72 -36.74
N ASP A 14 5.23 5.61 -37.13
CA ASP A 14 4.05 6.11 -36.41
C ASP A 14 3.93 5.53 -34.98
N ARG A 15 3.36 6.27 -34.02
CA ARG A 15 3.13 5.78 -32.64
C ARG A 15 2.18 4.58 -32.55
N HIS A 16 1.18 4.48 -33.43
CA HIS A 16 0.15 3.44 -33.39
C HIS A 16 0.60 2.16 -34.11
N THR A 17 0.46 1.01 -33.44
CA THR A 17 0.86 -0.30 -33.98
C THR A 17 0.11 -0.67 -35.26
N ASP A 18 -1.18 -0.36 -35.35
CA ASP A 18 -2.01 -0.70 -36.50
C ASP A 18 -1.58 0.04 -37.76
N ILE A 19 -1.14 1.29 -37.63
CA ILE A 19 -0.61 2.11 -38.73
C ILE A 19 0.72 1.53 -39.23
N ARG A 20 1.64 1.17 -38.32
CA ARG A 20 2.90 0.50 -38.67
C ARG A 20 2.67 -0.84 -39.37
N TRP A 21 1.70 -1.63 -38.91
CA TRP A 21 1.31 -2.93 -39.48
C TRP A 21 0.65 -2.79 -40.86
N ALA A 22 -0.25 -1.83 -41.03
CA ALA A 22 -0.84 -1.49 -42.31
C ALA A 22 0.22 -1.03 -43.33
N GLY A 23 1.16 -0.17 -42.89
CA GLY A 23 2.30 0.29 -43.68
C GLY A 23 3.18 -0.85 -44.17
N ALA A 24 3.61 -1.73 -43.25
CA ALA A 24 4.40 -2.93 -43.56
C ALA A 24 3.71 -3.85 -44.59
N LYS A 25 2.41 -4.12 -44.40
CA LYS A 25 1.59 -4.89 -45.37
C LYS A 25 1.45 -4.20 -46.72
N GLY A 26 1.38 -2.87 -46.73
CA GLY A 26 1.34 -2.02 -47.92
C GLY A 26 2.63 -2.10 -48.74
N ILE A 27 3.77 -1.89 -48.09
CA ILE A 27 5.12 -2.05 -48.68
C ILE A 27 5.26 -3.46 -49.28
N GLY A 28 4.93 -4.51 -48.53
CA GLY A 28 4.97 -5.89 -49.03
C GLY A 28 4.07 -6.15 -50.23
N ARG A 29 2.96 -5.39 -50.40
CA ARG A 29 2.13 -5.44 -51.61
C ARG A 29 2.77 -4.69 -52.76
N ILE A 30 3.29 -3.48 -52.55
CA ILE A 30 3.89 -2.68 -53.62
C ILE A 30 5.17 -3.33 -54.16
N LEU A 31 6.07 -3.79 -53.29
CA LEU A 31 7.34 -4.42 -53.72
C LEU A 31 7.12 -5.70 -54.53
N SER A 32 6.02 -6.42 -54.30
CA SER A 32 5.61 -7.58 -55.12
C SER A 32 5.32 -7.26 -56.59
N ARG A 33 5.20 -5.98 -56.95
CA ARG A 33 4.93 -5.48 -58.30
C ARG A 33 6.08 -4.66 -58.89
N LEU A 34 7.18 -4.47 -58.16
CA LEU A 34 8.33 -3.69 -58.61
C LEU A 34 9.43 -4.57 -59.23
N PRO A 35 10.21 -4.05 -60.19
CA PRO A 35 11.49 -4.63 -60.59
C PRO A 35 12.43 -4.86 -59.39
N LYS A 36 13.22 -5.95 -59.43
CA LYS A 36 14.10 -6.37 -58.33
C LYS A 36 15.05 -5.28 -57.81
N HIS A 37 15.55 -4.41 -58.69
CA HIS A 37 16.45 -3.32 -58.29
C HIS A 37 15.72 -2.29 -57.42
N LEU A 38 14.56 -1.79 -57.84
CA LEU A 38 13.74 -0.86 -57.05
C LEU A 38 13.27 -1.48 -55.72
N ALA A 39 12.95 -2.78 -55.70
CA ALA A 39 12.62 -3.48 -54.46
C ALA A 39 13.82 -3.52 -53.47
N SER A 40 15.04 -3.71 -53.99
CA SER A 40 16.28 -3.62 -53.21
C SER A 40 16.52 -2.22 -52.66
N ASP A 41 16.27 -1.17 -53.46
CA ASP A 41 16.44 0.23 -53.04
C ASP A 41 15.49 0.60 -51.88
N VAL A 42 14.22 0.17 -51.96
CA VAL A 42 13.26 0.39 -50.87
C VAL A 42 13.65 -0.38 -49.60
N LEU A 43 14.14 -1.61 -49.73
CA LEU A 43 14.69 -2.36 -48.60
C LEU A 43 15.89 -1.64 -47.96
N CYS A 44 16.78 -1.06 -48.77
CA CYS A 44 17.90 -0.25 -48.27
C CYS A 44 17.42 0.98 -47.49
N ASN A 45 16.33 1.62 -47.92
CA ASN A 45 15.71 2.72 -47.17
C ASN A 45 15.12 2.26 -45.83
N ILE A 46 14.37 1.16 -45.80
CA ILE A 46 13.86 0.57 -44.54
C ILE A 46 15.03 0.31 -43.58
N ILE A 47 16.09 -0.33 -44.06
CA ILE A 47 17.27 -0.63 -43.25
C ILE A 47 17.91 0.65 -42.68
N LYS A 48 18.13 1.65 -43.53
CA LYS A 48 18.80 2.91 -43.18
C LYS A 48 18.03 3.75 -42.16
N PHE A 49 16.72 3.86 -42.30
CA PHE A 49 15.91 4.78 -41.51
C PHE A 49 15.30 4.15 -40.24
N ASN A 50 15.11 2.83 -40.20
CA ASN A 50 14.43 2.19 -39.07
C ASN A 50 15.36 1.49 -38.07
N PHE A 51 16.55 1.01 -38.50
CA PHE A 51 17.46 0.23 -37.65
C PHE A 51 18.80 0.94 -37.37
N ASN A 52 18.74 2.19 -36.91
CA ASN A 52 19.91 2.91 -36.44
C ASN A 52 19.82 3.17 -34.92
N LEU A 53 20.96 3.53 -34.29
CA LEU A 53 21.09 3.74 -32.85
C LEU A 53 20.27 4.93 -32.29
N ARG A 54 19.62 5.72 -33.14
CA ARG A 54 18.74 6.85 -32.76
C ARG A 54 17.26 6.59 -33.08
N SER A 55 16.94 5.46 -33.70
CA SER A 55 15.55 5.06 -33.94
C SER A 55 14.99 4.45 -32.66
N GLY A 56 13.91 5.02 -32.12
CA GLY A 56 13.17 4.43 -30.99
C GLY A 56 12.35 3.19 -31.38
N ASN A 57 11.73 2.57 -30.38
CA ASN A 57 10.99 1.32 -30.48
C ASN A 57 9.97 1.25 -31.63
N ALA A 58 9.24 2.35 -31.91
CA ALA A 58 8.23 2.40 -32.96
C ALA A 58 8.84 2.15 -34.34
N ALA A 59 9.95 2.83 -34.65
CA ALA A 59 10.66 2.69 -35.92
C ALA A 59 11.28 1.29 -36.07
N TRP A 60 11.91 0.75 -35.01
CA TRP A 60 12.41 -0.63 -35.00
C TRP A 60 11.27 -1.63 -35.23
N HIS A 61 10.13 -1.45 -34.54
CA HIS A 61 8.97 -2.33 -34.67
C HIS A 61 8.40 -2.34 -36.10
N GLY A 62 8.07 -1.18 -36.67
CA GLY A 62 7.55 -1.10 -38.04
C GLY A 62 8.57 -1.55 -39.09
N GLY A 63 9.86 -1.28 -38.87
CA GLY A 63 10.94 -1.85 -39.66
C GLY A 63 10.93 -3.38 -39.65
N CYS A 64 10.85 -3.99 -38.47
CA CYS A 64 10.81 -5.45 -38.32
C CYS A 64 9.58 -6.07 -39.01
N LEU A 65 8.40 -5.47 -38.85
CA LEU A 65 7.18 -5.91 -39.53
C LEU A 65 7.31 -5.83 -41.06
N ALA A 66 7.93 -4.78 -41.60
CA ALA A 66 8.16 -4.63 -43.03
C ALA A 66 9.15 -5.68 -43.58
N VAL A 67 10.25 -5.94 -42.86
CA VAL A 67 11.20 -7.01 -43.21
C VAL A 67 10.54 -8.38 -43.18
N ALA A 68 9.73 -8.68 -42.16
CA ALA A 68 9.00 -9.93 -42.05
C ALA A 68 8.00 -10.11 -43.21
N GLU A 69 7.23 -9.08 -43.56
CA GLU A 69 6.31 -9.13 -44.71
C GLU A 69 7.04 -9.34 -46.04
N LEU A 70 8.22 -8.75 -46.23
CA LEU A 70 9.03 -8.96 -47.45
C LEU A 70 9.62 -10.38 -47.51
N ALA A 71 10.12 -10.89 -46.39
CA ALA A 71 10.58 -12.28 -46.28
C ALA A 71 9.43 -13.25 -46.57
N ARG A 72 8.29 -13.13 -45.86
CA ARG A 72 7.12 -14.02 -45.97
C ARG A 72 6.56 -14.12 -47.39
N ARG A 73 6.77 -13.09 -48.21
CA ARG A 73 6.29 -13.00 -49.60
C ARG A 73 7.34 -13.38 -50.66
N GLY A 74 8.58 -13.69 -50.26
CA GLY A 74 9.65 -14.09 -51.19
C GLY A 74 10.40 -12.93 -51.86
N PHE A 75 10.31 -11.70 -51.34
CA PHE A 75 10.91 -10.50 -51.93
C PHE A 75 12.16 -9.99 -51.20
N LEU A 76 12.66 -10.72 -50.20
CA LEU A 76 13.92 -10.42 -49.53
C LEU A 76 15.11 -11.01 -50.32
N PRO A 77 16.03 -10.20 -50.90
CA PRO A 77 17.15 -10.72 -51.69
C PRO A 77 18.17 -11.47 -50.82
N LEU A 78 18.77 -12.54 -51.36
CA LEU A 78 19.78 -13.34 -50.66
C LEU A 78 21.03 -12.53 -50.31
N GLU A 79 21.37 -11.56 -51.16
CA GLU A 79 22.50 -10.64 -51.01
C GLU A 79 22.33 -9.71 -49.79
N ARG A 80 21.10 -9.55 -49.30
CA ARG A 80 20.74 -8.72 -48.13
C ARG A 80 20.55 -9.52 -46.84
N LEU A 81 20.60 -10.85 -46.91
CA LEU A 81 20.50 -11.71 -45.73
C LEU A 81 21.52 -11.37 -44.61
N PRO A 82 22.80 -11.03 -44.89
CA PRO A 82 23.75 -10.63 -43.84
C PRO A 82 23.30 -9.38 -43.06
N ASP A 83 22.75 -8.38 -43.77
CA ASP A 83 22.25 -7.15 -43.18
C ASP A 83 21.04 -7.44 -42.26
N ILE A 84 20.11 -8.28 -42.73
CA ILE A 84 18.91 -8.68 -41.98
C ILE A 84 19.26 -9.52 -40.74
N VAL A 85 20.20 -10.46 -40.81
CA VAL A 85 20.59 -11.24 -39.63
C VAL A 85 21.23 -10.33 -38.57
N LYS A 86 22.05 -9.35 -38.98
CA LYS A 86 22.60 -8.36 -38.04
C LYS A 86 21.51 -7.54 -37.33
N ILE A 87 20.48 -7.10 -38.06
CA ILE A 87 19.32 -6.39 -37.49
C ILE A 87 18.55 -7.30 -36.54
N LEU A 88 18.26 -8.53 -36.97
CA LEU A 88 17.48 -9.53 -36.23
C LEU A 88 18.09 -9.83 -34.86
N LEU A 89 19.41 -10.04 -34.80
CA LEU A 89 20.11 -10.34 -33.55
C LEU A 89 20.06 -9.18 -32.54
N ILE A 90 19.97 -7.93 -33.00
CA ILE A 90 19.76 -6.75 -32.13
C ILE A 90 18.28 -6.65 -31.73
N ALA A 91 17.37 -6.83 -32.69
CA ALA A 91 15.93 -6.70 -32.49
C ALA A 91 15.36 -7.74 -31.51
N LEU A 92 15.90 -8.97 -31.49
CA LEU A 92 15.52 -10.04 -30.55
C LEU A 92 15.87 -9.73 -29.08
N VAL A 93 16.76 -8.76 -28.82
CA VAL A 93 17.19 -8.35 -27.47
C VAL A 93 16.94 -6.86 -27.18
N PHE A 94 16.11 -6.22 -28.01
CA PHE A 94 15.85 -4.78 -27.93
C PHE A 94 15.15 -4.41 -26.62
N GLU A 95 15.73 -3.46 -25.89
CA GLU A 95 15.22 -2.81 -24.67
C GLU A 95 15.55 -1.31 -24.78
N GLU A 96 14.55 -0.46 -24.64
CA GLU A 96 14.66 1.00 -24.60
C GLU A 96 14.17 1.51 -23.23
N PRO A 97 15.06 1.93 -22.32
CA PRO A 97 14.69 2.33 -20.97
C PRO A 97 13.80 3.58 -20.96
N GLN A 98 12.67 3.51 -20.25
CA GLN A 98 11.75 4.63 -20.05
C GLN A 98 11.33 4.67 -18.57
N GLY A 99 11.96 5.55 -17.80
CA GLY A 99 11.69 5.69 -16.36
C GLY A 99 11.96 4.41 -15.56
N HIS A 100 10.90 3.77 -15.07
CA HIS A 100 10.95 2.55 -14.27
C HIS A 100 10.64 1.25 -15.05
N HIS A 101 10.47 1.35 -16.36
CA HIS A 101 10.21 0.23 -17.27
C HIS A 101 11.07 0.36 -18.54
N ALA A 102 10.95 -0.58 -19.48
CA ALA A 102 11.55 -0.45 -20.81
C ALA A 102 10.57 -0.86 -21.90
N LEU A 103 10.61 -0.14 -23.01
CA LEU A 103 9.89 -0.48 -24.24
C LEU A 103 10.73 -1.46 -25.06
N GLY A 104 10.08 -2.34 -25.82
CA GLY A 104 10.80 -3.28 -26.71
C GLY A 104 10.10 -4.61 -26.95
N ALA A 105 9.12 -4.99 -26.12
CA ALA A 105 8.39 -6.25 -26.28
C ALA A 105 7.85 -6.47 -27.70
N SER A 106 7.20 -5.45 -28.29
CA SER A 106 6.70 -5.50 -29.68
C SER A 106 7.83 -5.63 -30.72
N VAL A 107 9.00 -5.01 -30.49
CA VAL A 107 10.17 -5.14 -31.38
C VAL A 107 10.67 -6.58 -31.36
N ARG A 108 10.78 -7.19 -30.18
CA ARG A 108 11.23 -8.59 -30.02
C ARG A 108 10.22 -9.59 -30.59
N ASP A 109 8.93 -9.33 -30.44
CA ASP A 109 7.85 -10.11 -31.07
C ASP A 109 7.92 -10.05 -32.61
N ALA A 110 8.03 -8.84 -33.18
CA ALA A 110 8.21 -8.67 -34.62
C ALA A 110 9.53 -9.27 -35.14
N ALA A 111 10.59 -9.30 -34.32
CA ALA A 111 11.83 -10.00 -34.64
C ALA A 111 11.63 -11.53 -34.69
N CYS A 112 10.83 -12.10 -33.79
CA CYS A 112 10.39 -13.50 -33.89
C CYS A 112 9.56 -13.75 -35.16
N TYR A 113 8.73 -12.79 -35.58
CA TYR A 113 8.00 -12.87 -36.84
C TYR A 113 8.91 -12.80 -38.09
N ILE A 114 10.05 -12.08 -38.03
CA ILE A 114 11.10 -12.18 -39.07
C ILE A 114 11.65 -13.61 -39.12
N CYS A 115 12.07 -14.19 -37.98
CA CYS A 115 12.56 -15.57 -37.91
C CYS A 115 11.59 -16.58 -38.54
N TRP A 116 10.32 -16.52 -38.12
CA TRP A 116 9.24 -17.35 -38.64
C TRP A 116 9.05 -17.18 -40.16
N SER A 117 9.24 -15.95 -40.66
CA SER A 117 9.13 -15.65 -42.09
C SER A 117 10.33 -16.17 -42.88
N LEU A 118 11.56 -16.01 -42.39
CA LEU A 118 12.79 -16.53 -43.02
C LEU A 118 12.71 -18.05 -43.24
N ALA A 119 12.09 -18.78 -42.30
CA ALA A 119 11.81 -20.22 -42.40
C ALA A 119 11.02 -20.63 -43.66
N ARG A 120 10.24 -19.69 -44.23
CA ARG A 120 9.44 -19.88 -45.45
C ARG A 120 10.12 -19.34 -46.72
N THR A 121 11.07 -18.41 -46.58
CA THR A 121 11.67 -17.66 -47.70
C THR A 121 12.84 -18.38 -48.35
N PHE A 122 13.74 -18.91 -47.53
CA PHE A 122 15.07 -19.35 -47.94
C PHE A 122 15.20 -20.88 -47.87
N ARG A 123 16.14 -21.45 -48.63
CA ARG A 123 16.45 -22.88 -48.57
C ARG A 123 17.43 -23.16 -47.41
N PRO A 124 17.55 -24.41 -46.94
CA PRO A 124 18.49 -24.80 -45.89
C PRO A 124 19.92 -24.29 -46.13
N VAL A 125 20.43 -24.43 -47.35
CA VAL A 125 21.77 -24.00 -47.79
C VAL A 125 21.97 -22.48 -47.78
N ASP A 126 20.89 -21.69 -47.89
CA ASP A 126 20.97 -20.23 -47.92
C ASP A 126 21.08 -19.66 -46.49
N LEU A 127 20.47 -20.35 -45.51
CA LEU A 127 20.51 -19.99 -44.08
C LEU A 127 21.69 -20.62 -43.32
N GLU A 128 22.41 -21.57 -43.93
CA GLU A 128 23.39 -22.44 -43.28
C GLU A 128 24.37 -21.70 -42.33
N LYS A 129 24.90 -20.57 -42.80
CA LYS A 129 25.88 -19.74 -42.07
C LYS A 129 25.34 -19.01 -40.84
N TYR A 130 24.02 -18.98 -40.65
CA TYR A 130 23.34 -18.19 -39.62
C TYR A 130 22.50 -19.03 -38.65
N ILE A 131 22.31 -20.33 -38.95
CA ILE A 131 21.51 -21.25 -38.14
C ILE A 131 21.88 -21.15 -36.66
N GLU A 132 23.17 -21.25 -36.33
CA GLU A 132 23.59 -21.35 -34.93
C GLU A 132 23.23 -20.11 -34.13
N GLN A 133 23.42 -18.93 -34.73
CA GLN A 133 23.13 -17.63 -34.11
C GLN A 133 21.62 -17.41 -33.95
N ILE A 134 20.82 -17.76 -34.97
CA ILE A 134 19.36 -17.60 -34.95
C ILE A 134 18.72 -18.59 -33.96
N ALA A 135 19.12 -19.87 -34.02
CA ALA A 135 18.63 -20.91 -33.13
C ALA A 135 18.92 -20.57 -31.66
N THR A 136 20.17 -20.20 -31.36
CA THR A 136 20.59 -19.81 -30.01
C THR A 136 19.84 -18.58 -29.50
N SER A 137 19.66 -17.56 -30.35
CA SER A 137 18.95 -16.34 -29.97
C SER A 137 17.46 -16.60 -29.70
N LEU A 138 16.78 -17.38 -30.54
CA LEU A 138 15.39 -17.76 -30.32
C LEU A 138 15.20 -18.58 -29.04
N VAL A 139 16.10 -19.55 -28.77
CA VAL A 139 16.09 -20.29 -27.49
C VAL A 139 16.26 -19.35 -26.31
N CYS A 140 17.20 -18.40 -26.38
CA CYS A 140 17.40 -17.44 -25.30
C CYS A 140 16.18 -16.55 -25.06
N VAL A 141 15.51 -16.07 -26.11
CA VAL A 141 14.27 -15.29 -25.97
C VAL A 141 13.14 -16.17 -25.41
N ALA A 142 12.93 -17.38 -25.92
CA ALA A 142 11.93 -18.33 -25.42
C ALA A 142 12.12 -18.70 -23.94
N LEU A 143 13.36 -18.70 -23.45
CA LEU A 143 13.69 -18.95 -22.04
C LEU A 143 13.58 -17.69 -21.17
N PHE A 144 14.13 -16.57 -21.63
CA PHE A 144 14.53 -15.45 -20.76
C PHE A 144 13.83 -14.12 -21.06
N ASP A 145 12.89 -14.04 -22.00
CA ASP A 145 12.08 -12.83 -22.10
C ASP A 145 11.25 -12.59 -20.83
N ARG A 146 11.05 -11.33 -20.47
CA ARG A 146 10.14 -10.95 -19.38
C ARG A 146 8.70 -11.24 -19.79
N GLU A 147 8.36 -10.93 -21.03
CA GLU A 147 6.99 -10.98 -21.52
C GLU A 147 6.61 -12.36 -22.06
N VAL A 148 5.45 -12.86 -21.64
CA VAL A 148 5.00 -14.23 -21.95
C VAL A 148 4.65 -14.41 -23.44
N ASN A 149 4.13 -13.37 -24.09
CA ASN A 149 3.87 -13.36 -25.52
C ASN A 149 5.17 -13.48 -26.33
N VAL A 150 6.21 -12.71 -25.99
CA VAL A 150 7.51 -12.77 -26.67
C VAL A 150 8.18 -14.14 -26.51
N ARG A 151 8.11 -14.76 -25.31
CA ARG A 151 8.61 -16.14 -25.12
C ARG A 151 7.88 -17.15 -26.02
N ARG A 152 6.56 -17.01 -26.14
CA ARG A 152 5.71 -17.86 -27.02
C ARG A 152 5.99 -17.61 -28.51
N ALA A 153 6.18 -16.37 -28.93
CA ALA A 153 6.54 -16.01 -30.30
C ALA A 153 7.90 -16.59 -30.70
N ALA A 154 8.90 -16.53 -29.81
CA ALA A 154 10.21 -17.13 -30.03
C ALA A 154 10.14 -18.67 -30.14
N SER A 155 9.36 -19.33 -29.27
CA SER A 155 9.05 -20.76 -29.38
C SER A 155 8.42 -21.11 -30.73
N ALA A 156 7.37 -20.37 -31.15
CA ALA A 156 6.68 -20.62 -32.41
C ALA A 156 7.58 -20.38 -33.64
N ALA A 157 8.44 -19.36 -33.61
CA ALA A 157 9.44 -19.11 -34.64
C ALA A 157 10.50 -20.23 -34.71
N PHE A 158 10.97 -20.72 -33.55
CA PHE A 158 11.87 -21.88 -33.50
C PHE A 158 11.19 -23.13 -34.07
N GLN A 159 9.93 -23.38 -33.72
CA GLN A 159 9.14 -24.51 -34.22
C GLN A 159 9.00 -24.49 -35.75
N GLU A 160 8.73 -23.34 -36.33
CA GLU A 160 8.58 -23.21 -37.78
C GLU A 160 9.91 -23.47 -38.52
N ILE A 161 11.05 -23.01 -37.99
CA ILE A 161 12.36 -23.26 -38.61
C ILE A 161 12.72 -24.75 -38.51
N VAL A 162 12.53 -25.38 -37.35
CA VAL A 162 12.75 -26.83 -37.19
C VAL A 162 11.86 -27.62 -38.17
N GLY A 163 10.58 -27.29 -38.25
CA GLY A 163 9.61 -28.00 -39.09
C GLY A 163 9.81 -27.83 -40.60
N ARG A 164 10.29 -26.66 -41.06
CA ARG A 164 10.49 -26.37 -42.50
C ARG A 164 11.89 -26.64 -43.02
N GLN A 165 12.90 -26.30 -42.23
CA GLN A 165 14.30 -26.36 -42.65
C GLN A 165 14.96 -27.65 -42.15
N GLY A 166 14.58 -28.15 -40.97
CA GLY A 166 15.18 -29.34 -40.36
C GLY A 166 16.64 -29.16 -39.94
N THR A 167 17.16 -27.93 -39.96
CA THR A 167 18.60 -27.64 -39.82
C THR A 167 19.04 -27.23 -38.41
N PHE A 168 18.12 -26.90 -37.52
CA PHE A 168 18.42 -26.49 -36.14
C PHE A 168 18.93 -27.69 -35.32
N PRO A 169 20.17 -27.66 -34.79
CA PRO A 169 20.73 -28.78 -34.04
C PRO A 169 19.88 -29.08 -32.79
N ASN A 170 19.57 -30.36 -32.56
CA ASN A 170 18.67 -30.84 -31.51
C ASN A 170 17.28 -30.15 -31.49
N GLY A 171 16.82 -29.65 -32.63
CA GLY A 171 15.61 -28.83 -32.71
C GLY A 171 14.34 -29.52 -32.24
N ILE A 172 14.18 -30.82 -32.53
CA ILE A 172 13.00 -31.60 -32.11
C ILE A 172 13.02 -31.80 -30.58
N GLU A 173 14.17 -32.17 -30.02
CA GLU A 173 14.33 -32.45 -28.60
C GLU A 173 14.24 -31.16 -27.77
N ILE A 174 14.65 -30.01 -28.31
CA ILE A 174 14.47 -28.70 -27.69
C ILE A 174 13.01 -28.27 -27.73
N LEU A 175 12.30 -28.48 -28.85
CA LEU A 175 10.87 -28.13 -28.95
C LEU A 175 10.00 -28.82 -27.91
N THR A 176 10.29 -30.07 -27.57
CA THR A 176 9.59 -30.78 -26.48
C THR A 176 9.84 -30.20 -25.07
N LYS A 177 10.70 -29.18 -24.96
CA LYS A 177 11.06 -28.49 -23.70
C LYS A 177 10.62 -27.03 -23.68
N ILE A 178 10.63 -26.36 -24.82
CA ILE A 178 10.15 -24.97 -24.98
C ILE A 178 8.75 -24.89 -25.58
N ASP A 179 7.85 -25.82 -25.22
CA ASP A 179 6.47 -25.77 -25.68
C ASP A 179 5.70 -24.54 -25.13
N TYR A 180 4.56 -24.24 -25.74
CA TYR A 180 3.70 -23.08 -25.45
C TYR A 180 3.29 -22.92 -23.97
N PHE A 181 3.13 -24.02 -23.24
CA PHE A 181 2.78 -24.02 -21.82
C PHE A 181 4.03 -23.91 -20.95
N ALA A 182 5.09 -24.65 -21.29
CA ALA A 182 6.38 -24.61 -20.62
C ALA A 182 6.99 -23.20 -20.63
N VAL A 183 6.94 -22.50 -21.77
CA VAL A 183 7.40 -21.10 -21.86
C VAL A 183 6.46 -20.08 -21.20
N GLY A 184 5.25 -20.50 -20.80
CA GLY A 184 4.35 -19.69 -19.98
C GLY A 184 4.96 -19.36 -18.61
N GLN A 185 5.62 -20.33 -17.99
CA GLN A 185 6.06 -20.26 -16.59
C GLN A 185 7.49 -19.68 -16.45
N ARG A 186 7.60 -18.36 -16.30
CA ARG A 186 8.87 -17.59 -16.21
C ARG A 186 9.91 -18.20 -15.24
N CYS A 187 9.53 -18.56 -14.02
CA CYS A 187 10.49 -19.17 -13.08
C CYS A 187 11.00 -20.54 -13.57
N ARG A 188 10.14 -21.33 -14.20
CA ARG A 188 10.48 -22.67 -14.73
C ARG A 188 11.36 -22.58 -15.98
N THR A 189 11.12 -21.62 -16.86
CA THR A 189 12.01 -21.39 -18.01
C THR A 189 13.41 -21.02 -17.58
N TYR A 190 13.53 -20.06 -16.66
CA TYR A 190 14.80 -19.59 -16.12
C TYR A 190 15.58 -20.68 -15.37
N LEU A 191 14.91 -21.50 -14.55
CA LEU A 191 15.58 -22.31 -13.53
C LEU A 191 15.59 -23.82 -13.78
N GLU A 192 14.76 -24.33 -14.70
CA GLU A 192 14.70 -25.76 -15.05
C GLU A 192 14.96 -25.99 -16.54
N ILE A 193 14.20 -25.33 -17.40
CA ILE A 193 14.21 -25.60 -18.85
C ILE A 193 15.53 -25.14 -19.46
N SER A 194 16.04 -23.98 -19.05
CA SER A 194 17.39 -23.49 -19.41
C SER A 194 18.47 -24.54 -19.16
N CYS A 195 18.45 -25.18 -17.99
CA CYS A 195 19.41 -26.19 -17.55
C CYS A 195 19.24 -27.53 -18.27
N GLN A 196 18.06 -27.81 -18.82
CA GLN A 196 17.84 -28.97 -19.68
C GLN A 196 18.35 -28.73 -21.11
N ILE A 197 18.27 -27.50 -21.61
CA ILE A 197 18.74 -27.13 -22.96
C ILE A 197 20.25 -26.90 -22.98
N ALA A 198 20.83 -26.37 -21.90
CA ALA A 198 22.29 -26.29 -21.69
C ALA A 198 22.97 -27.66 -21.45
N ARG A 199 22.32 -28.77 -21.85
CA ARG A 199 22.94 -30.08 -22.06
C ARG A 199 23.38 -30.27 -23.52
N TYR A 200 22.81 -29.49 -24.43
CA TYR A 200 23.25 -29.40 -25.82
C TYR A 200 24.35 -28.34 -25.88
N SER A 201 25.60 -28.78 -26.10
CA SER A 201 26.80 -27.95 -26.00
C SER A 201 26.72 -26.66 -26.82
N MET A 202 26.19 -26.76 -28.04
CA MET A 202 25.93 -25.65 -28.97
C MET A 202 25.20 -24.45 -28.32
N TYR A 203 24.17 -24.70 -27.50
CA TYR A 203 23.36 -23.65 -26.89
C TYR A 203 23.93 -23.15 -25.56
N THR A 204 24.86 -23.89 -24.97
CA THR A 204 25.27 -23.73 -23.57
C THR A 204 25.94 -22.39 -23.31
N GLN A 205 26.96 -22.05 -24.09
CA GLN A 205 27.67 -20.78 -23.93
C GLN A 205 26.77 -19.60 -24.29
N GLY A 206 25.98 -19.68 -25.37
CA GLY A 206 25.04 -18.63 -25.76
C GLY A 206 23.95 -18.32 -24.71
N ILE A 207 23.40 -19.35 -24.06
CA ILE A 207 22.48 -19.21 -22.91
C ILE A 207 23.13 -18.41 -21.77
N ILE A 208 24.37 -18.78 -21.41
CA ILE A 208 25.13 -18.11 -20.35
C ILE A 208 25.48 -16.67 -20.74
N GLU A 209 25.90 -16.44 -21.98
CA GLU A 209 26.21 -15.11 -22.51
C GLU A 209 25.00 -14.19 -22.59
N HIS A 210 23.81 -14.72 -22.91
CA HIS A 210 22.59 -13.94 -22.94
C HIS A 210 22.21 -13.45 -21.53
N LEU A 211 22.28 -14.32 -20.52
CA LEU A 211 22.00 -13.95 -19.13
C LEU A 211 22.91 -12.82 -18.66
N ILE A 212 24.23 -12.96 -18.81
CA ILE A 212 25.20 -11.96 -18.32
C ILE A 212 25.19 -10.66 -19.11
N SER A 213 24.82 -10.67 -20.40
CA SER A 213 24.87 -9.49 -21.26
C SER A 213 23.59 -8.67 -21.23
N PHE A 214 22.42 -9.29 -21.00
CA PHE A 214 21.12 -8.62 -21.06
C PHE A 214 20.29 -8.72 -19.78
N LYS A 215 20.35 -9.85 -19.05
CA LYS A 215 19.39 -10.15 -17.97
C LYS A 215 19.93 -9.83 -16.57
N ILE A 216 21.25 -9.93 -16.35
CA ILE A 216 21.90 -9.46 -15.10
C ILE A 216 21.88 -7.93 -14.96
N ILE A 217 21.81 -7.17 -16.05
CA ILE A 217 21.74 -5.70 -16.03
C ILE A 217 20.34 -5.13 -16.28
N HIS A 218 19.33 -6.00 -16.39
CA HIS A 218 17.93 -5.64 -16.66
C HIS A 218 17.35 -4.73 -15.56
N TRP A 219 16.41 -3.84 -15.91
CA TRP A 219 15.84 -2.86 -14.99
C TRP A 219 14.95 -3.51 -13.89
N ASP A 220 14.17 -4.52 -14.25
CA ASP A 220 13.38 -5.36 -13.34
C ASP A 220 14.28 -6.21 -12.43
N GLU A 221 14.06 -6.13 -11.11
CA GLU A 221 14.85 -6.86 -10.10
C GLU A 221 14.56 -8.37 -10.09
N GLU A 222 13.32 -8.79 -10.35
CA GLU A 222 12.96 -10.20 -10.34
C GLU A 222 13.71 -10.95 -11.46
N ILE A 223 13.82 -10.31 -12.63
CA ILE A 223 14.62 -10.81 -13.75
C ILE A 223 16.10 -10.95 -13.37
N ARG A 224 16.70 -9.97 -12.67
CA ARG A 224 18.10 -10.07 -12.22
C ARG A 224 18.30 -11.19 -11.20
N LEU A 225 17.38 -11.38 -10.26
CA LEU A 225 17.44 -12.45 -9.26
C LEU A 225 17.28 -13.84 -9.90
N LEU A 226 16.28 -14.03 -10.76
CA LEU A 226 16.08 -15.28 -11.53
C LEU A 226 17.28 -15.59 -12.43
N SER A 227 17.89 -14.57 -13.04
CA SER A 227 19.09 -14.72 -13.87
C SER A 227 20.31 -15.16 -13.06
N ALA A 228 20.49 -14.63 -11.86
CA ALA A 228 21.59 -15.04 -10.97
C ALA A 228 21.42 -16.50 -10.51
N GLU A 229 20.22 -16.91 -10.11
CA GLU A 229 19.91 -18.32 -9.76
C GLU A 229 20.00 -19.26 -10.98
N ALA A 230 19.65 -18.80 -12.18
CA ALA A 230 19.89 -19.54 -13.42
C ALA A 230 21.40 -19.74 -13.65
N LEU A 231 22.22 -18.69 -13.50
CA LEU A 231 23.68 -18.79 -13.61
C LEU A 231 24.28 -19.76 -12.57
N HIS A 232 23.78 -19.78 -11.32
CA HIS A 232 24.21 -20.76 -10.32
C HIS A 232 24.06 -22.21 -10.81
N ARG A 233 22.91 -22.53 -11.42
CA ARG A 233 22.60 -23.87 -11.93
C ARG A 233 23.36 -24.21 -13.20
N LEU A 234 23.48 -23.24 -14.11
CA LEU A 234 24.17 -23.38 -15.40
C LEU A 234 25.71 -23.50 -15.28
N CYS A 235 26.29 -23.19 -14.11
CA CYS A 235 27.71 -23.47 -13.82
C CYS A 235 28.09 -24.93 -14.11
N ALA A 236 27.18 -25.88 -13.91
CA ALA A 236 27.43 -27.31 -14.14
C ALA A 236 27.51 -27.71 -15.62
N SER A 237 27.07 -26.87 -16.56
CA SER A 237 27.08 -27.16 -18.00
C SER A 237 28.43 -26.85 -18.66
N ASP A 238 29.08 -25.74 -18.26
CA ASP A 238 30.45 -25.40 -18.72
C ASP A 238 31.18 -24.57 -17.64
N PRO A 239 31.72 -25.23 -16.58
CA PRO A 239 32.38 -24.52 -15.48
C PRO A 239 33.61 -23.73 -15.93
N SER A 240 34.32 -24.22 -16.96
CA SER A 240 35.48 -23.58 -17.57
C SER A 240 35.15 -22.23 -18.21
N PHE A 241 34.11 -22.20 -19.06
CA PHE A 241 33.65 -20.97 -19.71
C PHE A 241 33.11 -19.96 -18.69
N VAL A 242 32.34 -20.43 -17.71
CA VAL A 242 31.81 -19.58 -16.64
C VAL A 242 32.95 -18.95 -15.83
N CYS A 243 33.95 -19.72 -15.42
CA CYS A 243 35.11 -19.19 -14.71
C CYS A 243 35.85 -18.12 -15.53
N ALA A 244 36.17 -18.42 -16.80
CA ALA A 244 36.99 -17.53 -17.63
C ALA A 244 36.26 -16.27 -18.14
N GLN A 245 34.98 -16.37 -18.53
CA GLN A 245 34.26 -15.30 -19.23
C GLN A 245 33.18 -14.62 -18.37
N VAL A 246 32.42 -15.36 -17.56
CA VAL A 246 31.35 -14.77 -16.75
C VAL A 246 31.93 -13.88 -15.66
N LEU A 247 32.90 -14.40 -14.88
CA LEU A 247 33.52 -13.62 -13.80
C LEU A 247 34.14 -12.32 -14.32
N LYS A 248 34.82 -12.37 -15.47
CA LYS A 248 35.40 -11.21 -16.15
C LYS A 248 34.37 -10.14 -16.53
N LYS A 249 33.16 -10.53 -16.95
CA LYS A 249 32.06 -9.58 -17.24
C LYS A 249 31.35 -9.07 -15.97
N LEU A 250 31.30 -9.86 -14.90
CA LEU A 250 30.62 -9.48 -13.64
C LEU A 250 31.45 -8.53 -12.78
N MET A 251 32.78 -8.68 -12.73
CA MET A 251 33.64 -7.85 -11.85
C MET A 251 33.48 -6.32 -12.05
N PRO A 252 33.41 -5.77 -13.29
CA PRO A 252 33.17 -4.34 -13.49
C PRO A 252 31.81 -3.85 -12.96
N LEU A 253 30.78 -4.69 -12.98
CA LEU A 253 29.42 -4.30 -12.57
C LEU A 253 29.34 -3.95 -11.08
N ILE A 254 30.16 -4.60 -10.23
CA ILE A 254 30.24 -4.39 -8.78
C ILE A 254 30.56 -2.92 -8.42
N SER A 255 31.30 -2.23 -9.30
CA SER A 255 31.67 -0.82 -9.13
C SER A 255 30.84 0.14 -10.00
N SER A 256 29.91 -0.36 -10.83
CA SER A 256 29.10 0.45 -11.75
C SER A 256 28.32 1.54 -11.01
N GLU A 257 28.31 2.76 -11.53
CA GLU A 257 27.57 3.89 -10.96
C GLU A 257 26.06 3.66 -10.96
N SER A 258 25.55 2.88 -11.92
CA SER A 258 24.16 2.42 -11.95
C SER A 258 23.91 1.41 -10.83
N LEU A 259 23.08 1.77 -9.86
CA LEU A 259 22.71 0.91 -8.74
C LEU A 259 21.99 -0.38 -9.19
N ILE A 260 21.28 -0.34 -10.33
CA ILE A 260 20.64 -1.51 -10.97
C ILE A 260 21.71 -2.50 -11.43
N MET A 261 22.68 -2.03 -12.21
CA MET A 261 23.80 -2.85 -12.70
C MET A 261 24.65 -3.37 -11.55
N ARG A 262 24.89 -2.54 -10.52
CA ARG A 262 25.60 -2.91 -9.30
C ARG A 262 24.89 -4.01 -8.53
N GLN A 263 23.56 -3.91 -8.37
CA GLN A 263 22.77 -4.94 -7.68
C GLN A 263 22.81 -6.26 -8.43
N GLY A 264 22.60 -6.22 -9.76
CA GLY A 264 22.72 -7.38 -10.63
C GLY A 264 24.09 -8.04 -10.55
N GLY A 265 25.17 -7.28 -10.71
CA GLY A 265 26.54 -7.78 -10.66
C GLY A 265 26.89 -8.46 -9.33
N VAL A 266 26.50 -7.86 -8.20
CA VAL A 266 26.74 -8.43 -6.85
C VAL A 266 26.01 -9.76 -6.65
N VAL A 267 24.72 -9.84 -7.01
CA VAL A 267 23.92 -11.06 -6.87
C VAL A 267 24.41 -12.14 -7.84
N ALA A 268 24.67 -11.79 -9.10
CA ALA A 268 25.18 -12.70 -10.11
C ALA A 268 26.52 -13.32 -9.69
N LEU A 269 27.47 -12.49 -9.22
CA LEU A 269 28.78 -12.95 -8.77
C LEU A 269 28.66 -13.95 -7.63
N ALA A 270 27.83 -13.65 -6.63
CA ALA A 270 27.60 -14.53 -5.50
C ALA A 270 27.03 -15.90 -5.93
N SER A 271 26.01 -15.88 -6.79
CA SER A 271 25.38 -17.09 -7.31
C SER A 271 26.31 -17.91 -8.22
N THR A 272 27.06 -17.26 -9.10
CA THR A 272 28.06 -17.90 -9.99
C THR A 272 29.20 -18.55 -9.22
N LEU A 273 29.82 -17.85 -8.26
CA LEU A 273 30.91 -18.42 -7.45
C LEU A 273 30.41 -19.61 -6.61
N SER A 274 29.18 -19.53 -6.10
CA SER A 274 28.52 -20.65 -5.39
C SER A 274 28.26 -21.84 -6.32
N GLY A 275 27.90 -21.59 -7.58
CA GLY A 275 27.74 -22.63 -8.61
C GLY A 275 29.06 -23.29 -8.97
N LEU A 276 30.09 -22.50 -9.30
CA LEU A 276 31.45 -22.99 -9.62
C LEU A 276 32.04 -23.82 -8.46
N LYS A 277 31.86 -23.39 -7.22
CA LYS A 277 32.29 -24.15 -6.04
C LYS A 277 31.58 -25.50 -5.92
N ARG A 278 30.26 -25.53 -6.18
CA ARG A 278 29.46 -26.77 -6.22
C ARG A 278 29.91 -27.71 -7.34
N CYS A 279 30.42 -27.18 -8.45
CA CYS A 279 31.02 -27.94 -9.55
C CYS A 279 32.46 -28.42 -9.27
N GLY A 280 33.05 -28.08 -8.11
CA GLY A 280 34.43 -28.43 -7.78
C GLY A 280 35.49 -27.63 -8.54
N THR A 281 35.13 -26.52 -9.18
CA THR A 281 36.07 -25.66 -9.90
C THR A 281 37.03 -24.99 -8.91
N LEU A 282 38.34 -25.08 -9.20
CA LEU A 282 39.36 -24.33 -8.47
C LEU A 282 39.25 -22.84 -8.85
N LEU A 283 39.26 -21.99 -7.84
CA LEU A 283 39.16 -20.54 -7.95
C LEU A 283 40.35 -19.92 -7.23
N ASP A 284 40.97 -18.92 -7.84
CA ASP A 284 42.20 -18.30 -7.34
C ASP A 284 41.95 -17.55 -6.02
N GLU A 285 42.93 -17.56 -5.12
CA GLU A 285 42.81 -16.93 -3.81
C GLU A 285 42.63 -15.41 -3.92
N GLU A 286 43.32 -14.77 -4.87
CA GLU A 286 43.16 -13.34 -5.22
C GLU A 286 41.71 -12.97 -5.60
N LEU A 287 40.97 -13.88 -6.26
CA LEU A 287 39.56 -13.65 -6.57
C LEU A 287 38.72 -13.60 -5.28
N TYR A 288 38.98 -14.49 -4.32
CA TYR A 288 38.31 -14.45 -3.02
C TYR A 288 38.72 -13.22 -2.19
N GLU A 289 39.98 -12.80 -2.21
CA GLU A 289 40.44 -11.57 -1.57
C GLU A 289 39.76 -10.31 -2.13
N ASN A 290 39.50 -10.27 -3.44
CA ASN A 290 38.74 -9.18 -4.06
C ASN A 290 37.25 -9.25 -3.71
N VAL A 291 36.64 -10.44 -3.76
CA VAL A 291 35.20 -10.65 -3.46
C VAL A 291 34.87 -10.33 -2.00
N THR A 292 35.74 -10.70 -1.05
CA THR A 292 35.52 -10.45 0.39
C THR A 292 35.46 -8.98 0.78
N GLN A 293 35.96 -8.07 -0.07
CA GLN A 293 35.92 -6.62 0.14
C GLN A 293 34.56 -6.00 -0.23
N ILE A 294 33.72 -6.68 -1.01
CA ILE A 294 32.48 -6.12 -1.56
C ILE A 294 31.50 -5.61 -0.47
N PRO A 295 31.30 -6.31 0.68
CA PRO A 295 30.48 -5.78 1.76
C PRO A 295 30.97 -4.42 2.28
N SER A 296 32.29 -4.21 2.43
CA SER A 296 32.84 -2.91 2.84
C SER A 296 32.58 -1.80 1.82
N MET A 297 32.59 -2.12 0.52
CA MET A 297 32.29 -1.17 -0.57
C MET A 297 30.79 -0.83 -0.66
N VAL A 298 29.91 -1.79 -0.36
CA VAL A 298 28.45 -1.66 -0.49
C VAL A 298 27.79 -1.14 0.79
N TYR A 299 28.34 -1.41 1.97
CA TYR A 299 27.80 -0.98 3.26
C TYR A 299 27.48 0.54 3.36
N PRO A 300 28.32 1.47 2.83
CA PRO A 300 27.98 2.90 2.79
C PRO A 300 26.72 3.22 1.96
N LEU A 301 26.31 2.36 1.03
CA LEU A 301 25.07 2.50 0.25
C LEU A 301 23.87 1.97 1.04
N CYS A 302 24.01 0.81 1.69
CA CYS A 302 23.01 0.26 2.61
C CYS A 302 22.71 1.22 3.79
N LYS A 303 23.70 1.96 4.27
CA LYS A 303 23.56 2.91 5.37
C LYS A 303 22.95 4.26 4.97
N LYS A 304 22.91 4.61 3.68
CA LYS A 304 22.17 5.81 3.20
C LYS A 304 20.67 5.61 3.42
N ARG A 305 19.95 6.74 3.66
CA ARG A 305 18.53 6.85 4.05
C ARG A 305 17.72 5.58 3.77
N THR A 306 17.32 4.89 4.84
CA THR A 306 16.64 3.57 4.85
C THR A 306 15.53 3.43 3.82
N HIS A 307 14.72 4.47 3.62
CA HIS A 307 13.60 4.43 2.67
C HIS A 307 13.97 4.56 1.18
N SER A 308 15.24 4.85 0.83
CA SER A 308 15.65 5.00 -0.58
C SER A 308 15.70 3.65 -1.32
N LEU A 309 15.17 3.61 -2.56
CA LEU A 309 15.16 2.41 -3.40
C LEU A 309 16.56 1.79 -3.57
N GLY A 310 17.58 2.62 -3.75
CA GLY A 310 18.98 2.20 -3.81
C GLY A 310 19.48 1.49 -2.55
N SER A 311 19.09 1.94 -1.36
CA SER A 311 19.42 1.27 -0.09
C SER A 311 18.75 -0.10 -0.01
N LYS A 312 17.43 -0.17 -0.26
CA LYS A 312 16.65 -1.43 -0.27
C LYS A 312 17.17 -2.46 -1.29
N LEU A 313 17.61 -2.01 -2.46
CA LEU A 313 18.24 -2.86 -3.49
C LEU A 313 19.58 -3.43 -3.01
N MET A 314 20.48 -2.59 -2.49
CA MET A 314 21.81 -3.03 -2.00
C MET A 314 21.69 -3.96 -0.79
N ARG A 315 20.75 -3.70 0.13
CA ARG A 315 20.50 -4.54 1.31
C ARG A 315 20.07 -5.94 0.93
N ARG A 316 19.10 -6.09 0.00
CA ARG A 316 18.68 -7.39 -0.54
C ARG A 316 19.81 -8.09 -1.30
N ALA A 317 20.64 -7.33 -2.04
CA ALA A 317 21.85 -7.86 -2.67
C ALA A 317 22.82 -8.47 -1.65
N MET A 318 23.07 -7.78 -0.53
CA MET A 318 23.94 -8.26 0.55
C MET A 318 23.40 -9.51 1.25
N ASN A 319 22.07 -9.63 1.42
CA ASN A 319 21.46 -10.85 1.93
C ASN A 319 21.77 -12.06 1.01
N VAL A 320 21.56 -11.92 -0.30
CA VAL A 320 21.87 -13.00 -1.26
C VAL A 320 23.38 -13.27 -1.31
N PHE A 321 24.21 -12.22 -1.33
CA PHE A 321 25.67 -12.32 -1.36
C PHE A 321 26.20 -13.14 -0.18
N ILE A 322 25.82 -12.76 1.05
CA ILE A 322 26.29 -13.41 2.27
C ILE A 322 25.71 -14.82 2.39
N LYS A 323 24.44 -15.04 2.03
CA LYS A 323 23.83 -16.39 1.97
C LYS A 323 24.61 -17.33 1.05
N SER A 324 24.87 -16.91 -0.18
CA SER A 324 25.44 -17.77 -1.22
C SER A 324 26.95 -18.00 -1.09
N LEU A 325 27.69 -17.07 -0.48
CA LEU A 325 29.16 -17.12 -0.42
C LEU A 325 29.73 -17.58 0.93
N SER A 326 28.96 -17.57 2.01
CA SER A 326 29.46 -18.01 3.32
C SER A 326 29.92 -19.47 3.33
N SER A 327 29.34 -20.36 2.51
CA SER A 327 29.81 -21.74 2.37
C SER A 327 30.87 -21.94 1.26
N VAL A 328 31.29 -20.87 0.60
CA VAL A 328 32.13 -20.90 -0.62
C VAL A 328 33.54 -20.41 -0.33
N ILE A 329 33.63 -19.25 0.32
CA ILE A 329 34.89 -18.57 0.60
C ILE A 329 35.54 -19.16 1.86
N PRO A 330 36.84 -19.48 1.85
CA PRO A 330 37.56 -19.90 3.06
C PRO A 330 37.41 -18.88 4.20
N LYS A 331 37.05 -19.35 5.41
CA LYS A 331 36.82 -18.52 6.61
C LYS A 331 37.92 -17.47 6.83
N GLY A 332 39.19 -17.86 6.64
CA GLY A 332 40.36 -17.01 6.89
C GLY A 332 40.45 -15.75 6.04
N LEU A 333 39.76 -15.70 4.90
CA LEU A 333 39.72 -14.51 4.02
C LEU A 333 38.55 -13.57 4.34
N ILE A 334 37.55 -14.04 5.08
CA ILE A 334 36.33 -13.28 5.34
C ILE A 334 36.58 -12.26 6.45
N LYS A 335 36.48 -10.97 6.10
CA LYS A 335 36.48 -9.86 7.07
C LYS A 335 35.19 -9.88 7.88
N THR A 336 35.24 -10.54 9.05
CA THR A 336 34.07 -10.81 9.90
C THR A 336 33.22 -9.57 10.18
N GLU A 337 33.84 -8.47 10.61
CA GLU A 337 33.12 -7.24 10.97
C GLU A 337 32.43 -6.56 9.79
N ASP A 338 33.00 -6.61 8.57
CA ASP A 338 32.40 -5.99 7.38
C ASP A 338 31.12 -6.74 6.96
N TRP A 339 31.18 -8.07 6.98
CA TRP A 339 30.05 -8.94 6.63
C TRP A 339 28.98 -8.92 7.74
N LEU A 340 29.42 -8.95 9.01
CA LEU A 340 28.53 -8.87 10.16
C LEU A 340 27.82 -7.52 10.23
N SER A 341 28.50 -6.40 9.94
CA SER A 341 27.88 -5.07 9.88
C SER A 341 26.77 -4.99 8.84
N CYS A 342 26.93 -5.63 7.68
CA CYS A 342 25.86 -5.75 6.67
C CYS A 342 24.68 -6.61 7.17
N LEU A 343 24.94 -7.73 7.87
CA LEU A 343 23.89 -8.55 8.47
C LEU A 343 23.14 -7.82 9.57
N GLU A 344 23.83 -7.29 10.58
CA GLU A 344 23.24 -6.53 11.70
C GLU A 344 22.34 -5.39 11.19
N LEU A 345 22.81 -4.66 10.18
CA LEU A 345 22.06 -3.57 9.53
C LEU A 345 20.80 -4.03 8.78
N ASN A 346 20.80 -5.25 8.23
CA ASN A 346 19.67 -5.85 7.51
C ASN A 346 18.69 -6.58 8.45
N PHE A 347 19.18 -7.18 9.54
CA PHE A 347 18.33 -7.74 10.60
C PHE A 347 17.47 -6.64 11.23
N CYS A 348 18.04 -5.46 11.50
CA CYS A 348 17.33 -4.34 12.11
C CYS A 348 16.53 -3.46 11.10
N ASP A 349 16.40 -3.88 9.84
CA ASP A 349 15.66 -3.12 8.82
C ASP A 349 14.16 -3.07 9.11
N GLU A 350 13.49 -1.97 8.79
CA GLU A 350 12.03 -1.80 8.94
C GLU A 350 11.23 -2.71 7.97
N ASN A 351 11.79 -3.05 6.81
CA ASN A 351 11.16 -3.93 5.82
C ASN A 351 11.34 -5.42 6.17
N GLU A 352 10.21 -6.13 6.28
CA GLU A 352 10.15 -7.54 6.69
C GLU A 352 10.89 -8.48 5.72
N ASP A 353 10.88 -8.23 4.41
CA ASP A 353 11.55 -9.08 3.42
C ASP A 353 13.07 -8.94 3.48
N ILE A 354 13.58 -7.75 3.84
CA ILE A 354 15.00 -7.56 4.15
C ILE A 354 15.38 -8.33 5.41
N ARG A 355 14.54 -8.32 6.47
CA ARG A 355 14.78 -9.13 7.69
C ARG A 355 14.76 -10.63 7.39
N LYS A 356 13.77 -11.14 6.65
CA LYS A 356 13.69 -12.55 6.20
C LYS A 356 14.92 -12.98 5.40
N GLY A 357 15.38 -12.12 4.48
CA GLY A 357 16.62 -12.36 3.74
C GLY A 357 17.87 -12.38 4.65
N ALA A 358 17.90 -11.54 5.68
CA ALA A 358 18.99 -11.50 6.66
C ALA A 358 19.03 -12.80 7.51
N CYS A 359 17.87 -13.35 7.90
CA CYS A 359 17.78 -14.65 8.57
C CYS A 359 18.43 -15.77 7.74
N GLU A 360 18.11 -15.84 6.44
CA GLU A 360 18.67 -16.83 5.53
C GLU A 360 20.19 -16.66 5.29
N ALA A 361 20.64 -15.40 5.24
CA ALA A 361 22.06 -15.06 5.14
C ALA A 361 22.83 -15.42 6.43
N GLY A 362 22.28 -15.08 7.59
CA GLY A 362 22.83 -15.37 8.92
C GLY A 362 22.99 -16.87 9.18
N LYS A 363 21.99 -17.70 8.80
CA LYS A 363 22.08 -19.17 8.88
C LYS A 363 23.28 -19.75 8.12
N SER A 364 23.71 -19.08 7.05
CA SER A 364 24.87 -19.50 6.25
C SER A 364 26.17 -18.91 6.82
N PHE A 365 26.16 -17.64 7.22
CA PHE A 365 27.32 -16.93 7.75
C PHE A 365 27.79 -17.45 9.10
N PHE A 366 26.90 -17.59 10.09
CA PHE A 366 27.31 -17.96 11.44
C PHE A 366 27.86 -19.39 11.53
N LYS A 367 27.51 -20.28 10.59
CA LYS A 367 28.09 -21.64 10.47
C LYS A 367 29.60 -21.64 10.22
N LEU A 368 30.19 -20.55 9.73
CA LEU A 368 31.64 -20.40 9.59
C LEU A 368 32.39 -20.26 10.93
N TYR A 369 31.68 -19.96 12.02
CA TYR A 369 32.23 -19.60 13.31
C TYR A 369 31.84 -20.61 14.41
N ILE A 370 31.75 -21.89 14.04
CA ILE A 370 31.47 -23.01 14.96
C ILE A 370 32.73 -23.61 15.59
N ASP A 371 33.92 -23.23 15.12
CA ASP A 371 35.18 -23.55 15.78
C ASP A 371 35.31 -22.79 17.10
N SER A 372 36.14 -23.29 18.02
CA SER A 372 36.25 -22.74 19.38
C SER A 372 36.48 -21.22 19.42
N SER A 373 37.28 -20.67 18.49
CA SER A 373 37.58 -19.23 18.45
C SER A 373 36.43 -18.39 17.92
N GLY A 374 35.79 -18.83 16.82
CA GLY A 374 34.64 -18.16 16.24
C GLY A 374 33.41 -18.21 17.15
N ALA A 375 33.23 -19.34 17.85
CA ALA A 375 32.08 -19.56 18.71
C ALA A 375 32.19 -18.74 20.01
N GLU A 376 33.40 -18.59 20.58
CA GLU A 376 33.66 -17.67 21.69
C GLU A 376 33.43 -16.20 21.28
N PHE A 377 33.89 -15.78 20.09
CA PHE A 377 33.61 -14.45 19.54
C PHE A 377 32.10 -14.18 19.42
N LEU A 378 31.33 -15.10 18.83
CA LEU A 378 29.89 -14.95 18.70
C LEU A 378 29.18 -14.92 20.06
N MET A 379 29.59 -15.77 21.01
CA MET A 379 29.08 -15.75 22.38
C MET A 379 29.31 -14.41 23.08
N LEU A 380 30.51 -13.82 22.93
CA LEU A 380 30.82 -12.49 23.46
C LEU A 380 29.96 -11.40 22.81
N ARG A 381 29.82 -11.41 21.46
CA ARG A 381 28.95 -10.47 20.73
C ARG A 381 27.49 -10.58 21.17
N ILE A 382 26.97 -11.80 21.36
CA ILE A 382 25.62 -12.05 21.85
C ILE A 382 25.41 -11.45 23.25
N ARG A 383 26.33 -11.70 24.21
CA ARG A 383 26.22 -11.15 25.57
C ARG A 383 26.41 -9.63 25.65
N GLN A 384 27.32 -9.07 24.86
CA GLN A 384 27.71 -7.65 24.97
C GLN A 384 26.88 -6.71 24.10
N VAL A 385 26.29 -7.20 23.01
CA VAL A 385 25.54 -6.36 22.04
C VAL A 385 24.08 -6.80 21.94
N TYR A 386 23.83 -8.04 21.54
CA TYR A 386 22.47 -8.47 21.17
C TYR A 386 21.51 -8.60 22.36
N LEU A 387 21.91 -9.27 23.45
CA LEU A 387 21.06 -9.41 24.64
C LEU A 387 20.77 -8.06 25.33
N PRO A 388 21.71 -7.10 25.40
CA PRO A 388 21.39 -5.72 25.79
C PRO A 388 20.46 -5.01 24.81
N GLN A 389 20.68 -5.14 23.49
CA GLN A 389 19.93 -4.43 22.46
C GLN A 389 18.44 -4.82 22.42
N ILE A 390 18.08 -6.10 22.51
CA ILE A 390 16.66 -6.53 22.53
C ILE A 390 15.88 -5.98 23.74
N ILE A 391 16.56 -5.69 24.86
CA ILE A 391 15.98 -5.11 26.07
C ILE A 391 15.94 -3.58 26.02
N ALA A 392 16.98 -2.93 25.46
CA ALA A 392 17.20 -1.49 25.59
C ALA A 392 17.00 -0.67 24.31
N ALA A 393 16.77 -1.31 23.15
CA ALA A 393 16.56 -0.60 21.89
C ALA A 393 15.29 0.27 21.92
N LYS A 394 15.36 1.41 21.23
CA LYS A 394 14.29 2.40 21.13
C LYS A 394 13.40 2.24 19.89
N VAL A 395 13.72 1.28 19.03
CA VAL A 395 13.04 0.99 17.77
C VAL A 395 12.69 -0.49 17.78
N GLU A 396 11.45 -0.86 17.43
CA GLU A 396 11.06 -2.27 17.50
C GLU A 396 11.71 -3.11 16.40
N SER A 397 11.99 -2.54 15.21
CA SER A 397 12.70 -3.27 14.14
C SER A 397 14.08 -3.76 14.58
N ASP A 398 14.75 -3.02 15.47
CA ASP A 398 15.99 -3.47 16.12
C ASP A 398 15.72 -4.67 17.03
N ARG A 399 14.67 -4.62 17.87
CA ARG A 399 14.31 -5.71 18.81
C ARG A 399 13.89 -6.98 18.05
N GLU A 400 13.05 -6.84 17.04
CA GLU A 400 12.61 -7.90 16.14
C GLU A 400 13.79 -8.52 15.40
N GLY A 401 14.64 -7.67 14.82
CA GLY A 401 15.84 -8.07 14.09
C GLY A 401 16.80 -8.88 14.95
N ILE A 402 17.03 -8.44 16.19
CA ILE A 402 17.88 -9.17 17.13
C ILE A 402 17.22 -10.47 17.61
N ALA A 403 15.90 -10.52 17.84
CA ALA A 403 15.20 -11.76 18.15
C ALA A 403 15.35 -12.80 17.02
N ALA A 404 15.18 -12.36 15.77
CA ALA A 404 15.37 -13.19 14.58
C ALA A 404 16.83 -13.63 14.39
N LEU A 405 17.81 -12.76 14.67
CA LEU A 405 19.24 -13.06 14.64
C LEU A 405 19.60 -14.18 15.64
N LEU A 406 19.11 -14.08 16.89
CA LEU A 406 19.33 -15.11 17.91
C LEU A 406 18.76 -16.48 17.50
N GLY A 407 17.66 -16.50 16.73
CA GLY A 407 17.07 -17.71 16.16
C GLY A 407 17.86 -18.38 15.03
N VAL A 408 18.93 -17.76 14.51
CA VAL A 408 19.78 -18.33 13.44
C VAL A 408 21.22 -18.63 13.85
N ILE A 409 21.57 -18.44 15.12
CA ILE A 409 22.87 -18.82 15.68
C ILE A 409 23.01 -20.35 15.68
N PRO A 410 24.17 -20.92 15.25
CA PRO A 410 24.39 -22.37 15.24
C PRO A 410 24.31 -23.00 16.62
N SER A 411 23.86 -24.25 16.63
CA SER A 411 23.81 -25.12 17.81
C SER A 411 25.12 -25.13 18.60
N GLU A 412 26.25 -25.21 17.92
CA GLU A 412 27.60 -25.32 18.46
C GLU A 412 27.96 -24.09 19.31
N VAL A 413 27.48 -22.91 18.93
CA VAL A 413 27.67 -21.65 19.67
C VAL A 413 26.71 -21.57 20.87
N LEU A 414 25.45 -21.97 20.67
CA LEU A 414 24.45 -22.04 21.74
C LEU A 414 24.80 -23.08 22.81
N LEU A 415 25.51 -24.14 22.41
CA LEU A 415 25.97 -25.26 23.24
C LEU A 415 27.41 -25.08 23.78
N LEU A 416 27.94 -23.86 23.79
CA LEU A 416 29.20 -23.57 24.47
C LEU A 416 29.04 -23.65 26.00
N SER A 417 29.63 -24.70 26.57
CA SER A 417 29.80 -24.87 28.01
C SER A 417 30.80 -23.85 28.59
N THR A 418 30.34 -22.63 28.89
CA THR A 418 31.09 -21.74 29.78
C THR A 418 31.17 -22.30 31.20
N LEU A 419 32.14 -21.83 31.99
CA LEU A 419 32.32 -22.18 33.42
C LEU A 419 31.07 -21.92 34.31
N SER A 420 30.08 -21.21 33.78
CA SER A 420 28.70 -21.22 34.27
C SER A 420 27.77 -21.86 33.23
N ASP A 421 26.85 -22.73 33.66
CA ASP A 421 25.84 -23.46 32.86
C ASP A 421 24.75 -22.55 32.20
N SER A 422 25.12 -21.32 31.82
CA SER A 422 24.18 -20.20 31.74
C SER A 422 23.88 -19.68 30.34
N PHE A 423 24.71 -19.92 29.31
CA PHE A 423 24.59 -19.15 28.06
C PHE A 423 23.26 -19.37 27.33
N ALA A 424 22.90 -20.61 27.00
CA ALA A 424 21.59 -20.90 26.41
C ALA A 424 20.43 -20.47 27.33
N ALA A 425 20.57 -20.67 28.64
CA ALA A 425 19.57 -20.25 29.63
C ALA A 425 19.40 -18.71 29.72
N GLU A 426 20.46 -17.94 29.46
CA GLU A 426 20.49 -16.48 29.42
C GLU A 426 19.74 -15.95 28.20
N ILE A 427 19.96 -16.57 27.03
CA ILE A 427 19.22 -16.27 25.79
C ILE A 427 17.73 -16.63 25.97
N ILE A 428 17.43 -17.85 26.42
CA ILE A 428 16.04 -18.30 26.63
C ILE A 428 15.31 -17.39 27.61
N ARG A 429 15.91 -17.06 28.76
CA ARG A 429 15.33 -16.12 29.73
C ARG A 429 15.02 -14.76 29.11
N THR A 430 15.89 -14.25 28.23
CA THR A 430 15.70 -12.95 27.57
C THR A 430 14.56 -12.99 26.55
N LEU A 431 14.47 -14.06 25.75
CA LEU A 431 13.36 -14.25 24.80
C LEU A 431 12.01 -14.47 25.53
N THR A 432 11.99 -15.28 26.60
CA THR A 432 10.80 -15.52 27.42
C THR A 432 10.31 -14.27 28.17
N PHE A 433 11.24 -13.41 28.62
CA PHE A 433 10.91 -12.09 29.16
C PHE A 433 10.27 -11.18 28.10
N THR A 434 10.82 -11.19 26.88
CA THR A 434 10.29 -10.44 25.73
C THR A 434 8.87 -10.90 25.36
N ILE A 435 8.62 -12.21 25.33
CA ILE A 435 7.27 -12.78 25.10
C ILE A 435 6.26 -12.30 26.15
N SER A 436 6.71 -12.10 27.40
CA SER A 436 5.86 -11.65 28.50
C SER A 436 5.52 -10.15 28.46
N GLY A 437 6.06 -9.37 27.51
CA GLY A 437 5.79 -7.95 27.32
C GLY A 437 5.89 -7.13 28.61
N SER A 438 6.89 -7.42 29.44
CA SER A 438 6.97 -6.96 30.83
C SER A 438 7.89 -5.74 31.03
N SER A 439 8.39 -5.13 29.96
CA SER A 439 9.19 -3.91 30.09
C SER A 439 8.30 -2.67 30.26
N ALA A 440 8.81 -1.64 30.93
CA ALA A 440 8.14 -0.34 31.00
C ALA A 440 7.99 0.31 29.61
N LEU A 441 8.87 -0.03 28.65
CA LEU A 441 8.76 0.41 27.26
C LEU A 441 7.47 -0.14 26.64
N ASP A 442 7.24 -1.45 26.72
CA ASP A 442 6.06 -2.12 26.17
C ASP A 442 4.75 -1.52 26.75
N ALA A 443 4.76 -1.11 28.02
CA ALA A 443 3.65 -0.42 28.67
C ALA A 443 3.45 1.03 28.18
N THR A 444 4.52 1.80 27.99
CA THR A 444 4.42 3.17 27.44
C THR A 444 3.95 3.20 25.99
N TRP A 445 4.37 2.22 25.18
CA TRP A 445 3.98 2.14 23.76
C TRP A 445 2.51 1.74 23.61
N ALA A 446 1.98 0.91 24.52
CA ALA A 446 0.55 0.62 24.60
C ALA A 446 -0.32 1.86 24.95
N TYR A 447 0.22 2.83 25.71
CA TYR A 447 -0.50 4.07 26.04
C TYR A 447 -0.50 5.10 24.91
N GLY A 448 0.59 5.19 24.12
CA GLY A 448 0.67 6.08 22.95
C GLY A 448 -0.28 5.67 21.80
N ARG A 449 -0.59 4.37 21.68
CA ARG A 449 -1.42 3.82 20.59
C ARG A 449 -2.92 4.08 20.69
N ARG A 450 -3.43 4.57 21.83
CA ARG A 450 -4.88 4.78 22.05
C ARG A 450 -5.45 6.06 21.41
N SER A 451 -4.69 6.80 20.59
CA SER A 451 -5.12 8.11 20.06
C SER A 451 -4.61 8.40 18.63
N CYS A 452 -5.27 7.80 17.63
CA CYS A 452 -5.47 8.35 16.27
C CYS A 452 -4.46 8.11 15.10
N VAL A 453 -3.64 7.03 15.03
CA VAL A 453 -2.85 6.73 13.78
C VAL A 453 -2.66 5.25 13.40
N GLU A 454 -2.42 4.31 14.33
CA GLU A 454 -1.71 3.05 13.98
C GLU A 454 -2.56 1.84 13.51
N ALA A 455 -3.76 2.03 12.93
CA ALA A 455 -4.45 0.93 12.22
C ALA A 455 -3.66 0.47 10.97
N ILE A 456 -2.90 1.38 10.37
CA ILE A 456 -2.15 1.18 9.11
C ILE A 456 -0.74 0.60 9.35
N THR A 457 -0.26 0.51 10.60
CA THR A 457 1.11 0.05 10.93
C THR A 457 1.13 -1.08 11.96
N ARG A 458 0.54 -2.23 11.59
CA ARG A 458 0.76 -3.59 12.11
C ARG A 458 1.25 -3.70 13.57
N ASP A 459 0.33 -3.96 14.51
CA ASP A 459 0.54 -4.22 15.95
C ASP A 459 1.97 -4.65 16.33
N ILE A 460 2.81 -3.64 16.58
CA ILE A 460 4.27 -3.76 16.51
C ILE A 460 4.81 -4.70 17.61
N GLY A 461 4.20 -4.65 18.79
CA GLY A 461 4.55 -5.55 19.91
C GLY A 461 4.10 -7.00 19.72
N ARG A 462 3.35 -7.32 18.65
CA ARG A 462 3.04 -8.71 18.27
C ARG A 462 4.22 -9.32 17.50
N VAL A 463 4.84 -8.60 16.56
CA VAL A 463 5.88 -9.16 15.67
C VAL A 463 7.11 -9.59 16.47
N LEU A 464 7.54 -8.77 17.44
CA LEU A 464 8.62 -9.11 18.37
C LEU A 464 8.33 -10.39 19.18
N ARG A 465 7.09 -10.56 19.66
CA ARG A 465 6.69 -11.78 20.39
C ARG A 465 6.71 -13.01 19.49
N GLU A 466 6.23 -12.88 18.25
CA GLU A 466 6.28 -13.95 17.26
C GLU A 466 7.72 -14.38 16.92
N GLU A 467 8.64 -13.44 16.67
CA GLU A 467 10.06 -13.75 16.42
C GLU A 467 10.74 -14.40 17.63
N ALA A 468 10.46 -13.92 18.85
CA ALA A 468 10.97 -14.54 20.06
C ALA A 468 10.47 -15.99 20.24
N MET A 469 9.19 -16.26 19.93
CA MET A 469 8.64 -17.63 19.93
C MET A 469 9.28 -18.51 18.84
N ARG A 470 9.48 -17.98 17.62
CA ARG A 470 10.16 -18.69 16.52
C ARG A 470 11.61 -19.05 16.87
N ALA A 471 12.33 -18.15 17.54
CA ALA A 471 13.68 -18.40 18.04
C ALA A 471 13.69 -19.49 19.13
N LEU A 472 12.79 -19.43 20.12
CA LEU A 472 12.66 -20.47 21.15
C LEU A 472 12.34 -21.86 20.56
N ALA A 473 11.55 -21.93 19.48
CA ALA A 473 11.26 -23.17 18.76
C ALA A 473 12.51 -23.87 18.19
N ILE A 474 13.61 -23.14 18.03
CA ILE A 474 14.90 -23.63 17.54
C ILE A 474 15.87 -23.86 18.72
N ILE A 475 15.91 -22.95 19.69
CA ILE A 475 16.88 -22.97 20.79
C ILE A 475 16.54 -24.04 21.85
N LEU A 476 15.25 -24.21 22.21
CA LEU A 476 14.84 -25.15 23.26
C LEU A 476 15.23 -26.62 22.95
N PRO A 477 14.98 -27.19 21.75
CA PRO A 477 15.33 -28.57 21.43
C PRO A 477 16.84 -28.83 21.42
N LEU A 478 17.64 -27.82 21.05
CA LEU A 478 19.10 -27.91 21.04
C LEU A 478 19.65 -27.96 22.46
N ALA A 479 19.20 -27.05 23.32
CA ALA A 479 19.77 -26.84 24.64
C ALA A 479 19.30 -27.86 25.71
N GLN A 480 18.50 -28.86 25.33
CA GLN A 480 17.97 -29.92 26.22
C GLN A 480 19.04 -30.77 26.94
N SER A 481 20.30 -30.69 26.51
CA SER A 481 21.43 -31.40 27.13
C SER A 481 21.88 -30.80 28.46
N TYR A 482 21.43 -29.60 28.83
CA TYR A 482 21.82 -28.92 30.07
C TYR A 482 20.90 -29.22 31.25
N SER A 483 21.47 -29.70 32.35
CA SER A 483 20.73 -30.10 33.56
C SER A 483 19.86 -28.98 34.18
N LYS A 484 20.30 -27.72 34.09
CA LYS A 484 19.61 -26.54 34.66
C LYS A 484 18.55 -25.91 33.75
N ILE A 485 18.30 -26.48 32.57
CA ILE A 485 17.42 -25.85 31.58
C ILE A 485 15.94 -26.23 31.72
N VAL A 486 15.62 -27.27 32.49
CA VAL A 486 14.25 -27.81 32.63
C VAL A 486 13.26 -26.74 33.09
N ASP A 487 13.64 -25.92 34.07
CA ASP A 487 12.82 -24.81 34.56
C ASP A 487 12.56 -23.75 33.47
N ARG A 488 13.53 -23.52 32.58
CA ARG A 488 13.42 -22.57 31.46
C ARG A 488 12.63 -23.13 30.29
N ILE A 489 12.68 -24.45 30.04
CA ILE A 489 11.78 -25.14 29.11
C ILE A 489 10.34 -24.95 29.59
N SER A 490 10.05 -25.21 30.87
CA SER A 490 8.72 -25.00 31.45
C SER A 490 8.26 -23.56 31.31
N GLU A 491 9.08 -22.59 31.73
CA GLU A 491 8.76 -21.16 31.65
C GLU A 491 8.43 -20.73 30.19
N ALA A 492 9.23 -21.17 29.23
CA ALA A 492 9.02 -20.89 27.81
C ALA A 492 7.73 -21.55 27.26
N VAL A 493 7.51 -22.83 27.53
CA VAL A 493 6.32 -23.57 27.09
C VAL A 493 5.05 -22.94 27.67
N CYS A 494 5.05 -22.63 28.97
CA CYS A 494 3.96 -21.93 29.65
C CYS A 494 3.64 -20.56 29.02
N LYS A 495 4.66 -19.79 28.62
CA LYS A 495 4.47 -18.48 27.96
C LYS A 495 3.98 -18.61 26.52
N ILE A 496 4.46 -19.59 25.76
CA ILE A 496 3.93 -19.87 24.42
C ILE A 496 2.47 -20.33 24.51
N ILE A 497 2.13 -21.17 25.48
CA ILE A 497 0.74 -21.58 25.76
C ILE A 497 -0.14 -20.36 26.04
N GLN A 498 0.29 -19.43 26.91
CA GLN A 498 -0.43 -18.17 27.17
C GLN A 498 -0.68 -17.38 25.87
N GLN A 499 0.35 -17.20 25.04
CA GLN A 499 0.22 -16.51 23.74
C GLN A 499 -0.71 -17.24 22.75
N SER A 500 -0.81 -18.58 22.82
CA SER A 500 -1.75 -19.37 22.00
C SER A 500 -3.22 -19.27 22.44
N ILE A 501 -3.52 -18.46 23.46
CA ILE A 501 -4.89 -18.23 23.97
C ILE A 501 -5.23 -16.73 24.00
N GLU A 502 -4.23 -15.84 24.00
CA GLU A 502 -4.47 -14.39 23.96
C GLU A 502 -5.18 -13.92 22.66
N LYS A 503 -5.74 -12.71 22.74
CA LYS A 503 -6.75 -12.16 21.81
C LYS A 503 -6.28 -11.83 20.39
N ILE A 504 -5.02 -12.06 20.04
CA ILE A 504 -4.43 -11.63 18.76
C ILE A 504 -4.24 -12.85 17.86
N ASP A 505 -5.09 -12.98 16.85
CA ASP A 505 -5.27 -14.24 16.10
C ASP A 505 -3.99 -14.77 15.44
N ALA A 506 -3.18 -13.90 14.84
CA ALA A 506 -1.92 -14.31 14.21
C ALA A 506 -0.79 -14.60 15.23
N THR A 507 -0.81 -13.96 16.41
CA THR A 507 0.09 -14.32 17.51
C THR A 507 -0.31 -15.67 18.10
N ARG A 508 -1.62 -15.93 18.21
CA ARG A 508 -2.20 -17.21 18.62
C ARG A 508 -1.82 -18.34 17.67
N GLU A 509 -1.97 -18.13 16.37
CA GLU A 509 -1.51 -19.04 15.31
C GLU A 509 0.00 -19.27 15.37
N CYS A 510 0.82 -18.21 15.46
CA CYS A 510 2.27 -18.36 15.54
C CYS A 510 2.68 -19.17 16.78
N ALA A 511 2.08 -18.91 17.93
CA ALA A 511 2.32 -19.65 19.17
C ALA A 511 1.94 -21.13 19.04
N ALA A 512 0.79 -21.44 18.42
CA ALA A 512 0.33 -22.80 18.18
C ALA A 512 1.24 -23.57 17.20
N LEU A 513 1.69 -22.93 16.10
CA LEU A 513 2.65 -23.50 15.16
C LEU A 513 4.04 -23.70 15.79
N VAL A 514 4.47 -22.78 16.65
CA VAL A 514 5.70 -22.93 17.46
C VAL A 514 5.57 -24.11 18.42
N MET A 515 4.45 -24.26 19.12
CA MET A 515 4.22 -25.38 20.02
C MET A 515 4.15 -26.72 19.29
N LYS A 516 3.48 -26.76 18.12
CA LYS A 516 3.51 -27.89 17.18
C LYS A 516 4.95 -28.30 16.84
N ARG A 517 5.81 -27.34 16.48
CA ARG A 517 7.22 -27.58 16.16
C ARG A 517 8.03 -28.07 17.36
N ILE A 518 7.81 -27.52 18.56
CA ILE A 518 8.48 -27.96 19.80
C ILE A 518 8.10 -29.41 20.11
N LEU A 519 6.82 -29.79 20.05
CA LEU A 519 6.36 -31.17 20.28
C LEU A 519 6.87 -32.15 19.21
N GLN A 520 7.03 -31.71 17.97
CA GLN A 520 7.64 -32.50 16.89
C GLN A 520 9.15 -32.68 17.04
N SER A 521 9.84 -31.80 17.77
CA SER A 521 11.30 -31.87 17.94
C SER A 521 11.79 -32.99 18.88
N GLY A 522 10.90 -33.56 19.69
CA GLY A 522 11.26 -34.58 20.70
C GLY A 522 11.94 -34.02 21.95
N LEU A 523 11.80 -32.71 22.23
CA LEU A 523 12.31 -32.04 23.42
C LEU A 523 11.83 -32.73 24.70
N LYS A 524 12.77 -33.29 25.48
CA LYS A 524 12.47 -33.92 26.77
C LYS A 524 12.19 -32.88 27.87
N GLY A 525 11.42 -33.30 28.88
CA GLY A 525 11.15 -32.49 30.09
C GLY A 525 9.88 -31.61 30.02
N ILE A 526 9.17 -31.63 28.88
CA ILE A 526 7.84 -31.01 28.76
C ILE A 526 6.87 -31.73 29.72
N GLN A 527 6.25 -30.97 30.62
CA GLN A 527 5.30 -31.52 31.59
C GLN A 527 3.94 -31.79 30.93
N GLU A 528 3.23 -32.83 31.38
CA GLU A 528 1.92 -33.25 30.84
C GLU A 528 1.88 -33.33 29.29
N GLU A 529 2.99 -33.72 28.63
CA GLU A 529 3.19 -33.61 27.17
C GLU A 529 2.04 -34.19 26.33
N GLU A 530 1.40 -35.26 26.80
CA GLU A 530 0.22 -35.88 26.17
C GLU A 530 -0.94 -34.90 25.93
N ILE A 531 -1.21 -33.98 26.88
CA ILE A 531 -2.28 -32.97 26.72
C ILE A 531 -1.92 -31.98 25.61
N LEU A 532 -0.64 -31.58 25.53
CA LEU A 532 -0.16 -30.66 24.50
C LEU A 532 -0.19 -31.32 23.12
N ARG A 533 0.20 -32.60 23.01
CA ARG A 533 0.08 -33.37 21.77
C ARG A 533 -1.38 -33.46 21.30
N LYS A 534 -2.33 -33.75 22.19
CA LYS A 534 -3.77 -33.78 21.88
C LYS A 534 -4.33 -32.43 21.39
N ILE A 535 -3.72 -31.32 21.80
CA ILE A 535 -4.13 -29.97 21.41
C ILE A 535 -3.49 -29.54 20.09
N TYR A 536 -2.16 -29.59 19.97
CA TYR A 536 -1.42 -28.97 18.86
C TYR A 536 -1.03 -29.94 17.73
N LEU A 537 -1.05 -31.27 17.95
CA LEU A 537 -0.78 -32.29 16.94
C LEU A 537 -2.09 -32.95 16.47
N ILE A 538 -2.87 -32.20 15.72
CA ILE A 538 -4.12 -32.67 15.13
C ILE A 538 -3.83 -33.46 13.86
N ASN A 539 -4.31 -34.70 13.80
CA ASN A 539 -4.29 -35.53 12.60
C ASN A 539 -5.55 -35.25 11.76
N GLY A 540 -5.40 -35.09 10.44
CA GLY A 540 -6.53 -35.14 9.49
C GLY A 540 -7.18 -33.81 9.10
N SER A 541 -7.00 -32.72 9.86
CA SER A 541 -7.49 -31.39 9.46
C SER A 541 -6.53 -30.27 9.89
N ASN A 542 -6.36 -29.27 9.02
CA ASN A 542 -5.64 -28.05 9.36
C ASN A 542 -6.56 -27.19 10.24
N MET A 543 -6.39 -27.28 11.56
CA MET A 543 -7.01 -26.35 12.51
C MET A 543 -6.60 -24.92 12.18
N ASP A 544 -7.57 -24.07 11.85
CA ASP A 544 -7.35 -22.64 11.82
C ASP A 544 -7.26 -22.10 13.26
N TRP A 545 -6.05 -21.71 13.64
CA TRP A 545 -5.79 -21.12 14.95
C TRP A 545 -6.22 -19.65 15.04
N ARG A 546 -6.57 -19.01 13.91
CA ARG A 546 -7.16 -17.67 13.89
C ARG A 546 -8.67 -17.69 14.19
N SER A 547 -9.38 -18.74 13.79
CA SER A 547 -10.78 -18.96 14.17
C SER A 547 -10.98 -19.03 15.70
N PRO A 548 -12.05 -18.42 16.27
CA PRO A 548 -12.43 -18.60 17.67
C PRO A 548 -12.75 -20.05 18.05
N SER A 549 -13.01 -20.94 17.07
CA SER A 549 -13.24 -22.37 17.32
C SER A 549 -12.10 -23.06 18.07
N CYS A 550 -10.86 -22.59 17.93
CA CYS A 550 -9.69 -23.15 18.60
C CYS A 550 -9.78 -23.07 20.14
N PHE A 551 -10.53 -22.12 20.71
CA PHE A 551 -10.70 -21.94 22.15
C PHE A 551 -11.28 -23.19 22.83
N LYS A 552 -12.24 -23.87 22.19
CA LYS A 552 -12.82 -25.13 22.70
C LYS A 552 -11.76 -26.21 22.93
N ARG A 553 -10.73 -26.28 22.09
CA ARG A 553 -9.61 -27.22 22.23
C ARG A 553 -8.58 -26.74 23.25
N LEU A 554 -8.26 -25.45 23.26
CA LEU A 554 -7.34 -24.83 24.21
C LEU A 554 -7.86 -24.90 25.66
N ALA A 555 -9.18 -24.91 25.86
CA ALA A 555 -9.81 -25.01 27.18
C ALA A 555 -9.47 -26.33 27.93
N LEU A 556 -8.98 -27.36 27.23
CA LEU A 556 -8.42 -28.56 27.87
C LEU A 556 -7.27 -28.23 28.84
N LEU A 557 -6.50 -27.16 28.58
CA LEU A 557 -5.40 -26.69 29.44
C LEU A 557 -5.87 -26.11 30.78
N LEU A 558 -7.15 -25.76 30.92
CA LEU A 558 -7.70 -25.31 32.20
C LEU A 558 -7.88 -26.49 33.18
N LYS A 559 -8.02 -27.72 32.67
CA LYS A 559 -8.12 -28.94 33.48
C LYS A 559 -6.75 -29.38 34.03
N SER A 560 -5.69 -29.21 33.25
CA SER A 560 -4.29 -29.39 33.66
C SER A 560 -3.98 -28.68 34.98
N SER A 561 -3.29 -29.34 35.92
CA SER A 561 -2.85 -28.67 37.16
C SER A 561 -1.66 -27.73 36.91
N TYR A 562 -0.83 -28.09 35.92
CA TYR A 562 0.40 -27.39 35.59
C TYR A 562 0.18 -26.14 34.74
N TYR A 563 -0.65 -26.24 33.69
CA TYR A 563 -0.83 -25.18 32.72
C TYR A 563 -1.96 -24.18 33.07
N ARG A 564 -2.81 -24.49 34.06
CA ARG A 564 -4.02 -23.70 34.40
C ARG A 564 -3.75 -22.21 34.55
N TYR A 565 -2.69 -21.81 35.24
CA TYR A 565 -2.40 -20.39 35.51
C TYR A 565 -2.16 -19.60 34.21
N PHE A 566 -1.38 -20.16 33.29
CA PHE A 566 -1.03 -19.54 32.02
C PHE A 566 -2.18 -19.61 31.03
N ALA A 567 -2.90 -20.74 30.99
CA ALA A 567 -4.09 -20.90 30.18
C ALA A 567 -5.20 -19.92 30.61
N LEU A 568 -5.52 -19.87 31.90
CA LEU A 568 -6.51 -18.95 32.46
C LEU A 568 -6.10 -17.49 32.29
N SER A 569 -4.81 -17.16 32.38
CA SER A 569 -4.31 -15.81 32.07
C SER A 569 -4.60 -15.42 30.62
N GLY A 570 -4.37 -16.32 29.65
CA GLY A 570 -4.71 -16.09 28.24
C GLY A 570 -6.23 -15.98 28.03
N PHE A 571 -7.01 -16.88 28.63
CA PHE A 571 -8.48 -16.87 28.55
C PHE A 571 -9.07 -15.57 29.11
N ILE A 572 -8.56 -15.07 30.24
CA ILE A 572 -8.96 -13.78 30.83
C ILE A 572 -8.76 -12.61 29.85
N ILE A 573 -7.64 -12.57 29.12
CA ILE A 573 -7.35 -11.50 28.15
C ILE A 573 -8.28 -11.56 26.93
N SER A 574 -8.73 -12.76 26.55
CA SER A 574 -9.61 -12.98 25.40
C SER A 574 -11.08 -12.83 25.75
N ALA A 575 -11.58 -13.52 26.79
CA ALA A 575 -12.96 -13.44 27.27
C ALA A 575 -13.32 -12.08 27.88
N GLY A 576 -12.35 -11.37 28.46
CA GLY A 576 -12.49 -9.97 28.86
C GLY A 576 -12.09 -8.96 27.77
N GLY A 577 -11.98 -9.41 26.51
CA GLY A 577 -11.55 -8.60 25.38
C GLY A 577 -12.55 -7.53 24.93
N VAL A 578 -12.34 -7.01 23.72
CA VAL A 578 -13.27 -6.09 23.03
C VAL A 578 -13.75 -6.66 21.69
N THR A 579 -12.96 -7.52 21.04
CA THR A 579 -13.34 -8.20 19.81
C THR A 579 -14.39 -9.27 20.11
N GLU A 580 -15.61 -9.09 19.65
CA GLU A 580 -16.77 -9.90 20.03
C GLU A 580 -16.60 -11.39 19.71
N SER A 581 -16.14 -11.75 18.51
CA SER A 581 -15.95 -13.14 18.10
C SER A 581 -14.91 -13.87 18.97
N THR A 582 -13.80 -13.21 19.27
CA THR A 582 -12.75 -13.71 20.19
C THR A 582 -13.25 -13.80 21.63
N MET A 583 -14.02 -12.79 22.07
CA MET A 583 -14.60 -12.71 23.41
C MET A 583 -15.59 -13.85 23.66
N ARG A 584 -16.60 -14.01 22.79
CA ARG A 584 -17.58 -15.10 22.85
C ARG A 584 -16.89 -16.46 22.81
N GLY A 585 -16.04 -16.70 21.81
CA GLY A 585 -15.35 -18.00 21.66
C GLY A 585 -14.46 -18.38 22.86
N ALA A 586 -13.78 -17.42 23.47
CA ALA A 586 -12.99 -17.63 24.68
C ALA A 586 -13.87 -17.80 25.94
N SER A 587 -14.94 -17.01 26.06
CA SER A 587 -15.87 -17.05 27.18
C SER A 587 -16.67 -18.34 27.20
N ASP A 588 -17.29 -18.74 26.08
CA ASP A 588 -18.05 -20.00 25.95
C ASP A 588 -17.19 -21.20 26.36
N ALA A 589 -15.93 -21.24 25.91
CA ALA A 589 -15.00 -22.31 26.23
C ALA A 589 -14.55 -22.29 27.70
N LEU A 590 -14.40 -21.12 28.31
CA LEU A 590 -14.09 -20.96 29.74
C LEU A 590 -15.28 -21.35 30.63
N LEU A 591 -16.46 -20.80 30.35
CA LEU A 591 -17.71 -21.06 31.06
C LEU A 591 -18.14 -22.53 30.93
N SER A 592 -17.92 -23.16 29.78
CA SER A 592 -18.11 -24.61 29.61
C SER A 592 -17.25 -25.43 30.58
N VAL A 593 -15.96 -25.08 30.75
CA VAL A 593 -15.10 -25.79 31.72
C VAL A 593 -15.52 -25.54 33.16
N ILE A 594 -15.94 -24.32 33.52
CA ILE A 594 -16.44 -24.02 34.86
C ILE A 594 -17.75 -24.78 35.12
N SER A 595 -18.61 -24.90 34.11
CA SER A 595 -19.85 -25.68 34.15
C SER A 595 -19.60 -27.19 34.32
N ASP A 596 -18.54 -27.75 33.72
CA ASP A 596 -18.15 -29.16 33.94
C ASP A 596 -17.80 -29.43 35.41
N ILE A 597 -17.06 -28.53 36.06
CA ILE A 597 -16.55 -28.71 37.43
C ILE A 597 -17.52 -28.21 38.51
N ARG A 598 -18.66 -27.62 38.15
CA ARG A 598 -19.56 -26.92 39.09
C ARG A 598 -20.09 -27.78 40.26
N GLY A 599 -20.15 -29.09 40.07
CA GLY A 599 -20.54 -30.06 41.11
C GLY A 599 -19.47 -30.31 42.16
N SER A 600 -18.20 -29.97 41.90
CA SER A 600 -17.08 -30.17 42.81
C SER A 600 -16.63 -28.83 43.41
N ARG A 601 -17.08 -28.58 44.65
CA ARG A 601 -16.66 -27.41 45.44
C ARG A 601 -15.14 -27.30 45.61
N GLN A 602 -14.45 -28.43 45.63
CA GLN A 602 -12.97 -28.47 45.68
C GLN A 602 -12.35 -28.00 44.36
N GLU A 603 -12.87 -28.43 43.21
CA GLU A 603 -12.34 -28.01 41.91
C GLU A 603 -12.65 -26.54 41.60
N LEU A 604 -13.85 -26.06 41.96
CA LEU A 604 -14.19 -24.64 41.85
C LEU A 604 -13.31 -23.77 42.76
N GLU A 605 -13.04 -24.16 44.02
CA GLU A 605 -12.11 -23.41 44.88
C GLU A 605 -10.69 -23.38 44.29
N ILE A 606 -10.21 -24.48 43.71
CA ILE A 606 -8.91 -24.54 43.02
C ILE A 606 -8.89 -23.61 41.78
N PHE A 607 -9.98 -23.54 41.02
CA PHE A 607 -10.12 -22.60 39.90
C PHE A 607 -10.11 -21.15 40.39
N LEU A 608 -10.91 -20.82 41.41
CA LEU A 608 -11.01 -19.48 42.00
C LEU A 608 -9.69 -19.05 42.65
N GLN A 609 -8.96 -19.96 43.27
CA GLN A 609 -7.61 -19.70 43.82
C GLN A 609 -6.63 -19.32 42.70
N CYS A 610 -6.72 -19.98 41.54
CA CYS A 610 -5.93 -19.63 40.35
C CYS A 610 -6.29 -18.23 39.84
N PHE A 611 -7.59 -17.95 39.66
CA PHE A 611 -8.11 -16.64 39.24
C PHE A 611 -7.68 -15.51 40.19
N THR A 612 -7.80 -15.74 41.50
CA THR A 612 -7.33 -14.84 42.56
C THR A 612 -5.82 -14.58 42.48
N SER A 613 -5.04 -15.62 42.18
CA SER A 613 -3.58 -15.49 42.04
C SER A 613 -3.20 -14.63 40.84
N ILE A 614 -3.91 -14.78 39.71
CA ILE A 614 -3.72 -13.92 38.52
C ILE A 614 -4.07 -12.46 38.85
N LEU A 615 -5.18 -12.22 39.56
CA LEU A 615 -5.58 -10.88 40.02
C LEU A 615 -4.53 -10.23 40.93
N ILE A 616 -4.00 -10.97 41.89
CA ILE A 616 -2.97 -10.48 42.82
C ILE A 616 -1.66 -10.18 42.07
N ASN A 617 -1.20 -11.10 41.23
CA ASN A 617 0.09 -10.97 40.52
C ASN A 617 0.09 -9.88 39.43
N ASN A 618 -1.08 -9.49 38.92
CA ASN A 618 -1.24 -8.45 37.91
C ASN A 618 -1.95 -7.18 38.43
N ALA A 619 -2.03 -7.01 39.75
CA ALA A 619 -2.69 -5.85 40.36
C ALA A 619 -2.02 -4.53 39.92
N GLY A 620 -2.79 -3.64 39.29
CA GLY A 620 -2.31 -2.36 38.76
C GLY A 620 -1.89 -2.39 37.28
N LEU A 621 -1.78 -3.57 36.66
CA LEU A 621 -1.57 -3.69 35.21
C LEU A 621 -2.92 -3.64 34.49
N LEU A 622 -3.39 -2.43 34.16
CA LEU A 622 -4.69 -2.17 33.52
C LEU A 622 -5.04 -3.15 32.38
N ARG A 623 -4.06 -3.45 31.50
CA ARG A 623 -4.22 -4.39 30.37
C ARG A 623 -4.64 -5.81 30.75
N VAL A 624 -4.45 -6.21 32.02
CA VAL A 624 -4.86 -7.50 32.58
C VAL A 624 -6.03 -7.31 33.55
N THR A 625 -5.98 -6.29 34.40
CA THR A 625 -7.02 -6.04 35.42
C THR A 625 -8.40 -5.78 34.79
N GLN A 626 -8.48 -5.01 33.70
CA GLN A 626 -9.75 -4.68 33.03
C GLN A 626 -10.40 -5.93 32.39
N PRO A 627 -9.71 -6.74 31.56
CA PRO A 627 -10.25 -8.02 31.09
C PRO A 627 -10.60 -9.01 32.22
N LEU A 628 -9.83 -9.02 33.30
CA LEU A 628 -10.09 -9.90 34.45
C LEU A 628 -11.42 -9.55 35.14
N LEU A 629 -11.71 -8.28 35.36
CA LEU A 629 -12.99 -7.86 35.95
C LEU A 629 -14.18 -8.22 35.04
N ARG A 630 -14.07 -8.00 33.72
CA ARG A 630 -15.10 -8.42 32.74
C ARG A 630 -15.28 -9.95 32.66
N THR A 631 -14.19 -10.70 32.82
CA THR A 631 -14.27 -12.18 32.89
C THR A 631 -14.96 -12.63 34.19
N LEU A 632 -14.70 -11.95 35.31
CA LEU A 632 -15.35 -12.23 36.60
C LEU A 632 -16.87 -11.95 36.54
N GLU A 633 -17.26 -10.82 35.96
CA GLU A 633 -18.65 -10.44 35.66
C GLU A 633 -19.36 -11.56 34.88
N GLN A 634 -18.78 -12.04 33.77
CA GLN A 634 -19.35 -13.14 32.98
C GLN A 634 -19.48 -14.46 33.77
N ILE A 635 -18.52 -14.79 34.64
CA ILE A 635 -18.58 -15.99 35.49
C ILE A 635 -19.71 -15.90 36.54
N LEU A 636 -19.91 -14.71 37.12
CA LEU A 636 -20.99 -14.46 38.09
C LEU A 636 -22.36 -14.48 37.40
N SER A 637 -22.52 -13.78 36.28
CA SER A 637 -23.75 -13.73 35.49
C SER A 637 -24.18 -15.09 34.95
N ALA A 638 -23.24 -16.01 34.69
CA ALA A 638 -23.53 -17.38 34.26
C ALA A 638 -24.04 -18.30 35.39
N GLN A 639 -24.19 -17.82 36.64
CA GLN A 639 -24.67 -18.59 37.80
C GLN A 639 -23.91 -19.90 38.05
N LEU A 640 -22.60 -19.96 37.75
CA LEU A 640 -21.82 -21.19 37.85
C LEU A 640 -21.22 -21.46 39.25
N LEU A 641 -21.42 -20.55 40.21
CA LEU A 641 -20.82 -20.60 41.56
C LEU A 641 -21.80 -20.99 42.67
N GLN A 642 -22.95 -21.59 42.33
CA GLN A 642 -24.05 -21.99 43.22
C GLN A 642 -23.61 -22.73 44.51
N CYS A 643 -22.49 -23.48 44.49
CA CYS A 643 -21.99 -24.22 45.65
C CYS A 643 -21.37 -23.35 46.78
N PHE A 644 -21.09 -22.07 46.51
CA PHE A 644 -20.67 -21.06 47.50
C PHE A 644 -21.78 -20.06 47.83
N GLU A 645 -22.88 -20.09 47.11
CA GLU A 645 -23.87 -19.01 47.08
C GLU A 645 -24.63 -18.92 48.42
N ALA A 646 -24.77 -20.06 49.13
CA ALA A 646 -25.37 -20.12 50.48
C ALA A 646 -24.41 -19.74 51.62
N ASP A 647 -23.09 -19.71 51.36
CA ASP A 647 -22.04 -19.30 52.31
C ASP A 647 -20.82 -18.80 51.51
N PRO A 648 -20.86 -17.56 50.98
CA PRO A 648 -19.82 -17.03 50.09
C PRO A 648 -18.47 -16.91 50.80
N ASP A 649 -18.56 -16.65 52.10
CA ASP A 649 -17.48 -16.51 53.05
C ASP A 649 -16.66 -17.80 53.23
N SER A 650 -17.24 -18.95 52.86
CA SER A 650 -16.61 -20.26 52.87
C SER A 650 -15.71 -20.58 51.66
N SER A 651 -15.60 -19.66 50.70
CA SER A 651 -14.52 -19.62 49.71
C SER A 651 -13.47 -18.57 50.11
N PRO A 652 -12.29 -18.98 50.61
CA PRO A 652 -11.17 -18.06 50.86
C PRO A 652 -10.74 -17.29 49.61
N SER A 653 -10.97 -17.85 48.42
CA SER A 653 -10.66 -17.21 47.14
C SER A 653 -11.67 -16.13 46.75
N LEU A 654 -12.99 -16.39 46.83
CA LEU A 654 -14.00 -15.35 46.58
C LEU A 654 -13.86 -14.17 47.55
N ARG A 655 -13.64 -14.45 48.85
CA ARG A 655 -13.40 -13.40 49.85
C ARG A 655 -12.23 -12.48 49.44
N LYS A 656 -11.11 -13.06 48.98
CA LYS A 656 -9.95 -12.30 48.48
C LYS A 656 -10.23 -11.52 47.20
N ILE A 657 -11.05 -12.05 46.29
CA ILE A 657 -11.48 -11.34 45.08
C ILE A 657 -12.30 -10.10 45.48
N VAL A 658 -13.32 -10.27 46.33
CA VAL A 658 -14.16 -9.17 46.84
C VAL A 658 -13.33 -8.12 47.59
N ASP A 659 -12.43 -8.54 48.48
CA ASP A 659 -11.49 -7.65 49.18
C ASP A 659 -10.61 -6.81 48.23
N ARG A 660 -10.27 -7.35 47.05
CA ARG A 660 -9.48 -6.64 46.03
C ARG A 660 -10.34 -5.75 45.13
N VAL A 661 -11.57 -6.13 44.79
CA VAL A 661 -12.53 -5.22 44.12
C VAL A 661 -12.83 -4.02 45.02
N ALA A 662 -12.99 -4.23 46.33
CA ALA A 662 -13.14 -3.14 47.31
C ALA A 662 -11.95 -2.16 47.35
N ILE A 663 -10.75 -2.55 46.91
CA ILE A 663 -9.60 -1.64 46.80
C ILE A 663 -9.72 -0.71 45.60
N VAL A 664 -10.44 -1.09 44.53
CA VAL A 664 -10.76 -0.16 43.43
C VAL A 664 -11.60 1.01 43.96
N VAL A 665 -12.60 0.74 44.80
CA VAL A 665 -13.37 1.78 45.50
C VAL A 665 -12.50 2.60 46.45
N ARG A 666 -11.52 1.98 47.16
CA ARG A 666 -10.54 2.73 47.98
C ARG A 666 -9.62 3.63 47.13
N ASN A 667 -9.31 3.28 45.88
CA ASN A 667 -8.48 4.11 45.01
C ASN A 667 -9.15 5.44 44.62
N LEU A 668 -10.49 5.56 44.72
CA LEU A 668 -11.20 6.85 44.66
C LEU A 668 -10.76 7.84 45.76
N ARG A 669 -10.17 7.34 46.87
CA ARG A 669 -9.59 8.15 47.97
C ARG A 669 -8.13 8.55 47.74
N SER A 670 -7.51 8.11 46.63
CA SER A 670 -6.07 8.31 46.44
C SER A 670 -5.68 9.79 46.41
N ARG A 671 -4.55 10.12 47.03
CA ARG A 671 -3.95 11.46 46.95
C ARG A 671 -3.50 11.82 45.53
N TYR A 672 -3.29 10.82 44.67
CA TYR A 672 -2.86 10.99 43.28
C TYR A 672 -4.07 11.06 42.35
N PRO A 673 -4.27 12.16 41.59
CA PRO A 673 -5.46 12.31 40.74
C PRO A 673 -5.61 11.23 39.68
N ILE A 674 -4.50 10.76 39.09
CA ILE A 674 -4.46 9.64 38.13
C ILE A 674 -5.07 8.36 38.71
N MET A 675 -4.74 8.02 39.96
CA MET A 675 -5.25 6.80 40.61
C MET A 675 -6.76 6.87 40.84
N ARG A 676 -7.28 8.06 41.20
CA ARG A 676 -8.73 8.26 41.36
C ARG A 676 -9.45 8.21 40.02
N ARG A 677 -8.91 8.90 39.00
CA ARG A 677 -9.45 8.88 37.62
C ARG A 677 -9.52 7.45 37.09
N ASN A 678 -8.42 6.70 37.13
CA ASN A 678 -8.38 5.33 36.63
C ASN A 678 -9.36 4.41 37.40
N ALA A 679 -9.53 4.60 38.70
CA ALA A 679 -10.48 3.84 39.50
C ALA A 679 -11.95 4.22 39.20
N ALA A 680 -12.22 5.49 38.95
CA ALA A 680 -13.54 5.98 38.55
C ALA A 680 -13.89 5.53 37.12
N GLU A 681 -12.96 5.57 36.17
CA GLU A 681 -13.14 5.04 34.81
C GLU A 681 -13.40 3.52 34.84
N GLN A 682 -12.67 2.75 35.66
CA GLN A 682 -12.94 1.32 35.86
C GLN A 682 -14.34 1.05 36.46
N LEU A 683 -14.72 1.79 37.50
CA LEU A 683 -16.05 1.65 38.11
C LEU A 683 -17.17 2.10 37.16
N TYR A 684 -16.93 3.16 36.37
CA TYR A 684 -17.89 3.65 35.38
C TYR A 684 -18.07 2.64 34.24
N GLU A 685 -16.99 2.07 33.68
CA GLU A 685 -17.09 1.01 32.68
C GLU A 685 -17.89 -0.21 33.19
N CYS A 686 -17.61 -0.71 34.39
CA CYS A 686 -18.36 -1.81 34.99
C CYS A 686 -19.82 -1.44 35.32
N LEU A 687 -20.12 -0.17 35.62
CA LEU A 687 -21.49 0.29 35.84
C LEU A 687 -22.24 0.59 34.54
N VAL A 688 -21.56 0.73 33.40
CA VAL A 688 -22.20 0.85 32.08
C VAL A 688 -22.48 -0.52 31.44
N SER A 689 -21.76 -1.59 31.81
CA SER A 689 -21.89 -2.90 31.14
C SER A 689 -23.15 -3.71 31.49
N GLU A 690 -23.76 -3.53 32.66
CA GLU A 690 -25.01 -4.22 33.03
C GLU A 690 -26.24 -3.32 32.75
N CYS A 691 -27.08 -3.67 31.77
CA CYS A 691 -28.23 -2.83 31.34
C CYS A 691 -29.63 -3.34 31.71
N ASP A 692 -29.79 -4.59 32.16
CA ASP A 692 -31.12 -5.27 32.24
C ASP A 692 -31.67 -5.47 33.67
N SER A 693 -31.57 -4.47 34.55
CA SER A 693 -32.28 -4.48 35.83
C SER A 693 -33.75 -4.02 35.67
N SER A 694 -34.71 -4.91 35.90
CA SER A 694 -36.15 -4.59 35.88
C SER A 694 -36.63 -3.75 37.08
N ASN A 695 -35.76 -3.51 38.06
CA ASN A 695 -36.04 -2.75 39.27
C ASN A 695 -35.74 -1.26 39.08
N GLU A 696 -36.79 -0.44 39.03
CA GLU A 696 -36.70 1.02 38.85
C GLU A 696 -35.87 1.71 39.96
N ALA A 697 -35.92 1.19 41.19
CA ALA A 697 -35.13 1.75 42.31
C ALA A 697 -33.62 1.49 42.15
N GLU A 698 -33.23 0.35 41.57
CA GLU A 698 -31.82 0.06 41.25
C GLU A 698 -31.36 0.83 40.02
N ARG A 699 -32.20 0.93 38.98
CA ARG A 699 -31.91 1.76 37.80
C ARG A 699 -31.66 3.23 38.20
N ASN A 700 -32.49 3.78 39.08
CA ASN A 700 -32.31 5.16 39.58
C ASN A 700 -31.00 5.33 40.38
N LYS A 701 -30.68 4.40 41.30
CA LYS A 701 -29.38 4.41 42.02
C LYS A 701 -28.17 4.24 41.09
N ARG A 702 -28.31 3.43 40.02
CA ARG A 702 -27.27 3.22 39.01
C ARG A 702 -27.00 4.49 38.23
N VAL A 703 -28.06 5.18 37.78
CA VAL A 703 -27.96 6.48 37.11
C VAL A 703 -27.33 7.52 38.05
N GLU A 704 -27.70 7.55 39.33
CA GLU A 704 -27.07 8.41 40.34
C GLU A 704 -25.56 8.12 40.50
N LEU A 705 -25.15 6.85 40.55
CA LEU A 705 -23.75 6.43 40.57
C LEU A 705 -22.98 6.82 39.30
N LEU A 706 -23.57 6.58 38.12
CA LEU A 706 -22.97 6.93 36.83
C LEU A 706 -22.77 8.45 36.71
N ASN A 707 -23.77 9.25 37.09
CA ASN A 707 -23.66 10.71 37.14
C ASN A 707 -22.59 11.15 38.15
N LEU A 708 -22.56 10.57 39.36
CA LEU A 708 -21.54 10.89 40.36
C LEU A 708 -20.13 10.57 39.87
N LEU A 709 -19.93 9.46 39.15
CA LEU A 709 -18.63 9.07 38.60
C LEU A 709 -18.21 9.91 37.38
N SER A 710 -19.15 10.34 36.53
CA SER A 710 -18.87 11.11 35.32
C SER A 710 -18.71 12.62 35.56
N GLU A 711 -19.54 13.22 36.42
CA GLU A 711 -19.51 14.65 36.74
C GLU A 711 -18.32 15.04 37.65
N THR A 712 -17.81 14.08 38.44
CA THR A 712 -16.71 14.33 39.37
C THR A 712 -15.40 14.61 38.63
N LYS A 713 -14.82 15.79 38.86
CA LYS A 713 -13.51 16.19 38.30
C LYS A 713 -12.34 15.53 39.06
N TRP A 714 -12.13 14.24 38.82
CA TRP A 714 -11.11 13.39 39.48
C TRP A 714 -9.67 13.95 39.45
N ASN A 715 -9.36 14.75 38.43
CA ASN A 715 -8.05 15.36 38.19
C ASN A 715 -7.67 16.50 39.17
N ILE A 716 -8.61 17.02 39.98
CA ILE A 716 -8.35 18.17 40.88
C ILE A 716 -7.42 17.81 42.04
N THR A 717 -6.36 18.57 42.25
CA THR A 717 -5.47 18.48 43.43
C THR A 717 -5.98 19.32 44.60
N GLY A 718 -5.63 18.94 45.84
CA GLY A 718 -5.80 19.80 47.02
C GLY A 718 -7.13 19.72 47.78
N ASN A 719 -8.03 18.78 47.45
CA ASN A 719 -9.32 18.64 48.15
C ASN A 719 -9.58 17.19 48.61
N GLU A 720 -8.70 16.66 49.47
CA GLU A 720 -8.75 15.25 49.90
C GLU A 720 -10.08 14.88 50.62
N GLN A 721 -10.62 15.78 51.44
CA GLN A 721 -11.91 15.55 52.12
C GLN A 721 -13.09 15.39 51.15
N TYR A 722 -13.08 16.08 50.00
CA TYR A 722 -14.11 15.93 48.96
C TYR A 722 -14.08 14.53 48.33
N PHE A 723 -12.89 14.02 47.99
CA PHE A 723 -12.77 12.67 47.44
C PHE A 723 -13.05 11.57 48.50
N VAL A 724 -12.73 11.82 49.77
CA VAL A 724 -13.19 10.96 50.87
C VAL A 724 -14.73 10.95 50.94
N LYS A 725 -15.41 12.11 50.87
CA LYS A 725 -16.88 12.17 50.81
C LYS A 725 -17.45 11.41 49.62
N ILE A 726 -16.96 11.63 48.39
CA ILE A 726 -17.47 10.93 47.19
C ILE A 726 -17.25 9.42 47.30
N SER A 727 -16.08 8.98 47.74
CA SER A 727 -15.83 7.55 47.97
C SER A 727 -16.59 6.97 49.18
N HIS A 728 -17.18 7.83 50.03
CA HIS A 728 -18.17 7.43 51.02
C HIS A 728 -19.52 7.33 50.36
N SER A 729 -19.97 8.30 49.56
CA SER A 729 -21.21 8.21 48.77
C SER A 729 -21.25 6.95 47.88
N VAL A 730 -20.19 6.68 47.11
CA VAL A 730 -20.06 5.45 46.30
C VAL A 730 -20.10 4.17 47.16
N ALA A 731 -19.66 4.24 48.43
CA ALA A 731 -19.71 3.11 49.36
C ALA A 731 -21.01 3.05 50.21
N GLU A 732 -21.73 4.17 50.36
CA GLU A 732 -22.96 4.35 51.15
C GLU A 732 -24.22 4.09 50.31
N ILE A 733 -24.14 4.33 48.99
CA ILE A 733 -25.05 3.74 48.00
C ILE A 733 -24.96 2.19 48.03
N ARG A 734 -23.94 1.65 48.71
CA ARG A 734 -23.82 0.28 49.25
C ARG A 734 -24.23 -0.81 48.26
N MET A 735 -23.22 -1.49 47.71
CA MET A 735 -23.31 -2.87 47.20
C MET A 735 -23.65 -3.91 48.30
N SER A 736 -24.40 -3.52 49.35
CA SER A 736 -24.84 -4.39 50.45
C SER A 736 -26.26 -4.92 50.25
N SER A 737 -26.81 -4.80 49.03
CA SER A 737 -28.00 -5.53 48.58
C SER A 737 -27.65 -6.76 47.74
N ILE A 738 -26.36 -7.13 47.63
CA ILE A 738 -25.96 -8.46 47.18
C ILE A 738 -26.25 -9.46 48.32
N ASP A 739 -27.53 -9.75 48.55
CA ASP A 739 -27.93 -10.94 49.30
C ASP A 739 -27.73 -12.14 48.37
N VAL A 740 -26.61 -12.84 48.58
CA VAL A 740 -26.27 -14.02 47.78
C VAL A 740 -27.31 -15.14 47.98
N THR A 741 -28.08 -15.09 49.07
CA THR A 741 -29.24 -15.97 49.31
C THR A 741 -30.51 -15.56 48.55
N GLU A 742 -30.59 -14.37 47.97
CA GLU A 742 -31.70 -13.93 47.11
C GLU A 742 -31.36 -14.15 45.62
N ILE A 743 -30.09 -13.95 45.25
CA ILE A 743 -29.49 -14.41 43.97
C ILE A 743 -29.68 -15.93 43.78
N LEU A 744 -29.60 -16.71 44.88
CA LEU A 744 -29.91 -18.14 44.93
C LEU A 744 -31.39 -18.51 44.71
N ARG A 745 -32.31 -17.63 45.12
CA ARG A 745 -33.74 -17.97 45.27
C ARG A 745 -34.61 -17.47 44.13
N ALA A 746 -34.10 -16.59 43.28
CA ALA A 746 -34.81 -16.06 42.11
C ALA A 746 -34.92 -17.05 40.93
N SER A 747 -34.33 -18.26 41.01
CA SER A 747 -34.25 -19.21 39.88
C SER A 747 -35.32 -20.32 39.88
N ALA A 748 -36.50 -20.07 40.47
CA ALA A 748 -37.66 -20.98 40.39
C ALA A 748 -38.99 -20.23 40.19
N GLU A 749 -39.78 -20.73 39.23
CA GLU A 749 -41.15 -20.30 38.81
C GLU A 749 -41.29 -19.22 37.70
N VAL A 750 -42.31 -19.42 36.85
CA VAL A 750 -42.86 -18.55 35.78
C VAL A 750 -41.95 -18.24 34.57
N LYS A 751 -41.88 -19.07 33.51
CA LYS A 751 -42.86 -19.30 32.41
C LYS A 751 -43.15 -18.13 31.44
N LEU A 752 -42.42 -18.14 30.32
CA LEU A 752 -42.87 -17.97 28.92
C LEU A 752 -44.31 -17.48 28.64
N LYS A 753 -44.43 -16.27 28.07
CA LYS A 753 -44.87 -15.96 26.68
C LYS A 753 -44.84 -14.42 26.49
N ARG A 754 -44.20 -13.83 25.46
CA ARG A 754 -44.48 -13.85 23.99
C ARG A 754 -45.90 -13.37 23.64
N PRO A 755 -46.16 -12.84 22.43
CA PRO A 755 -45.24 -12.48 21.32
C PRO A 755 -45.49 -11.01 20.83
N ARG A 756 -44.88 -10.46 19.77
CA ARG A 756 -45.17 -10.74 18.34
C ARG A 756 -44.31 -9.84 17.45
N ILE A 757 -43.86 -10.25 16.27
CA ILE A 757 -43.46 -11.52 15.61
C ILE A 757 -42.71 -11.04 14.33
N ASP A 758 -42.48 -11.75 13.23
CA ASP A 758 -42.13 -13.14 12.90
C ASP A 758 -41.23 -12.95 11.67
N ILE A 759 -40.00 -13.46 11.66
CA ILE A 759 -39.50 -14.01 10.39
C ILE A 759 -40.01 -15.44 10.39
N SER A 760 -41.26 -15.58 9.96
CA SER A 760 -41.81 -16.88 9.61
C SER A 760 -40.86 -17.54 8.59
N ASN A 761 -40.45 -18.79 8.80
CA ASN A 761 -41.22 -20.04 8.72
C ASN A 761 -41.55 -20.34 7.24
N LEU A 762 -41.09 -21.42 6.61
CA LEU A 762 -41.42 -22.83 6.89
C LEU A 762 -40.55 -23.71 5.94
N SER A 763 -40.15 -24.96 6.23
CA SER A 763 -40.39 -25.76 7.44
C SER A 763 -39.59 -27.08 7.50
N THR A 764 -39.06 -27.38 8.69
CA THR A 764 -39.15 -28.68 9.39
C THR A 764 -39.00 -29.99 8.59
N ALA A 765 -37.86 -30.68 8.78
CA ALA A 765 -37.77 -31.83 9.69
C ALA A 765 -36.29 -32.27 9.81
N THR A 766 -35.84 -32.62 11.03
CA THR A 766 -34.48 -33.13 11.33
C THR A 766 -33.33 -32.34 10.70
N THR A 767 -32.86 -31.29 11.39
CA THR A 767 -31.73 -30.47 10.94
C THR A 767 -31.02 -29.88 12.17
N THR A 768 -29.88 -30.44 12.52
CA THR A 768 -29.01 -30.06 13.65
C THR A 768 -28.15 -28.83 13.32
N PRO A 769 -27.44 -28.23 14.30
CA PRO A 769 -26.37 -27.28 13.99
C PRO A 769 -25.30 -27.89 13.07
N GLU A 770 -25.02 -29.20 13.17
CA GLU A 770 -24.19 -29.91 12.20
C GLU A 770 -24.83 -30.05 10.81
N ASP A 771 -26.16 -30.10 10.67
CA ASP A 771 -26.83 -30.10 9.36
C ASP A 771 -26.94 -28.68 8.75
N ILE A 772 -26.96 -27.64 9.57
CA ILE A 772 -26.82 -26.23 9.12
C ILE A 772 -25.37 -25.99 8.70
N LEU A 773 -24.40 -26.46 9.49
CA LEU A 773 -22.99 -26.41 9.13
C LEU A 773 -22.74 -27.24 7.86
N ALA A 774 -23.32 -28.44 7.74
CA ALA A 774 -23.24 -29.27 6.54
C ALA A 774 -24.14 -28.79 5.38
N ALA A 775 -24.97 -27.76 5.56
CA ALA A 775 -25.61 -27.04 4.46
C ALA A 775 -24.70 -25.92 3.95
N LEU A 776 -24.08 -25.18 4.87
CA LEU A 776 -23.07 -24.14 4.59
C LEU A 776 -21.75 -24.74 4.04
N GLU A 777 -21.39 -25.96 4.45
CA GLU A 777 -20.27 -26.75 3.93
C GLU A 777 -20.67 -27.61 2.71
N ARG A 778 -21.97 -27.66 2.35
CA ARG A 778 -22.45 -28.24 1.08
C ARG A 778 -22.58 -27.24 -0.07
N ASP A 779 -22.33 -25.95 0.17
CA ASP A 779 -21.95 -25.03 -0.91
C ASP A 779 -20.49 -25.27 -1.34
N GLU A 780 -20.19 -26.56 -1.49
CA GLU A 780 -18.91 -27.14 -1.81
C GLU A 780 -18.69 -26.98 -3.33
N SER A 781 -18.00 -25.92 -3.71
CA SER A 781 -17.07 -25.97 -4.85
C SER A 781 -17.66 -26.38 -6.21
N GLN A 782 -18.68 -25.67 -6.67
CA GLN A 782 -18.80 -25.37 -8.10
C GLN A 782 -18.86 -23.86 -8.27
N ALA A 783 -18.00 -23.31 -9.12
CA ALA A 783 -18.25 -21.98 -9.65
C ALA A 783 -19.55 -22.07 -10.46
N VAL A 784 -20.65 -21.62 -9.86
CA VAL A 784 -21.93 -21.52 -10.56
C VAL A 784 -21.72 -20.46 -11.64
N VAL A 785 -21.51 -20.93 -12.86
CA VAL A 785 -21.47 -20.06 -14.04
C VAL A 785 -22.85 -19.42 -14.14
N VAL A 786 -22.93 -18.16 -13.74
CA VAL A 786 -24.15 -17.37 -13.87
C VAL A 786 -24.42 -17.24 -15.37
N ASP A 787 -25.45 -17.93 -15.84
CA ASP A 787 -25.89 -17.91 -17.23
C ASP A 787 -27.18 -17.07 -17.38
N GLU A 788 -27.58 -16.79 -18.62
CA GLU A 788 -28.79 -16.01 -18.93
C GLU A 788 -30.04 -16.53 -18.20
N ALA A 789 -30.19 -17.86 -18.07
CA ALA A 789 -31.30 -18.49 -17.37
C ALA A 789 -31.24 -18.23 -15.85
N THR A 790 -30.04 -18.25 -15.26
CA THR A 790 -29.79 -17.93 -13.85
C THR A 790 -30.08 -16.46 -13.54
N VAL A 791 -29.61 -15.52 -14.37
CA VAL A 791 -29.90 -14.09 -14.23
C VAL A 791 -31.41 -13.84 -14.23
N LYS A 792 -32.12 -14.39 -15.24
CA LYS A 792 -33.57 -14.27 -15.36
C LYS A 792 -34.32 -14.81 -14.14
N ARG A 793 -33.87 -15.96 -13.61
CA ARG A 793 -34.45 -16.59 -12.42
C ARG A 793 -34.29 -15.69 -11.18
N ILE A 794 -33.10 -15.13 -10.96
CA ILE A 794 -32.81 -14.23 -9.83
C ILE A 794 -33.70 -12.98 -9.89
N VAL A 795 -33.78 -12.31 -11.05
CA VAL A 795 -34.63 -11.11 -11.22
C VAL A 795 -36.11 -11.42 -10.96
N MET A 796 -36.64 -12.52 -11.51
CA MET A 796 -38.03 -12.95 -11.25
C MET A 796 -38.29 -13.31 -9.78
N GLN A 797 -37.28 -13.78 -9.04
CA GLN A 797 -37.38 -14.03 -7.61
C GLN A 797 -37.47 -12.70 -6.83
N LEU A 798 -36.62 -11.72 -7.13
CA LEU A 798 -36.65 -10.38 -6.53
C LEU A 798 -38.04 -9.72 -6.69
N GLU A 799 -38.55 -9.62 -7.92
CA GLU A 799 -39.86 -9.02 -8.21
C GLU A 799 -40.98 -9.67 -7.38
N LYS A 800 -40.99 -11.01 -7.32
CA LYS A 800 -41.99 -11.78 -6.59
C LYS A 800 -41.93 -11.54 -5.08
N ARG A 801 -40.73 -11.42 -4.50
CA ARG A 801 -40.54 -11.11 -3.07
C ARG A 801 -40.94 -9.67 -2.75
N CYS A 802 -40.56 -8.72 -3.61
CA CYS A 802 -40.95 -7.31 -3.51
C CYS A 802 -42.48 -7.16 -3.50
N LEU A 803 -43.19 -7.81 -4.43
CA LEU A 803 -44.65 -7.81 -4.47
C LEU A 803 -45.27 -8.41 -3.20
N LYS A 804 -44.78 -9.57 -2.72
CA LYS A 804 -45.25 -10.21 -1.48
C LYS A 804 -45.06 -9.30 -0.26
N ASN A 805 -43.89 -8.67 -0.11
CA ASN A 805 -43.64 -7.73 0.97
C ASN A 805 -44.64 -6.56 0.94
N ARG A 806 -44.79 -5.92 -0.22
CA ARG A 806 -45.70 -4.79 -0.42
C ARG A 806 -47.15 -5.14 -0.08
N GLU A 807 -47.65 -6.29 -0.52
CA GLU A 807 -48.99 -6.78 -0.17
C GLU A 807 -49.16 -6.98 1.35
N MET A 808 -48.15 -7.55 2.02
CA MET A 808 -48.18 -7.81 3.46
C MET A 808 -48.10 -6.52 4.29
N ARG A 809 -47.26 -5.55 3.89
CA ARG A 809 -47.19 -4.21 4.52
C ARG A 809 -48.52 -3.45 4.36
N ILE A 810 -49.13 -3.45 3.16
CA ILE A 810 -50.45 -2.83 2.93
C ILE A 810 -51.53 -3.47 3.82
N LYS A 811 -51.48 -4.80 4.00
CA LYS A 811 -52.49 -5.55 4.75
C LYS A 811 -52.35 -5.44 6.27
N TYR A 812 -51.15 -5.18 6.78
CA TYR A 812 -50.82 -5.25 8.21
C TYR A 812 -49.92 -4.08 8.68
N GLY A 813 -50.07 -2.87 8.13
CA GLY A 813 -49.16 -1.75 8.36
C GLY A 813 -48.86 -1.41 9.83
N ASP A 814 -49.87 -1.46 10.71
CA ASP A 814 -49.72 -1.21 12.16
C ASP A 814 -49.18 -2.41 12.96
N GLU A 815 -48.92 -3.55 12.30
CA GLU A 815 -48.44 -4.79 12.90
C GLU A 815 -47.16 -5.28 12.18
N PRO A 816 -45.97 -4.67 12.42
CA PRO A 816 -44.69 -5.10 11.82
C PRO A 816 -44.42 -6.59 11.96
N ALA A 817 -44.73 -7.05 13.17
CA ALA A 817 -45.18 -8.39 13.53
C ALA A 817 -45.58 -9.35 12.38
N LYS A 818 -46.51 -8.96 11.50
CA LYS A 818 -47.14 -9.85 10.51
C LYS A 818 -46.50 -9.81 9.12
N PHE A 819 -45.54 -8.93 8.86
CA PHE A 819 -44.92 -8.79 7.53
C PHE A 819 -43.39 -8.94 7.53
N MET A 820 -42.74 -8.98 8.70
CA MET A 820 -41.29 -9.09 8.85
C MET A 820 -40.67 -10.35 8.19
N GLU A 821 -41.43 -11.44 8.01
CA GLU A 821 -41.06 -12.59 7.16
C GLU A 821 -40.83 -12.18 5.71
N SER A 822 -41.83 -11.53 5.11
CA SER A 822 -41.73 -11.09 3.73
C SER A 822 -40.68 -10.00 3.55
N GLU A 823 -40.17 -9.41 4.64
CA GLU A 823 -39.05 -8.49 4.65
C GLU A 823 -37.70 -9.19 4.64
N ILE A 824 -37.49 -10.26 5.42
CA ILE A 824 -36.29 -11.10 5.27
C ILE A 824 -36.30 -11.87 3.96
N GLU A 825 -37.42 -12.45 3.53
CA GLU A 825 -37.46 -13.12 2.22
C GLU A 825 -37.15 -12.17 1.04
N LEU A 826 -37.39 -10.87 1.21
CA LEU A 826 -36.99 -9.82 0.28
C LEU A 826 -35.48 -9.51 0.42
N ASN A 827 -34.97 -9.37 1.64
CA ASN A 827 -33.54 -9.20 1.89
C ASN A 827 -32.71 -10.38 1.34
N GLU A 828 -33.13 -11.62 1.55
CA GLU A 828 -32.52 -12.83 0.98
C GLU A 828 -32.44 -12.78 -0.56
N ALA A 829 -33.49 -12.26 -1.22
CA ALA A 829 -33.49 -12.11 -2.68
C ALA A 829 -32.56 -10.99 -3.17
N ILE A 830 -32.36 -9.93 -2.37
CA ILE A 830 -31.34 -8.90 -2.63
C ILE A 830 -29.95 -9.52 -2.46
N GLN A 831 -29.73 -10.34 -1.42
CA GLN A 831 -28.46 -11.03 -1.20
C GLN A 831 -28.11 -12.02 -2.33
N GLU A 832 -29.09 -12.75 -2.90
CA GLU A 832 -28.85 -13.65 -4.06
C GLU A 832 -28.36 -12.88 -5.32
N MET A 833 -28.68 -11.59 -5.46
CA MET A 833 -28.24 -10.78 -6.59
C MET A 833 -26.75 -10.44 -6.59
N HIS A 834 -26.04 -10.52 -5.44
CA HIS A 834 -24.61 -10.24 -5.38
C HIS A 834 -23.78 -11.16 -6.30
N ALA A 835 -24.26 -12.38 -6.57
CA ALA A 835 -23.63 -13.30 -7.53
C ALA A 835 -23.49 -12.72 -8.95
N LEU A 836 -24.36 -11.77 -9.33
CA LEU A 836 -24.35 -11.12 -10.64
C LEU A 836 -23.09 -10.25 -10.84
N ALA A 837 -22.50 -9.71 -9.78
CA ALA A 837 -21.25 -8.93 -9.84
C ALA A 837 -20.09 -9.73 -10.47
N THR A 838 -20.16 -11.06 -10.48
CA THR A 838 -19.13 -11.92 -11.07
C THR A 838 -19.21 -12.10 -12.58
N GLN A 839 -20.26 -11.61 -13.26
CA GLN A 839 -20.47 -11.74 -14.72
C GLN A 839 -21.05 -10.45 -15.34
N PRO A 840 -20.25 -9.36 -15.45
CA PRO A 840 -20.69 -8.06 -15.97
C PRO A 840 -21.17 -8.08 -17.44
N ASP A 841 -20.67 -9.03 -18.25
CA ASP A 841 -21.15 -9.30 -19.62
C ASP A 841 -22.68 -9.53 -19.69
N LEU A 842 -23.30 -9.99 -18.60
CA LEU A 842 -24.73 -10.30 -18.54
C LEU A 842 -25.60 -9.15 -18.01
N TYR A 843 -25.03 -7.99 -17.70
CA TYR A 843 -25.77 -6.85 -17.14
C TYR A 843 -26.86 -6.30 -18.08
N GLU A 844 -26.72 -6.49 -19.41
CA GLU A 844 -27.79 -6.20 -20.36
C GLU A 844 -29.11 -6.92 -20.01
N LEU A 845 -29.04 -8.14 -19.47
CA LEU A 845 -30.22 -8.90 -19.08
C LEU A 845 -30.90 -8.34 -17.82
N LEU A 846 -30.17 -7.63 -16.94
CA LEU A 846 -30.75 -6.96 -15.78
C LEU A 846 -31.61 -5.77 -16.20
N VAL A 847 -31.13 -5.02 -17.20
CA VAL A 847 -31.88 -3.95 -17.86
C VAL A 847 -33.12 -4.52 -18.57
N ASP A 848 -32.94 -5.54 -19.42
CA ASP A 848 -34.02 -6.09 -20.25
C ASP A 848 -35.13 -6.79 -19.45
N HIS A 849 -34.83 -7.23 -18.21
CA HIS A 849 -35.81 -7.81 -17.28
C HIS A 849 -36.30 -6.82 -16.20
N GLY A 850 -36.00 -5.52 -16.30
CA GLY A 850 -36.56 -4.49 -15.40
C GLY A 850 -36.00 -4.47 -13.97
N ALA A 851 -34.83 -5.09 -13.75
CA ALA A 851 -34.20 -5.13 -12.42
C ALA A 851 -33.81 -3.73 -11.94
N THR A 852 -33.34 -2.85 -12.84
CA THR A 852 -32.98 -1.45 -12.53
C THR A 852 -34.13 -0.69 -11.87
N THR A 853 -35.32 -0.71 -12.50
CA THR A 853 -36.54 -0.08 -11.98
C THR A 853 -36.92 -0.65 -10.60
N THR A 854 -36.75 -1.96 -10.39
CA THR A 854 -37.08 -2.61 -9.12
C THR A 854 -36.11 -2.22 -8.00
N LEU A 855 -34.80 -2.18 -8.27
CA LEU A 855 -33.78 -1.75 -7.31
C LEU A 855 -33.98 -0.28 -6.90
N LEU A 856 -34.24 0.62 -7.86
CA LEU A 856 -34.52 2.03 -7.58
C LEU A 856 -35.79 2.22 -6.74
N GLN A 857 -36.84 1.41 -6.94
CA GLN A 857 -38.03 1.43 -6.08
C GLN A 857 -37.74 0.95 -4.65
N LEU A 858 -36.84 -0.03 -4.48
CA LEU A 858 -36.47 -0.55 -3.16
C LEU A 858 -35.60 0.42 -2.35
N LEU A 859 -34.87 1.34 -2.97
CA LEU A 859 -34.19 2.44 -2.26
C LEU A 859 -35.18 3.32 -1.47
N ALA A 860 -36.44 3.43 -1.92
CA ALA A 860 -37.49 4.19 -1.22
C ALA A 860 -38.20 3.37 -0.11
N HIS A 861 -37.74 2.16 0.21
CA HIS A 861 -38.40 1.29 1.20
C HIS A 861 -38.45 1.90 2.61
N GLU A 862 -39.45 1.55 3.41
CA GLU A 862 -39.68 2.17 4.74
C GLU A 862 -38.67 1.69 5.81
N ASN A 863 -38.22 0.43 5.76
CA ASN A 863 -37.13 -0.06 6.60
C ASN A 863 -35.76 0.27 5.96
N SER A 864 -34.88 0.93 6.73
CA SER A 864 -33.51 1.28 6.34
C SER A 864 -32.59 0.07 6.12
N ASP A 865 -32.85 -1.09 6.74
CA ASP A 865 -32.08 -2.32 6.47
C ASP A 865 -32.16 -2.71 4.98
N VAL A 866 -33.36 -2.65 4.39
CA VAL A 866 -33.60 -2.97 2.98
C VAL A 866 -32.94 -1.94 2.07
N VAL A 867 -32.97 -0.66 2.47
CA VAL A 867 -32.29 0.42 1.73
C VAL A 867 -30.77 0.20 1.73
N GLY A 868 -30.18 -0.11 2.90
CA GLY A 868 -28.76 -0.44 3.04
C GLY A 868 -28.35 -1.66 2.21
N ALA A 869 -29.17 -2.73 2.21
CA ALA A 869 -28.91 -3.92 1.40
C ALA A 869 -28.89 -3.62 -0.12
N VAL A 870 -29.81 -2.79 -0.62
CA VAL A 870 -29.84 -2.39 -2.04
C VAL A 870 -28.65 -1.50 -2.39
N ILE A 871 -28.25 -0.57 -1.51
CA ILE A 871 -27.06 0.27 -1.74
C ILE A 871 -25.80 -0.60 -1.79
N ASN A 872 -25.67 -1.59 -0.90
CA ASN A 872 -24.54 -2.52 -0.91
C ASN A 872 -24.46 -3.32 -2.22
N LEU A 873 -25.61 -3.82 -2.70
CA LEU A 873 -25.69 -4.48 -4.02
C LEU A 873 -25.29 -3.53 -5.17
N LEU A 874 -25.78 -2.29 -5.16
CA LEU A 874 -25.41 -1.30 -6.17
C LEU A 874 -23.91 -0.94 -6.11
N GLN A 875 -23.30 -0.92 -4.92
CA GLN A 875 -21.88 -0.65 -4.77
C GLN A 875 -21.01 -1.74 -5.40
N GLU A 876 -21.38 -3.02 -5.25
CA GLU A 876 -20.70 -4.14 -5.92
C GLU A 876 -20.99 -4.20 -7.44
N LEU A 877 -22.24 -3.96 -7.88
CA LEU A 877 -22.59 -3.93 -9.31
C LEU A 877 -22.00 -2.74 -10.09
N THR A 878 -21.48 -1.73 -9.38
CA THR A 878 -20.85 -0.55 -9.99
C THR A 878 -19.33 -0.51 -9.80
N ASP A 879 -18.74 -1.48 -9.10
CA ASP A 879 -17.29 -1.50 -8.85
C ASP A 879 -16.48 -1.34 -10.16
N VAL A 880 -15.48 -0.45 -10.16
CA VAL A 880 -14.78 -0.06 -11.39
C VAL A 880 -13.98 -1.21 -11.99
N ASP A 881 -13.42 -2.12 -11.19
CA ASP A 881 -12.75 -3.31 -11.72
C ASP A 881 -13.79 -4.24 -12.37
N THR A 882 -14.96 -4.43 -11.73
CA THR A 882 -16.10 -5.18 -12.30
C THR A 882 -16.64 -4.57 -13.60
N LEU A 883 -16.87 -3.27 -13.67
CA LEU A 883 -17.41 -2.61 -14.88
C LEU A 883 -16.45 -2.72 -16.08
N ASN A 884 -15.14 -2.73 -15.84
CA ASN A 884 -14.13 -2.86 -16.90
C ASN A 884 -14.00 -4.29 -17.47
N GLU A 885 -14.50 -5.32 -16.79
CA GLU A 885 -14.48 -6.69 -17.32
C GLU A 885 -15.53 -6.93 -18.43
N GLY A 886 -16.64 -6.16 -18.46
CA GLY A 886 -17.76 -6.33 -19.39
C GLY A 886 -18.33 -5.01 -19.93
N GLU A 887 -17.47 -4.20 -20.58
CA GLU A 887 -17.73 -2.78 -20.90
C GLU A 887 -19.09 -2.49 -21.57
N ASP A 888 -19.54 -3.31 -22.53
CA ASP A 888 -20.83 -3.10 -23.24
C ASP A 888 -22.05 -3.29 -22.33
N GLY A 889 -22.06 -4.35 -21.52
CA GLY A 889 -23.13 -4.65 -20.57
C GLY A 889 -23.14 -3.67 -19.39
N ALA A 890 -21.94 -3.36 -18.87
CA ALA A 890 -21.70 -2.32 -17.88
C ALA A 890 -22.23 -0.95 -18.34
N ALA A 891 -21.87 -0.51 -19.56
CA ALA A 891 -22.35 0.73 -20.15
C ALA A 891 -23.89 0.79 -20.18
N LYS A 892 -24.55 -0.25 -20.69
CA LYS A 892 -26.03 -0.28 -20.77
C LYS A 892 -26.68 -0.19 -19.39
N LEU A 893 -26.13 -0.87 -18.37
CA LEU A 893 -26.66 -0.82 -17.00
C LEU A 893 -26.51 0.57 -16.38
N ILE A 894 -25.31 1.15 -16.44
CA ILE A 894 -25.02 2.46 -15.83
C ILE A 894 -25.82 3.56 -16.55
N ASP A 895 -25.86 3.56 -17.88
CA ASP A 895 -26.61 4.55 -18.67
C ASP A 895 -28.11 4.52 -18.32
N VAL A 896 -28.70 3.33 -18.13
CA VAL A 896 -30.12 3.18 -17.74
C VAL A 896 -30.37 3.58 -16.28
N LEU A 897 -29.52 3.16 -15.34
CA LEU A 897 -29.67 3.55 -13.93
C LEU A 897 -29.61 5.08 -13.75
N VAL A 898 -28.66 5.75 -14.41
CA VAL A 898 -28.52 7.21 -14.35
C VAL A 898 -29.69 7.92 -15.07
N ALA A 899 -30.18 7.38 -16.19
CA ALA A 899 -31.35 7.90 -16.88
C ALA A 899 -32.64 7.77 -16.03
N ASP A 900 -32.80 6.67 -15.29
CA ASP A 900 -33.90 6.43 -14.34
C ASP A 900 -33.70 7.14 -12.98
N GLN A 901 -32.86 8.20 -12.94
CA GLN A 901 -32.65 9.07 -11.77
C GLN A 901 -32.01 8.37 -10.55
N LEU A 902 -31.05 7.46 -10.74
CA LEU A 902 -30.26 6.86 -9.66
C LEU A 902 -29.70 7.90 -8.67
N ILE A 903 -29.09 8.98 -9.17
CA ILE A 903 -28.42 9.96 -8.31
C ILE A 903 -29.44 10.74 -7.46
N GLU A 904 -30.55 11.18 -8.04
CA GLU A 904 -31.64 11.84 -7.30
C GLU A 904 -32.24 10.90 -6.24
N THR A 905 -32.39 9.62 -6.58
CA THR A 905 -32.95 8.60 -5.69
C THR A 905 -32.02 8.32 -4.51
N LEU A 906 -30.71 8.12 -4.75
CA LEU A 906 -29.71 7.98 -3.67
C LEU A 906 -29.67 9.22 -2.77
N VAL A 907 -29.76 10.43 -3.35
CA VAL A 907 -29.77 11.67 -2.57
C VAL A 907 -31.01 11.75 -1.67
N GLN A 908 -32.21 11.55 -2.22
CA GLN A 908 -33.47 11.76 -1.49
C GLN A 908 -33.83 10.62 -0.53
N GLN A 909 -33.58 9.37 -0.93
CA GLN A 909 -34.04 8.18 -0.18
C GLN A 909 -32.98 7.57 0.72
N SER A 910 -31.70 7.89 0.49
CA SER A 910 -30.58 7.40 1.31
C SER A 910 -29.90 8.57 2.01
N ILE A 911 -29.20 9.44 1.28
CA ILE A 911 -28.25 10.41 1.82
C ILE A 911 -28.91 11.54 2.65
N GLU A 912 -30.11 11.99 2.31
CA GLU A 912 -30.87 12.99 3.11
C GLU A 912 -31.82 12.37 4.15
N ARG A 913 -32.08 11.05 4.08
CA ARG A 913 -33.09 10.37 4.90
C ARG A 913 -32.51 9.56 6.07
N LEU A 914 -31.35 8.94 5.86
CA LEU A 914 -30.67 8.08 6.83
C LEU A 914 -29.94 8.91 7.91
N ASP A 915 -29.86 8.39 9.13
CA ASP A 915 -29.26 9.08 10.28
C ASP A 915 -27.79 8.66 10.46
N GLU A 916 -26.85 9.56 10.13
CA GLU A 916 -25.40 9.33 10.31
C GLU A 916 -24.96 9.09 11.76
N THR A 917 -25.84 9.25 12.77
CA THR A 917 -25.56 8.85 14.15
C THR A 917 -25.81 7.35 14.40
N ILE A 918 -26.54 6.68 13.53
CA ILE A 918 -26.74 5.22 13.50
C ILE A 918 -25.65 4.61 12.61
N LYS A 919 -24.84 3.69 13.14
CA LYS A 919 -23.65 3.19 12.44
C LYS A 919 -23.99 2.55 11.09
N ASP A 920 -24.96 1.65 11.06
CA ASP A 920 -25.24 0.86 9.84
C ASP A 920 -25.90 1.73 8.75
N GLU A 921 -26.61 2.79 9.16
CA GLU A 921 -27.12 3.84 8.26
C GLU A 921 -26.01 4.78 7.76
N ALA A 922 -25.02 5.09 8.61
CA ALA A 922 -23.82 5.84 8.20
C ALA A 922 -22.96 5.05 7.20
N ASP A 923 -22.81 3.73 7.40
CA ASP A 923 -22.14 2.81 6.47
C ASP A 923 -22.93 2.71 5.14
N ALA A 924 -24.27 2.70 5.19
CA ALA A 924 -25.11 2.76 3.98
C ALA A 924 -24.97 4.10 3.21
N ILE A 925 -24.84 5.23 3.90
CA ILE A 925 -24.51 6.52 3.28
C ILE A 925 -23.11 6.48 2.63
N HIS A 926 -22.14 5.81 3.27
CA HIS A 926 -20.80 5.65 2.70
C HIS A 926 -20.84 4.89 1.37
N ASN A 927 -21.51 3.73 1.35
CA ASN A 927 -21.67 2.93 0.13
C ASN A 927 -22.45 3.69 -0.97
N ALA A 928 -23.42 4.54 -0.60
CA ALA A 928 -24.13 5.39 -1.57
C ALA A 928 -23.21 6.43 -2.23
N LEU A 929 -22.20 6.94 -1.52
CA LEU A 929 -21.16 7.79 -2.10
C LEU A 929 -20.21 6.99 -3.00
N SER A 930 -19.84 5.76 -2.63
CA SER A 930 -19.05 4.86 -3.49
C SER A 930 -19.75 4.51 -4.81
N VAL A 931 -21.07 4.28 -4.80
CA VAL A 931 -21.84 4.10 -6.04
C VAL A 931 -21.71 5.31 -6.98
N VAL A 932 -21.67 6.54 -6.44
CA VAL A 932 -21.48 7.74 -7.27
C VAL A 932 -20.04 7.84 -7.78
N GLU A 933 -19.04 7.58 -6.94
CA GLU A 933 -17.62 7.57 -7.33
C GLU A 933 -17.39 6.61 -8.50
N ASN A 934 -17.82 5.36 -8.33
CA ASN A 934 -17.82 4.30 -9.34
C ASN A 934 -18.45 4.74 -10.69
N VAL A 935 -19.64 5.34 -10.64
CA VAL A 935 -20.36 5.85 -11.83
C VAL A 935 -19.58 6.98 -12.51
N LEU A 936 -18.94 7.87 -11.75
CA LEU A 936 -18.16 8.99 -12.28
C LEU A 936 -16.82 8.55 -12.86
N ASP A 937 -16.15 7.55 -12.27
CA ASP A 937 -14.90 7.00 -12.78
C ASP A 937 -15.11 6.24 -14.10
N PHE A 938 -16.19 5.45 -14.20
CA PHE A 938 -16.53 4.73 -15.44
C PHE A 938 -17.15 5.63 -16.53
N ARG A 939 -17.94 6.65 -16.14
CA ARG A 939 -18.59 7.61 -17.05
C ARG A 939 -18.50 9.06 -16.53
N PRO A 940 -17.35 9.74 -16.68
CA PRO A 940 -17.15 11.11 -16.20
C PRO A 940 -18.15 12.15 -16.74
N SER A 941 -18.78 11.87 -17.89
CA SER A 941 -19.85 12.67 -18.49
C SER A 941 -21.07 12.88 -17.58
N PHE A 942 -21.32 12.00 -16.60
CA PHE A 942 -22.43 12.14 -15.66
C PHE A 942 -22.17 13.13 -14.51
N SER A 943 -21.02 13.82 -14.52
CA SER A 943 -20.72 14.92 -13.60
C SER A 943 -21.79 16.02 -13.59
N ASP A 944 -22.35 16.39 -14.76
CA ASP A 944 -23.42 17.38 -14.84
C ASP A 944 -24.71 16.87 -14.18
N ILE A 945 -25.06 15.61 -14.41
CA ILE A 945 -26.27 14.98 -13.83
C ILE A 945 -26.17 14.96 -12.30
N CYS A 946 -24.99 14.67 -11.74
CA CYS A 946 -24.76 14.70 -10.29
C CYS A 946 -24.95 16.11 -9.69
N VAL A 947 -24.71 17.17 -10.46
CA VAL A 947 -24.96 18.55 -10.04
C VAL A 947 -26.45 18.91 -10.14
N GLU A 948 -27.14 18.45 -11.18
CA GLU A 948 -28.56 18.74 -11.41
C GLU A 948 -29.48 17.94 -10.47
N GLN A 949 -29.19 16.67 -10.23
CA GLN A 949 -29.94 15.75 -9.34
C GLN A 949 -29.62 15.95 -7.84
N GLY A 950 -29.05 17.10 -7.46
CA GLY A 950 -29.00 17.58 -6.08
C GLY A 950 -27.78 17.17 -5.23
N LEU A 951 -27.04 16.13 -5.60
CA LEU A 951 -25.91 15.61 -4.81
C LEU A 951 -24.88 16.69 -4.48
N PHE A 952 -24.50 17.51 -5.46
CA PHE A 952 -23.54 18.61 -5.27
C PHE A 952 -23.93 19.56 -4.11
N ALA A 953 -25.23 19.81 -3.92
CA ALA A 953 -25.72 20.68 -2.86
C ALA A 953 -25.66 20.01 -1.47
N TRP A 954 -25.71 18.69 -1.39
CA TRP A 954 -25.49 17.95 -0.14
C TRP A 954 -23.99 17.87 0.20
N LEU A 955 -23.16 17.46 -0.77
CA LEU A 955 -21.70 17.37 -0.63
C LEU A 955 -21.09 18.68 -0.11
N LEU A 956 -21.49 19.82 -0.69
CA LEU A 956 -21.08 21.15 -0.25
C LEU A 956 -21.43 21.43 1.23
N ARG A 957 -22.63 21.05 1.68
CA ARG A 957 -23.06 21.25 3.07
C ARG A 957 -22.28 20.33 4.02
N ARG A 958 -22.11 19.06 3.66
CA ARG A 958 -21.45 18.06 4.51
C ARG A 958 -19.95 18.33 4.65
N ALA A 959 -19.25 18.53 3.53
CA ALA A 959 -17.81 18.82 3.52
C ALA A 959 -17.45 20.11 4.29
N THR A 960 -18.32 21.13 4.26
CA THR A 960 -18.08 22.41 4.97
C THR A 960 -18.69 22.47 6.37
N GLN A 961 -19.32 21.40 6.85
CA GLN A 961 -19.99 21.33 8.15
C GLN A 961 -18.99 21.51 9.32
N ARG A 962 -19.37 22.31 10.32
CA ARG A 962 -18.62 22.41 11.58
C ARG A 962 -18.90 21.19 12.45
N GLY A 963 -17.85 20.54 12.93
CA GLY A 963 -17.94 19.35 13.76
C GLY A 963 -16.62 18.58 13.74
N ALA A 964 -16.65 17.35 14.23
CA ALA A 964 -15.56 16.39 14.02
C ALA A 964 -15.36 16.09 12.51
N LEU A 965 -14.29 15.37 12.20
CA LEU A 965 -14.14 14.67 10.94
C LEU A 965 -14.53 13.20 11.15
N ASP A 966 -15.27 12.67 10.21
CA ASP A 966 -15.77 11.31 10.11
C ASP A 966 -15.60 10.84 8.64
N ALA A 967 -15.81 9.55 8.37
CA ALA A 967 -15.56 8.98 7.04
C ALA A 967 -16.43 9.61 5.94
N ASN A 968 -17.71 9.87 6.21
CA ASN A 968 -18.63 10.41 5.22
C ASN A 968 -18.36 11.88 4.91
N LYS A 969 -17.94 12.67 5.90
CA LYS A 969 -17.49 14.05 5.70
C LYS A 969 -16.18 14.12 4.92
N MET A 970 -15.29 13.16 5.14
CA MET A 970 -14.03 13.02 4.41
C MET A 970 -14.32 12.78 2.93
N PHE A 971 -15.07 11.71 2.64
CA PHE A 971 -15.47 11.30 1.30
C PHE A 971 -16.30 12.38 0.58
N ALA A 972 -17.19 13.06 1.30
CA ALA A 972 -17.95 14.19 0.75
C ALA A 972 -17.05 15.37 0.31
N SER A 973 -15.87 15.55 0.91
CA SER A 973 -14.92 16.58 0.49
C SER A 973 -14.12 16.19 -0.75
N GLU A 974 -13.92 14.89 -0.98
CA GLU A 974 -13.26 14.33 -2.16
C GLU A 974 -14.17 14.43 -3.38
N LEU A 975 -15.40 13.92 -3.30
CA LEU A 975 -16.39 14.01 -4.37
C LEU A 975 -16.78 15.45 -4.70
N LEU A 976 -16.81 16.36 -3.71
CA LEU A 976 -17.00 17.80 -3.96
C LEU A 976 -15.84 18.39 -4.77
N SER A 977 -14.60 18.01 -4.45
CA SER A 977 -13.40 18.42 -5.16
C SER A 977 -13.37 17.87 -6.59
N LEU A 978 -13.77 16.60 -6.78
CA LEU A 978 -13.89 15.92 -8.07
C LEU A 978 -14.90 16.62 -8.98
N LEU A 979 -16.14 16.81 -8.52
CA LEU A 979 -17.20 17.47 -9.32
C LEU A 979 -16.85 18.92 -9.69
N LEU A 980 -16.18 19.67 -8.80
CA LEU A 980 -15.72 21.03 -9.11
C LEU A 980 -14.59 21.05 -10.15
N GLN A 981 -13.82 19.98 -10.28
CA GLN A 981 -12.78 19.83 -11.31
C GLN A 981 -13.39 19.36 -12.65
N SER A 982 -14.25 18.34 -12.63
CA SER A 982 -14.78 17.71 -13.85
C SER A 982 -15.74 18.59 -14.64
N THR A 983 -16.62 19.38 -13.98
CA THR A 983 -17.64 20.18 -14.67
C THR A 983 -17.64 21.67 -14.34
N GLU A 984 -17.89 22.50 -15.37
CA GLU A 984 -18.17 23.93 -15.21
C GLU A 984 -19.54 24.21 -14.58
N LEU A 985 -20.50 23.28 -14.70
CA LEU A 985 -21.82 23.43 -14.10
C LEU A 985 -21.73 23.45 -12.56
N ALA A 986 -20.93 22.57 -11.94
CA ALA A 986 -20.64 22.63 -10.51
C ALA A 986 -20.05 24.01 -10.11
N ARG A 987 -19.07 24.49 -10.90
CA ARG A 987 -18.40 25.78 -10.65
C ARG A 987 -19.34 26.99 -10.76
N LYS A 988 -20.35 26.93 -11.64
CA LYS A 988 -21.45 27.92 -11.74
C LYS A 988 -22.39 27.82 -10.54
N ARG A 989 -22.93 26.61 -10.30
CA ARG A 989 -23.94 26.31 -9.27
C ARG A 989 -23.46 26.60 -7.84
N LEU A 990 -22.14 26.55 -7.59
CA LEU A 990 -21.49 26.82 -6.30
C LEU A 990 -21.93 28.12 -5.61
N THR A 991 -22.39 29.14 -6.35
CA THR A 991 -22.79 30.44 -5.78
C THR A 991 -24.23 30.88 -6.12
N GLU A 992 -25.05 30.01 -6.72
CA GLU A 992 -26.41 30.36 -7.16
C GLU A 992 -27.45 30.41 -6.03
N LYS A 993 -27.53 29.35 -5.22
CA LYS A 993 -28.55 29.19 -4.16
C LYS A 993 -28.01 29.44 -2.75
N VAL A 994 -26.75 29.08 -2.52
CA VAL A 994 -25.99 29.26 -1.29
C VAL A 994 -24.63 29.82 -1.70
N ASP A 995 -24.02 30.70 -0.91
CA ASP A 995 -22.65 31.14 -1.19
C ASP A 995 -21.65 30.06 -0.76
N GLY A 996 -21.57 28.99 -1.57
CA GLY A 996 -20.70 27.85 -1.32
C GLY A 996 -19.21 28.22 -1.34
N PHE A 997 -18.86 29.31 -2.02
CA PHE A 997 -17.50 29.83 -2.02
C PHE A 997 -17.12 30.38 -0.63
N ASP A 998 -18.00 31.16 0.01
CA ASP A 998 -17.82 31.58 1.40
C ASP A 998 -17.82 30.38 2.38
N LEU A 999 -18.62 29.33 2.15
CA LEU A 999 -18.56 28.11 2.96
C LEU A 999 -17.19 27.42 2.90
N LEU A 1000 -16.62 27.25 1.69
CA LEU A 1000 -15.27 26.70 1.51
C LEU A 1000 -14.19 27.54 2.21
N LEU A 1001 -14.24 28.87 2.07
CA LEU A 1001 -13.29 29.77 2.75
C LEU A 1001 -13.43 29.71 4.28
N ARG A 1002 -14.66 29.59 4.81
CA ARG A 1002 -14.90 29.43 6.26
C ARG A 1002 -14.42 28.09 6.79
N ALA A 1003 -14.55 27.01 6.01
CA ALA A 1003 -14.02 25.70 6.37
C ALA A 1003 -12.48 25.73 6.41
N LEU A 1004 -11.83 26.27 5.37
CA LEU A 1004 -10.36 26.45 5.36
C LEU A 1004 -9.84 27.39 6.46
N ALA A 1005 -10.66 28.34 6.92
CA ALA A 1005 -10.27 29.29 7.97
C ALA A 1005 -10.08 28.68 9.37
N THR A 1006 -10.34 27.39 9.58
CA THR A 1006 -9.93 26.66 10.80
C THR A 1006 -8.41 26.46 10.83
N TYR A 1007 -7.80 26.07 9.70
CA TYR A 1007 -6.38 25.74 9.53
C TYR A 1007 -5.45 26.94 9.35
N LYS A 1008 -5.95 28.17 9.58
CA LYS A 1008 -5.16 29.41 9.40
C LYS A 1008 -4.06 29.61 10.43
N ARG A 1009 -4.19 29.02 11.62
CA ARG A 1009 -3.24 29.13 12.76
C ARG A 1009 -2.87 27.81 13.41
N HIS A 1010 -3.57 26.74 13.06
CA HIS A 1010 -3.39 25.40 13.60
C HIS A 1010 -3.06 24.46 12.46
N ASP A 1011 -2.21 23.49 12.75
CA ASP A 1011 -1.95 22.38 11.86
C ASP A 1011 -3.07 21.32 12.10
N PRO A 1012 -3.50 20.55 11.08
CA PRO A 1012 -4.44 19.45 11.27
C PRO A 1012 -3.96 18.44 12.33
N GLY A 1013 -4.90 17.89 13.10
CA GLY A 1013 -4.67 16.98 14.22
C GLY A 1013 -4.46 15.52 13.84
N SER A 1014 -5.04 15.05 12.72
CA SER A 1014 -4.81 13.72 12.13
C SER A 1014 -4.29 13.82 10.69
N ALA A 1015 -3.99 12.66 10.08
CA ALA A 1015 -3.67 12.58 8.65
C ALA A 1015 -4.92 12.87 7.80
N ASP A 1016 -6.04 12.24 8.15
CA ASP A 1016 -7.36 12.42 7.52
C ASP A 1016 -7.83 13.89 7.60
N GLU A 1017 -7.63 14.60 8.73
CA GLU A 1017 -7.96 16.03 8.82
C GLU A 1017 -7.06 16.89 7.91
N ARG A 1018 -5.85 16.44 7.61
CA ARG A 1018 -4.97 17.10 6.66
C ARG A 1018 -5.41 16.88 5.22
N GLU A 1019 -5.79 15.65 4.88
CA GLU A 1019 -6.26 15.31 3.54
C GLU A 1019 -7.61 15.98 3.25
N HIS A 1020 -8.54 16.01 4.20
CA HIS A 1020 -9.75 16.85 4.17
C HIS A 1020 -9.44 18.33 3.89
N MET A 1021 -8.41 18.89 4.54
CA MET A 1021 -7.95 20.26 4.29
C MET A 1021 -7.45 20.44 2.85
N GLU A 1022 -6.65 19.51 2.32
CA GLU A 1022 -6.16 19.57 0.93
C GLU A 1022 -7.31 19.41 -0.10
N ASN A 1023 -8.30 18.57 0.18
CA ASN A 1023 -9.50 18.40 -0.64
C ASN A 1023 -10.31 19.71 -0.72
N LEU A 1024 -10.49 20.41 0.39
CA LEU A 1024 -11.09 21.75 0.42
C LEU A 1024 -10.24 22.79 -0.36
N PHE A 1025 -8.91 22.71 -0.33
CA PHE A 1025 -8.04 23.57 -1.13
C PHE A 1025 -8.14 23.28 -2.63
N ASN A 1026 -8.22 22.01 -3.02
CA ASN A 1026 -8.42 21.60 -4.42
C ASN A 1026 -9.80 22.05 -4.94
N ALA A 1027 -10.86 21.90 -4.14
CA ALA A 1027 -12.18 22.45 -4.44
C ALA A 1027 -12.15 23.97 -4.68
N VAL A 1028 -11.42 24.75 -3.86
CA VAL A 1028 -11.25 26.20 -4.08
C VAL A 1028 -10.45 26.51 -5.34
N CYS A 1029 -9.37 25.78 -5.64
CA CYS A 1029 -8.60 25.95 -6.88
C CYS A 1029 -9.46 25.70 -8.12
N ALA A 1030 -10.25 24.61 -8.09
CA ALA A 1030 -11.16 24.26 -9.17
C ALA A 1030 -12.28 25.29 -9.33
N ALA A 1031 -12.91 25.73 -8.24
CA ALA A 1031 -13.92 26.79 -8.26
C ALA A 1031 -13.41 28.10 -8.90
N LEU A 1032 -12.14 28.46 -8.68
CA LEU A 1032 -11.49 29.65 -9.26
C LEU A 1032 -11.23 29.56 -10.78
N MET A 1033 -11.37 28.37 -11.39
CA MET A 1033 -11.27 28.22 -12.85
C MET A 1033 -12.47 28.86 -13.57
N TYR A 1034 -13.63 29.00 -12.90
CA TYR A 1034 -14.76 29.75 -13.43
C TYR A 1034 -14.63 31.24 -13.08
N ALA A 1035 -14.44 32.09 -14.10
CA ALA A 1035 -14.02 33.49 -13.91
C ALA A 1035 -14.85 34.33 -12.91
N PRO A 1036 -16.20 34.28 -12.88
CA PRO A 1036 -16.99 35.00 -11.88
C PRO A 1036 -16.65 34.66 -10.41
N ASN A 1037 -16.21 33.43 -10.12
CA ASN A 1037 -15.82 33.03 -8.77
C ASN A 1037 -14.54 33.73 -8.29
N ARG A 1038 -13.72 34.30 -9.19
CA ARG A 1038 -12.56 35.13 -8.80
C ARG A 1038 -12.97 36.42 -8.10
N GLN A 1039 -14.14 36.98 -8.43
CA GLN A 1039 -14.72 38.12 -7.71
C GLN A 1039 -15.32 37.67 -6.37
N LYS A 1040 -15.98 36.51 -6.32
CA LYS A 1040 -16.49 35.93 -5.06
C LYS A 1040 -15.37 35.63 -4.05
N PHE A 1041 -14.23 35.12 -4.51
CA PHE A 1041 -13.02 34.96 -3.70
C PHE A 1041 -12.48 36.29 -3.16
N LEU A 1042 -12.57 37.37 -3.95
CA LEU A 1042 -12.16 38.73 -3.54
C LEU A 1042 -13.10 39.30 -2.47
N ASP A 1043 -14.42 39.16 -2.70
CA ASP A 1043 -15.48 39.65 -1.81
C ASP A 1043 -15.48 38.90 -0.47
N GLY A 1044 -15.22 37.59 -0.50
CA GLY A 1044 -15.10 36.71 0.68
C GLY A 1044 -13.77 36.79 1.44
N GLU A 1045 -12.95 37.83 1.21
CA GLU A 1045 -11.64 38.03 1.83
C GLU A 1045 -10.61 36.89 1.61
N GLY A 1046 -10.75 36.11 0.54
CA GLY A 1046 -9.89 34.97 0.24
C GLY A 1046 -8.40 35.32 0.16
N LEU A 1047 -8.06 36.48 -0.43
CA LEU A 1047 -6.68 36.99 -0.48
C LEU A 1047 -6.10 37.22 0.92
N GLN A 1048 -6.89 37.78 1.84
CA GLN A 1048 -6.48 38.03 3.23
C GLN A 1048 -6.24 36.71 3.96
N LEU A 1049 -7.11 35.71 3.77
CA LEU A 1049 -6.97 34.38 4.38
C LEU A 1049 -5.72 33.65 3.89
N MET A 1050 -5.49 33.57 2.58
CA MET A 1050 -4.31 32.89 2.03
C MET A 1050 -3.02 33.59 2.46
N ASN A 1051 -2.98 34.92 2.42
CA ASN A 1051 -1.84 35.70 2.89
C ASN A 1051 -1.56 35.49 4.40
N LEU A 1052 -2.59 35.28 5.22
CA LEU A 1052 -2.43 34.91 6.63
C LEU A 1052 -1.80 33.52 6.79
N MET A 1053 -2.30 32.50 6.07
CA MET A 1053 -1.76 31.13 6.09
C MET A 1053 -0.26 31.09 5.70
N LEU A 1054 0.11 31.81 4.64
CA LEU A 1054 1.52 31.95 4.24
C LEU A 1054 2.40 32.54 5.36
N ARG A 1055 1.88 33.52 6.11
CA ARG A 1055 2.58 34.22 7.20
C ARG A 1055 2.71 33.37 8.47
N GLU A 1056 1.67 32.62 8.84
CA GLU A 1056 1.62 31.76 10.05
C GLU A 1056 2.48 30.48 9.92
N ARG A 1057 2.86 30.11 8.69
CA ARG A 1057 3.87 29.07 8.38
C ARG A 1057 3.46 27.64 8.78
N LYS A 1058 2.15 27.38 8.79
CA LYS A 1058 1.48 26.11 9.07
C LYS A 1058 1.43 25.21 7.83
N GLN A 1059 0.96 23.97 7.98
CA GLN A 1059 0.84 23.01 6.87
C GLN A 1059 0.01 23.56 5.69
N SER A 1060 -1.07 24.29 5.97
CA SER A 1060 -1.94 25.00 5.01
C SER A 1060 -1.26 26.02 4.09
N ARG A 1061 0.03 26.34 4.31
CA ARG A 1061 0.81 27.31 3.53
C ARG A 1061 0.91 26.97 2.05
N GLU A 1062 1.24 25.73 1.73
CA GLU A 1062 1.68 25.39 0.36
C GLU A 1062 0.45 25.40 -0.59
N SER A 1063 -0.67 24.89 -0.10
CA SER A 1063 -1.99 24.95 -0.73
C SER A 1063 -2.53 26.39 -0.80
N ALA A 1064 -2.30 27.23 0.22
CA ALA A 1064 -2.63 28.65 0.16
C ALA A 1064 -1.82 29.43 -0.91
N LEU A 1065 -0.59 29.00 -1.21
CA LEU A 1065 0.20 29.54 -2.31
C LEU A 1065 -0.38 29.11 -3.68
N LYS A 1066 -0.78 27.84 -3.83
CA LYS A 1066 -1.48 27.31 -5.01
C LYS A 1066 -2.78 28.09 -5.29
N VAL A 1067 -3.62 28.33 -4.28
CA VAL A 1067 -4.85 29.14 -4.42
C VAL A 1067 -4.56 30.56 -4.92
N LEU A 1068 -3.50 31.22 -4.42
CA LEU A 1068 -3.13 32.56 -4.87
C LEU A 1068 -2.71 32.62 -6.35
N ASP A 1069 -2.10 31.55 -6.88
CA ASP A 1069 -1.81 31.41 -8.31
C ASP A 1069 -3.13 31.42 -9.11
N TYR A 1070 -4.04 30.49 -8.84
CA TYR A 1070 -5.34 30.37 -9.51
C TYR A 1070 -6.20 31.65 -9.43
N ALA A 1071 -6.13 32.37 -8.29
CA ALA A 1071 -6.87 33.62 -8.07
C ALA A 1071 -6.28 34.82 -8.81
N THR A 1072 -4.97 34.84 -9.09
CA THR A 1072 -4.28 35.98 -9.74
C THR A 1072 -3.99 35.75 -11.22
N ASN A 1073 -3.99 34.49 -11.69
CA ASN A 1073 -3.76 34.15 -13.08
C ASN A 1073 -4.94 34.58 -14.00
N GLY A 1074 -4.70 34.56 -15.31
CA GLY A 1074 -5.62 35.12 -16.32
C GLY A 1074 -5.71 36.65 -16.33
N VAL A 1075 -6.57 37.16 -17.21
CA VAL A 1075 -6.98 38.57 -17.28
C VAL A 1075 -8.02 38.85 -16.19
N GLU A 1076 -8.80 37.83 -15.84
CA GLU A 1076 -9.89 37.86 -14.87
C GLU A 1076 -9.35 37.91 -13.43
N GLY A 1077 -8.10 37.47 -13.20
CA GLY A 1077 -7.37 37.68 -11.94
C GLY A 1077 -6.92 39.12 -11.69
N LYS A 1078 -7.22 40.09 -12.57
CA LYS A 1078 -6.76 41.49 -12.47
C LYS A 1078 -7.20 42.20 -11.19
N SER A 1079 -8.47 42.04 -10.78
CA SER A 1079 -8.97 42.63 -9.52
C SER A 1079 -8.23 42.07 -8.30
N ASN A 1080 -7.96 40.75 -8.31
CA ASN A 1080 -7.19 40.09 -7.27
C ASN A 1080 -5.72 40.57 -7.24
N CYS A 1081 -5.10 40.75 -8.41
CA CYS A 1081 -3.74 41.29 -8.52
C CYS A 1081 -3.63 42.69 -7.91
N ALA A 1082 -4.55 43.60 -8.26
CA ALA A 1082 -4.59 44.95 -7.70
C ALA A 1082 -4.76 44.90 -6.17
N LYS A 1083 -5.79 44.19 -5.69
CA LYS A 1083 -6.04 44.07 -4.24
C LYS A 1083 -4.85 43.46 -3.49
N PHE A 1084 -4.16 42.46 -4.04
CA PHE A 1084 -3.01 41.81 -3.40
C PHE A 1084 -1.84 42.78 -3.13
N ILE A 1085 -1.66 43.80 -3.98
CA ILE A 1085 -0.73 44.91 -3.73
C ILE A 1085 -1.33 45.91 -2.72
N ASP A 1086 -2.62 46.20 -2.84
CA ASP A 1086 -3.32 47.22 -2.06
C ASP A 1086 -3.78 46.78 -0.65
N ILE A 1087 -3.41 45.58 -0.17
CA ILE A 1087 -3.54 45.20 1.26
C ILE A 1087 -2.56 46.02 2.17
N LEU A 1088 -2.01 47.12 1.64
CA LEU A 1088 -1.35 48.22 2.34
C LEU A 1088 -2.37 49.20 2.96
N GLY A 1089 -3.25 48.69 3.81
CA GLY A 1089 -4.03 49.51 4.76
C GLY A 1089 -3.39 49.51 6.17
N GLU A 1090 -2.82 48.39 6.58
CA GLU A 1090 -2.20 48.21 7.89
C GLU A 1090 -0.83 47.52 7.77
N LEU A 1091 0.11 47.87 8.66
CA LEU A 1091 1.53 47.49 8.58
C LEU A 1091 1.81 45.97 8.48
N LEU A 1092 0.83 45.12 8.81
CA LEU A 1092 0.96 43.67 8.84
C LEU A 1092 0.71 42.97 7.49
N PHE A 1093 -0.11 43.49 6.57
CA PHE A 1093 -0.77 42.63 5.56
C PHE A 1093 -0.34 42.79 4.08
N SER A 1094 0.69 43.56 3.75
CA SER A 1094 1.17 43.69 2.36
C SER A 1094 1.56 42.33 1.74
N GLY A 1095 0.85 41.90 0.68
CA GLY A 1095 1.13 40.63 -0.02
C GLY A 1095 2.55 40.55 -0.59
N LEU A 1096 3.11 41.69 -1.03
CA LEU A 1096 4.51 41.79 -1.48
C LEU A 1096 5.51 41.45 -0.35
N ARG A 1097 5.21 41.75 0.92
CA ARG A 1097 6.07 41.37 2.06
C ARG A 1097 6.01 39.87 2.37
N THR A 1098 4.98 39.16 1.90
CA THR A 1098 4.81 37.72 2.11
C THR A 1098 5.41 36.89 0.96
N ILE A 1099 5.18 37.31 -0.29
CA ILE A 1099 5.61 36.54 -1.48
C ILE A 1099 7.12 36.65 -1.76
N PHE A 1100 7.74 37.83 -1.57
CA PHE A 1100 9.16 38.01 -1.86
C PHE A 1100 10.11 37.18 -0.98
N PRO A 1101 9.85 36.95 0.32
CA PRO A 1101 10.61 35.97 1.12
C PRO A 1101 10.53 34.54 0.60
N LEU A 1102 9.38 34.11 0.06
CA LEU A 1102 9.21 32.77 -0.54
C LEU A 1102 9.96 32.67 -1.88
N PHE A 1103 9.91 33.74 -2.69
CA PHE A 1103 10.73 33.89 -3.90
C PHE A 1103 12.22 33.74 -3.59
N MET A 1104 12.71 34.49 -2.59
CA MET A 1104 14.11 34.46 -2.15
C MET A 1104 14.53 33.15 -1.48
N ARG A 1105 13.62 32.39 -0.87
CA ARG A 1105 13.96 31.12 -0.23
C ARG A 1105 12.80 30.14 -0.19
N THR A 1106 12.86 29.16 -1.08
CA THR A 1106 12.03 27.96 -1.05
C THR A 1106 12.17 27.25 0.32
N PRO A 1107 11.08 26.92 1.05
CA PRO A 1107 11.15 26.33 2.40
C PRO A 1107 11.90 24.98 2.45
N SER A 1108 12.38 24.57 3.62
CA SER A 1108 13.05 23.26 3.78
C SER A 1108 12.07 22.09 3.60
N LYS A 1109 12.53 20.92 3.09
CA LYS A 1109 11.67 19.72 2.89
C LYS A 1109 10.87 19.29 4.13
N GLN A 1110 11.36 19.51 5.35
CA GLN A 1110 10.60 19.27 6.59
C GLN A 1110 9.32 20.12 6.75
N LYS A 1111 9.19 21.21 5.99
CA LYS A 1111 8.05 22.15 6.00
C LYS A 1111 7.19 22.08 4.73
N ARG A 1112 7.69 21.40 3.70
CA ARG A 1112 6.96 21.04 2.47
C ARG A 1112 6.81 19.52 2.47
N LYS A 1113 5.84 19.01 3.24
CA LYS A 1113 5.65 17.56 3.33
C LYS A 1113 5.22 16.98 1.96
N ASP A 1114 4.39 17.71 1.22
CA ASP A 1114 3.75 17.21 -0.01
C ASP A 1114 4.10 18.03 -1.26
N SER A 1115 4.61 19.27 -1.14
CA SER A 1115 5.06 20.06 -2.29
C SER A 1115 6.55 19.89 -2.61
N THR A 1116 6.88 19.80 -3.90
CA THR A 1116 8.27 19.80 -4.37
C THR A 1116 8.89 21.20 -4.25
N PRO A 1117 10.24 21.33 -4.26
CA PRO A 1117 10.87 22.65 -4.36
C PRO A 1117 10.44 23.39 -5.63
N ASP A 1118 10.24 22.66 -6.73
CA ASP A 1118 9.94 23.22 -8.04
C ASP A 1118 8.49 23.72 -8.12
N GLU A 1119 7.48 22.94 -7.67
CA GLU A 1119 6.08 23.42 -7.53
C GLU A 1119 5.96 24.70 -6.70
N HIS A 1120 6.68 24.76 -5.57
CA HIS A 1120 6.70 25.97 -4.75
C HIS A 1120 7.26 27.17 -5.52
N GLU A 1121 8.32 26.96 -6.30
CA GLU A 1121 8.92 28.02 -7.12
C GLU A 1121 8.03 28.41 -8.30
N GLU A 1122 7.32 27.45 -8.88
CA GLU A 1122 6.36 27.61 -9.95
C GLU A 1122 5.26 28.59 -9.54
N HIS A 1123 4.52 28.28 -8.48
CA HIS A 1123 3.43 29.13 -8.01
C HIS A 1123 3.91 30.53 -7.60
N VAL A 1124 5.07 30.65 -6.92
CA VAL A 1124 5.62 31.97 -6.60
C VAL A 1124 5.97 32.78 -7.86
N CYS A 1125 6.56 32.15 -8.88
CA CYS A 1125 6.89 32.83 -10.14
C CYS A 1125 5.64 33.14 -10.98
N SER A 1126 4.63 32.27 -10.95
CA SER A 1126 3.35 32.47 -11.64
C SER A 1126 2.56 33.65 -11.04
N VAL A 1127 2.45 33.72 -9.70
CA VAL A 1127 1.86 34.87 -8.99
C VAL A 1127 2.61 36.16 -9.32
N LEU A 1128 3.95 36.18 -9.25
CA LEU A 1128 4.72 37.38 -9.56
C LEU A 1128 4.63 37.82 -11.03
N SER A 1129 4.58 36.88 -11.97
CA SER A 1129 4.35 37.19 -13.40
C SER A 1129 2.94 37.75 -13.64
N SER A 1130 1.93 37.20 -12.97
CA SER A 1130 0.53 37.68 -13.05
C SER A 1130 0.36 39.07 -12.43
N LEU A 1131 1.03 39.36 -11.30
CA LEU A 1131 1.08 40.70 -10.72
C LEU A 1131 1.76 41.71 -11.67
N LEU A 1132 2.88 41.34 -12.30
CA LEU A 1132 3.56 42.19 -13.29
C LEU A 1132 2.71 42.43 -14.55
N ARG A 1133 1.92 41.44 -14.99
CA ARG A 1133 0.95 41.58 -16.09
C ARG A 1133 -0.16 42.58 -15.75
N SER A 1134 -0.88 42.30 -14.67
CA SER A 1134 -2.23 42.82 -14.47
C SER A 1134 -2.31 44.11 -13.62
N CYS A 1135 -1.27 44.45 -12.86
CA CYS A 1135 -1.26 45.64 -12.02
C CYS A 1135 -1.01 46.93 -12.82
N GLY A 1136 -1.60 48.04 -12.37
CA GLY A 1136 -1.32 49.38 -12.91
C GLY A 1136 0.09 49.88 -12.59
N GLU A 1137 0.45 51.05 -13.11
CA GLU A 1137 1.81 51.61 -13.03
C GLU A 1137 2.33 51.72 -11.60
N GLU A 1138 1.50 52.17 -10.64
CA GLU A 1138 1.90 52.26 -9.23
C GLU A 1138 2.24 50.88 -8.64
N GLY A 1139 1.40 49.87 -8.90
CA GLY A 1139 1.64 48.50 -8.45
C GLY A 1139 2.91 47.91 -9.07
N ARG A 1140 3.14 48.13 -10.37
CA ARG A 1140 4.37 47.70 -11.06
C ARG A 1140 5.60 48.41 -10.50
N SER A 1141 5.51 49.72 -10.20
CA SER A 1141 6.58 50.49 -9.54
C SER A 1141 6.94 49.95 -8.15
N ARG A 1142 5.93 49.58 -7.34
CA ARG A 1142 6.13 48.91 -6.05
C ARG A 1142 6.86 47.56 -6.21
N ILE A 1143 6.53 46.76 -7.24
CA ILE A 1143 7.23 45.49 -7.55
C ILE A 1143 8.68 45.75 -8.01
N PHE A 1144 8.91 46.69 -8.94
CA PHE A 1144 10.25 47.03 -9.43
C PHE A 1144 11.16 47.57 -8.32
N SER A 1145 10.60 48.28 -7.35
CA SER A 1145 11.32 48.73 -6.15
C SER A 1145 11.85 47.54 -5.34
N LYS A 1146 11.06 46.46 -5.16
CA LYS A 1146 11.53 45.23 -4.48
C LYS A 1146 12.72 44.58 -5.19
N PHE A 1147 12.74 44.57 -6.52
CA PHE A 1147 13.87 44.05 -7.30
C PHE A 1147 15.12 44.94 -7.26
N SER A 1148 15.00 46.18 -6.79
CA SER A 1148 16.11 47.13 -6.62
C SER A 1148 16.71 47.13 -5.20
N GLU A 1149 16.10 46.44 -4.24
CA GLU A 1149 16.64 46.26 -2.89
C GLU A 1149 17.93 45.40 -2.89
N HIS A 1150 18.77 45.61 -1.88
CA HIS A 1150 19.94 44.77 -1.56
C HIS A 1150 20.82 44.46 -2.79
N GLU A 1151 21.28 45.51 -3.48
CA GLU A 1151 22.16 45.42 -4.67
C GLU A 1151 21.63 44.50 -5.79
N TYR A 1152 20.31 44.46 -5.96
CA TYR A 1152 19.62 43.66 -6.98
C TYR A 1152 19.69 42.14 -6.74
N GLU A 1153 19.83 41.68 -5.49
CA GLU A 1153 19.84 40.25 -5.06
C GLU A 1153 18.78 39.36 -5.76
N LYS A 1154 17.63 39.96 -6.09
CA LYS A 1154 16.46 39.29 -6.65
C LYS A 1154 16.60 39.04 -8.15
N VAL A 1155 17.37 39.89 -8.83
CA VAL A 1155 17.79 39.69 -10.22
C VAL A 1155 18.85 38.60 -10.26
N ASP A 1156 19.86 38.67 -9.37
CA ASP A 1156 20.92 37.66 -9.24
C ASP A 1156 20.35 36.26 -9.15
N GLN A 1157 19.47 36.03 -8.16
CA GLN A 1157 18.87 34.73 -7.94
C GLN A 1157 18.05 34.22 -9.13
N ARG A 1158 17.42 35.11 -9.91
CA ARG A 1158 16.64 34.69 -11.09
C ARG A 1158 17.53 34.33 -12.27
N VAL A 1159 18.62 35.04 -12.52
CA VAL A 1159 19.61 34.65 -13.54
C VAL A 1159 20.26 33.32 -13.13
N ASP A 1160 20.63 33.18 -11.86
CA ASP A 1160 21.19 31.94 -11.31
C ASP A 1160 20.28 30.71 -11.52
N ARG A 1161 18.96 30.88 -11.34
CA ARG A 1161 17.96 29.81 -11.57
C ARG A 1161 17.59 29.62 -13.04
N PHE A 1162 17.67 30.66 -13.86
CA PHE A 1162 17.52 30.57 -15.30
C PHE A 1162 18.61 29.66 -15.89
N ASP A 1163 19.88 29.91 -15.57
CA ASP A 1163 20.99 29.11 -16.12
C ASP A 1163 20.89 27.65 -15.70
N ALA A 1164 20.54 27.40 -14.43
CA ALA A 1164 20.37 26.05 -13.89
C ALA A 1164 19.25 25.27 -14.60
N ARG A 1165 18.11 25.90 -14.92
CA ARG A 1165 17.01 25.25 -15.65
C ARG A 1165 17.26 25.16 -17.16
N GLN A 1166 17.87 26.18 -17.78
CA GLN A 1166 18.20 26.14 -19.20
C GLN A 1166 19.21 25.02 -19.53
N ALA A 1167 20.17 24.76 -18.63
CA ALA A 1167 21.10 23.64 -18.75
C ALA A 1167 20.40 22.25 -18.76
N ASN A 1168 19.29 22.10 -18.04
CA ASN A 1168 18.50 20.85 -18.02
C ASN A 1168 17.69 20.65 -19.32
N LEU A 1169 17.27 21.74 -19.97
CA LEU A 1169 16.35 21.72 -21.12
C LEU A 1169 17.05 21.56 -22.48
N THR A 1170 18.38 21.65 -22.53
CA THR A 1170 19.16 21.59 -23.79
C THR A 1170 19.40 20.16 -24.30
N GLN A 1171 18.35 19.51 -24.80
CA GLN A 1171 18.47 18.36 -25.71
C GLN A 1171 17.99 18.73 -27.12
N ASN A 1172 18.94 18.88 -28.06
CA ASN A 1172 18.65 19.18 -29.47
C ASN A 1172 18.68 17.90 -30.31
N ASN A 1173 17.50 17.37 -30.67
CA ASN A 1173 17.32 16.40 -31.74
C ASN A 1173 16.15 16.82 -32.64
N LYS A 1174 16.17 16.38 -33.91
CA LYS A 1174 15.00 16.46 -34.80
C LYS A 1174 14.09 15.29 -34.47
N LEU A 1175 12.84 15.58 -34.14
CA LEU A 1175 11.87 14.64 -33.58
C LEU A 1175 10.59 14.63 -34.45
N SER A 1176 9.81 13.55 -34.39
CA SER A 1176 8.45 13.47 -34.95
C SER A 1176 7.44 14.25 -34.09
N ASP A 1177 6.21 14.45 -34.57
CA ASP A 1177 5.18 15.18 -33.82
C ASP A 1177 4.85 14.50 -32.46
N ASP A 1178 4.81 13.17 -32.41
CA ASP A 1178 4.66 12.40 -31.16
C ASP A 1178 5.85 12.58 -30.20
N GLU A 1179 7.07 12.58 -30.77
CA GLU A 1179 8.29 12.83 -30.01
C GLU A 1179 8.42 14.32 -29.58
N ILE A 1180 7.73 15.26 -30.26
CA ILE A 1180 7.63 16.67 -29.87
C ILE A 1180 6.68 16.83 -28.69
N GLU A 1181 5.54 16.13 -28.68
CA GLU A 1181 4.63 16.11 -27.52
C GLU A 1181 5.33 15.52 -26.29
N GLN A 1182 6.01 14.37 -26.43
CA GLN A 1182 6.81 13.80 -25.35
C GLN A 1182 7.97 14.71 -24.92
N LEU A 1183 8.72 15.32 -25.85
CA LEU A 1183 9.78 16.28 -25.49
C LEU A 1183 9.20 17.50 -24.74
N TYR A 1184 7.99 17.95 -25.09
CA TYR A 1184 7.33 19.04 -24.39
C TYR A 1184 6.95 18.64 -22.96
N LEU A 1185 6.44 17.43 -22.75
CA LEU A 1185 6.22 16.85 -21.41
C LEU A 1185 7.55 16.73 -20.63
N ASP A 1186 8.59 16.15 -21.22
CA ASP A 1186 9.92 16.02 -20.60
C ASP A 1186 10.50 17.40 -20.22
N LYS A 1187 10.27 18.42 -21.05
CA LYS A 1187 10.63 19.82 -20.76
C LYS A 1187 9.81 20.40 -19.61
N LEU A 1188 8.50 20.13 -19.55
CA LEU A 1188 7.64 20.56 -18.44
C LEU A 1188 8.12 19.94 -17.12
N ASP A 1189 8.40 18.64 -17.10
CA ASP A 1189 8.97 17.91 -15.95
C ASP A 1189 10.36 18.45 -15.55
N ALA A 1190 11.18 18.88 -16.53
CA ALA A 1190 12.44 19.57 -16.29
C ALA A 1190 12.29 21.05 -15.83
N GLY A 1191 11.05 21.53 -15.65
CA GLY A 1191 10.72 22.84 -15.12
C GLY A 1191 10.59 23.96 -16.16
N LEU A 1192 10.24 23.65 -17.42
CA LEU A 1192 10.03 24.64 -18.49
C LEU A 1192 9.00 25.71 -18.10
N TYR A 1193 7.87 25.33 -17.49
CA TYR A 1193 6.83 26.29 -17.09
C TYR A 1193 7.40 27.32 -16.10
N THR A 1194 8.07 26.85 -15.03
CA THR A 1194 8.78 27.71 -14.09
C THR A 1194 9.85 28.58 -14.77
N LEU A 1195 10.61 28.04 -15.74
CA LEU A 1195 11.57 28.83 -16.51
C LEU A 1195 10.88 29.95 -17.32
N GLN A 1196 9.80 29.65 -18.04
CA GLN A 1196 9.01 30.63 -18.78
C GLN A 1196 8.48 31.74 -17.86
N ARG A 1197 8.00 31.39 -16.65
CA ARG A 1197 7.57 32.39 -15.65
C ARG A 1197 8.73 33.26 -15.15
N ILE A 1198 9.91 32.69 -14.91
CA ILE A 1198 11.13 33.46 -14.57
C ILE A 1198 11.53 34.41 -15.71
N ILE A 1199 11.43 33.97 -16.97
CA ILE A 1199 11.81 34.77 -18.14
C ILE A 1199 10.82 35.92 -18.38
N LEU A 1200 9.51 35.70 -18.21
CA LEU A 1200 8.52 36.78 -18.24
C LEU A 1200 8.83 37.86 -17.18
N ILE A 1201 9.15 37.45 -15.95
CA ILE A 1201 9.57 38.35 -14.87
C ILE A 1201 10.85 39.13 -15.26
N LEU A 1202 11.88 38.45 -15.76
CA LEU A 1202 13.14 39.07 -16.19
C LEU A 1202 12.93 40.04 -17.36
N ALA A 1203 12.07 39.71 -18.33
CA ALA A 1203 11.75 40.54 -19.48
C ALA A 1203 10.98 41.80 -19.07
N ASP A 1204 9.97 41.69 -18.18
CA ASP A 1204 9.26 42.85 -17.63
C ASP A 1204 10.21 43.78 -16.87
N ILE A 1205 11.08 43.24 -16.01
CA ILE A 1205 12.05 44.03 -15.23
C ILE A 1205 13.10 44.69 -16.13
N CYS A 1206 13.74 43.95 -17.04
CA CYS A 1206 14.80 44.52 -17.89
C CYS A 1206 14.25 45.54 -18.90
N SER A 1207 13.01 45.37 -19.36
CA SER A 1207 12.37 46.31 -20.28
C SER A 1207 11.84 47.57 -19.59
N SER A 1208 11.29 47.44 -18.38
CA SER A 1208 10.41 48.48 -17.78
C SER A 1208 10.86 48.99 -16.40
N ALA A 1209 11.81 48.31 -15.72
CA ALA A 1209 12.35 48.79 -14.44
C ALA A 1209 13.57 49.71 -14.64
N MET A 1210 14.12 50.20 -13.52
CA MET A 1210 15.30 51.04 -13.49
C MET A 1210 16.52 50.40 -14.19
N LEU A 1211 17.35 51.25 -14.82
CA LEU A 1211 18.54 50.83 -15.58
C LEU A 1211 19.46 49.87 -14.82
N GLY A 1212 19.53 49.98 -13.49
CA GLY A 1212 20.31 49.11 -12.62
C GLY A 1212 19.96 47.62 -12.73
N CYS A 1213 18.67 47.27 -12.77
CA CYS A 1213 18.24 45.87 -12.89
C CYS A 1213 18.66 45.26 -14.24
N ARG A 1214 18.51 46.03 -15.34
CA ARG A 1214 18.97 45.66 -16.68
C ARG A 1214 20.48 45.45 -16.71
N ASN A 1215 21.24 46.43 -16.19
CA ASN A 1215 22.70 46.37 -16.16
C ASN A 1215 23.21 45.19 -15.31
N ARG A 1216 22.51 44.83 -14.23
CA ARG A 1216 22.83 43.65 -13.43
C ARG A 1216 22.61 42.35 -14.21
N ALA A 1217 21.44 42.19 -14.85
CA ALA A 1217 21.13 41.01 -15.66
C ALA A 1217 22.14 40.83 -16.82
N VAL A 1218 22.40 41.90 -17.59
CA VAL A 1218 23.42 41.92 -18.67
C VAL A 1218 24.79 41.48 -18.15
N LYS A 1219 25.23 42.01 -16.99
CA LYS A 1219 26.53 41.66 -16.39
C LYS A 1219 26.59 40.19 -15.97
N LEU A 1220 25.54 39.65 -15.37
CA LEU A 1220 25.48 38.24 -14.96
C LEU A 1220 25.51 37.30 -16.17
N PHE A 1221 24.68 37.56 -17.18
CA PHE A 1221 24.70 36.78 -18.42
C PHE A 1221 26.06 36.85 -19.13
N GLN A 1222 26.70 38.01 -19.17
CA GLN A 1222 28.05 38.18 -19.70
C GLN A 1222 29.11 37.38 -18.91
N MET A 1223 28.99 37.33 -17.58
CA MET A 1223 29.90 36.58 -16.71
C MET A 1223 29.70 35.06 -16.80
N ARG A 1224 28.47 34.58 -17.03
CA ARG A 1224 28.13 33.15 -16.98
C ARG A 1224 28.10 32.46 -18.34
N THR A 1225 27.59 33.13 -19.38
CA THR A 1225 27.44 32.57 -20.73
C THR A 1225 28.46 33.11 -21.74
N GLY A 1226 29.29 34.08 -21.32
CA GLY A 1226 30.18 34.83 -22.22
C GLY A 1226 29.45 35.83 -23.14
N ASN A 1227 28.13 36.01 -23.00
CA ASN A 1227 27.35 36.91 -23.84
C ASN A 1227 26.30 37.68 -23.03
N GLY A 1228 26.45 39.00 -22.93
CA GLY A 1228 25.53 39.87 -22.19
C GLY A 1228 24.24 40.27 -22.91
N LYS A 1229 24.05 39.90 -24.19
CA LYS A 1229 22.84 40.25 -24.95
C LYS A 1229 21.61 39.54 -24.40
N LEU A 1230 20.65 40.30 -23.88
CA LEU A 1230 19.45 39.75 -23.24
C LEU A 1230 18.54 39.01 -24.22
N SER A 1231 18.49 39.48 -25.48
CA SER A 1231 17.71 38.84 -26.55
C SER A 1231 18.12 37.38 -26.76
N LYS A 1232 19.43 37.08 -26.75
CA LYS A 1232 19.95 35.74 -26.99
C LYS A 1232 19.47 34.71 -25.96
N HIS A 1233 19.18 35.15 -24.73
CA HIS A 1233 18.80 34.28 -23.62
C HIS A 1233 17.29 34.23 -23.39
N LEU A 1234 16.62 35.39 -23.46
CA LEU A 1234 15.21 35.51 -23.11
C LEU A 1234 14.26 35.28 -24.29
N VAL A 1235 14.60 35.77 -25.49
CA VAL A 1235 13.67 35.75 -26.65
C VAL A 1235 13.33 34.33 -27.11
N PRO A 1236 14.27 33.37 -27.24
CA PRO A 1236 13.92 32.02 -27.72
C PRO A 1236 12.86 31.31 -26.87
N VAL A 1237 12.87 31.51 -25.55
CA VAL A 1237 11.88 30.90 -24.65
C VAL A 1237 10.58 31.72 -24.57
N LEU A 1238 10.63 33.03 -24.82
CA LEU A 1238 9.42 33.83 -25.01
C LEU A 1238 8.71 33.48 -26.32
N GLU A 1239 9.45 33.17 -27.37
CA GLU A 1239 8.91 32.67 -28.65
C GLU A 1239 8.30 31.26 -28.47
N GLU A 1240 9.00 30.35 -27.78
CA GLU A 1240 8.45 29.04 -27.40
C GLU A 1240 7.20 29.16 -26.53
N TYR A 1241 7.16 30.11 -25.58
CA TYR A 1241 5.97 30.40 -24.79
C TYR A 1241 4.82 30.92 -25.66
N GLU A 1242 5.09 31.88 -26.57
CA GLU A 1242 4.07 32.46 -27.44
C GLU A 1242 3.41 31.42 -28.37
N ILE A 1243 4.21 30.50 -28.92
CA ILE A 1243 3.75 29.43 -29.81
C ILE A 1243 2.81 28.47 -29.09
N ASN A 1244 3.09 28.15 -27.82
CA ASN A 1244 2.30 27.21 -27.01
C ASN A 1244 1.10 27.86 -26.27
N LEU A 1245 0.83 29.16 -26.49
CA LEU A 1245 -0.39 29.80 -26.00
C LEU A 1245 -1.61 29.32 -26.80
N GLY A 1246 -2.62 28.80 -26.11
CA GLY A 1246 -3.90 28.38 -26.72
C GLY A 1246 -4.65 29.51 -27.44
N ALA A 1247 -5.66 29.15 -28.22
CA ALA A 1247 -6.39 30.09 -29.09
C ALA A 1247 -6.92 31.32 -28.32
N GLU A 1248 -7.47 31.11 -27.13
CA GLU A 1248 -8.12 32.13 -26.28
C GLU A 1248 -7.14 33.13 -25.62
N ALA A 1249 -5.84 32.82 -25.58
CA ALA A 1249 -4.83 33.59 -24.85
C ALA A 1249 -4.28 34.82 -25.61
N ASP A 1250 -5.13 35.50 -26.39
CA ASP A 1250 -4.74 36.59 -27.31
C ASP A 1250 -4.09 37.80 -26.62
N GLU A 1251 -4.53 38.15 -25.40
CA GLU A 1251 -3.94 39.26 -24.65
C GLU A 1251 -2.53 38.92 -24.14
N GLU A 1252 -2.30 37.68 -23.71
CA GLU A 1252 -0.98 37.19 -23.29
C GLU A 1252 -0.02 37.07 -24.50
N ARG A 1253 -0.54 36.62 -25.65
CA ARG A 1253 0.19 36.60 -26.93
C ARG A 1253 0.62 38.02 -27.33
N ARG A 1254 -0.27 39.01 -27.19
CA ARG A 1254 0.02 40.43 -27.43
C ARG A 1254 1.07 40.98 -26.44
N ARG A 1255 0.98 40.64 -25.15
CA ARG A 1255 1.98 41.01 -24.13
C ARG A 1255 3.36 40.43 -24.45
N THR A 1256 3.42 39.15 -24.79
CA THR A 1256 4.67 38.43 -25.08
C THR A 1256 5.38 39.05 -26.29
N ARG A 1257 4.66 39.35 -27.38
CA ARG A 1257 5.19 40.10 -28.53
C ARG A 1257 5.76 41.47 -28.15
N GLN A 1258 5.07 42.21 -27.29
CA GLN A 1258 5.56 43.52 -26.81
C GLN A 1258 6.83 43.38 -25.95
N LEU A 1259 6.93 42.34 -25.11
CA LEU A 1259 8.13 42.04 -24.33
C LEU A 1259 9.31 41.65 -25.25
N ILE A 1260 9.09 40.78 -26.23
CA ILE A 1260 10.09 40.41 -27.25
C ILE A 1260 10.59 41.65 -27.99
N ALA A 1261 9.67 42.51 -28.46
CA ALA A 1261 10.02 43.75 -29.14
C ALA A 1261 10.85 44.71 -28.25
N ARG A 1262 10.48 44.85 -26.97
CA ARG A 1262 11.25 45.67 -26.01
C ARG A 1262 12.63 45.08 -25.74
N VAL A 1263 12.75 43.77 -25.48
CA VAL A 1263 14.05 43.11 -25.23
C VAL A 1263 14.97 43.19 -26.44
N ASN A 1264 14.46 42.96 -27.65
CA ASN A 1264 15.21 43.17 -28.90
C ASN A 1264 15.59 44.64 -29.14
N GLY A 1265 14.85 45.60 -28.56
CA GLY A 1265 15.20 47.02 -28.54
C GLY A 1265 16.28 47.37 -27.51
N ILE A 1266 16.49 46.56 -26.47
CA ILE A 1266 17.57 46.78 -25.49
C ILE A 1266 18.93 46.55 -26.14
N ASP A 1267 19.13 45.41 -26.83
CA ASP A 1267 20.43 45.03 -27.41
C ASP A 1267 20.81 45.78 -28.70
N LYS A 1268 19.97 46.73 -29.14
CA LYS A 1268 20.22 47.67 -30.25
C LYS A 1268 20.69 49.05 -29.78
N ASN A 1269 20.61 49.33 -28.47
CA ASN A 1269 20.99 50.58 -27.82
C ASN A 1269 22.19 50.35 -26.88
#